data_AF-A0A2J8R4G9-F1
#
_entry.id   AF-A0A2J8R4G9-F1
#
_cell.length_a   1.000
_cell.length_b   1.000
_cell.length_c   1.000
_cell.angle_alpha   90.00
_cell.angle_beta   90.00
_cell.angle_gamma   90.00
#
_symmetry.space_group_name_H-M   'P 1'
#
loop_
_entity.id
_entity.type
_entity.pdbx_description
1 polymer ?
#
loop_
_entity_poly.entity_id
_entity_poly.type
_entity_poly.pdbx_seq_one_letter_code
_entity_poly.pdbx_strand_id
1 'polypeptide(L)'
;MGPLMVLFCLLFLYPGLADLAPSCPQNVNISGGTFTLSHGWAPGSLLTYSCPQGLYPSPASRLCKSSGQWQTPRATRSLSKAVCKPGHCPNPGISLGAVRTGSRFGHGDKVRYRCSSNLVLTGSEERECQGNGVWSGTEPICRQPYSYDFPEDVAPALGTSFSHMLGATNPTQKTKDHENGTGTNTYAALNSVYLMMNNQMRLLGMETMAWQEIRHAIILLTDGKSNMGGSPKTAVDHIREILNINQKRNDYLDIYAIGVGKLDVDWRELNELGSKKDGERHAFILQDTKALYQVFEHMLDVSKLTDTICGVGNMSANASDQERTPWHVTIKPKSQETCRGALISDQWVLTAAHCFRDGNDHSLWRVNVGDPKSQWGKEFLIEKAVISPGFDVFAKKNQGILEFYGDDIALLKLAQKVKMSTHARPICLPCTMEANLALRRPQGSTCRDHENELLNKQSVPAHFVALNGSKLNINLKMGVEWTSCAEVVSQEKTMFPSLTDVREVVTDQFLCSGTQEDESPCKGVTTTPLSLARSQGSCSLEGIEIKGGSFRLLQDGQALEYVCPSGFYPYPVQTRTCRSTGSWSTLQTQDQKTVKKAECRAIRCPRPHDFENGEYWPRSPYYNVSDEISFHCYDGYTLRGSANRTCQVNGRWSGQTAICDNGAGYCSNPGIPIGTRKVGSQYRLEDSVTYHCSRGLTLRGSQRRTCQEGGSWSGTEPSCQDSFMYDTPQEVAEAFLSSLTETIEGVDAEDGHSPGEQQKRKIVLDPSGSMNIYLVLDGSDSIGAGNFTGAKKCLVNLIEKVASYGVKPRYGLVTYATYPKIWVKVSEPDSSNADWVTKQLNEINYEDHKLKSGTNTKKALQAVYSMMSWPDDIPPEGWNRTRHVIILMTDGLHNMGGDPITVIDEIRDLLYIGKDRKNPREDYLDVYVFGVGPLVNQVNINALASKKDNEQHVFKVKDMENLEDVFFQMIDESQSLSLCGMVWEHRKGTDYHKQPWQAKISVTRPSKGHESCMGAVVSEYFVLTAAHCFTVDDKEHSIKVSVGGKKQDLEIEEVLFHPNYNINGKKEAGIPEFYDYDVALIKLKNKLNYHQTIRPICLPCTEGTTRALRLPPTTTCQQQKEELLPAQDIKALFVSEEEKKLTRKEVYIKNGDKKGSCERDAQYAPGYDKVKDISEVVTPRFLCTGGVSPYADPNTCRGDSGGPLIVHKRSRFIQVGVISWGVVDVCKNQKRQKQVPAHARDFHINLFQVLPWLKQKLQDEDLGFL
;
A
#
# COMPACT_ATOMS: atom_id res chain seq x y z
N MET A 1 -30.21 -19.06 62.05
CA MET A 1 -29.66 -18.54 63.32
C MET A 1 -29.47 -17.04 63.14
N GLY A 2 -30.19 -16.21 63.92
CA GLY A 2 -30.09 -14.75 63.86
C GLY A 2 -28.96 -14.20 64.75
N PRO A 3 -29.19 -13.11 65.50
CA PRO A 3 -29.50 -11.77 64.95
C PRO A 3 -28.86 -10.62 65.77
N LEU A 4 -28.80 -9.40 65.21
CA LEU A 4 -28.89 -8.10 65.93
C LEU A 4 -29.00 -6.98 64.87
N MET A 5 -30.21 -6.44 64.64
CA MET A 5 -30.78 -5.21 65.23
C MET A 5 -29.91 -3.95 64.99
N VAL A 6 -30.32 -2.92 64.22
CA VAL A 6 -31.58 -2.13 64.12
C VAL A 6 -31.65 -0.97 65.12
N LEU A 7 -31.50 0.25 64.58
CA LEU A 7 -32.25 1.51 64.81
C LEU A 7 -31.39 2.76 65.13
N PHE A 8 -31.56 3.83 64.35
CA PHE A 8 -31.99 5.21 64.74
C PHE A 8 -31.87 6.15 63.52
N CYS A 9 -32.92 6.38 62.74
CA CYS A 9 -33.91 7.49 62.87
C CYS A 9 -33.36 8.92 63.12
N LEU A 10 -33.28 9.69 62.03
CA LEU A 10 -33.77 11.08 61.85
C LEU A 10 -33.63 12.12 62.99
N LEU A 11 -32.90 13.23 62.76
CA LEU A 11 -33.38 14.63 62.99
C LEU A 11 -32.49 15.74 62.32
N PHE A 12 -33.08 16.47 61.37
CA PHE A 12 -33.07 17.94 61.17
C PHE A 12 -31.78 18.82 61.05
N LEU A 13 -31.59 19.35 59.83
CA LEU A 13 -31.41 20.77 59.40
C LEU A 13 -30.78 21.86 60.36
N TYR A 14 -29.56 22.32 60.01
CA TYR A 14 -28.99 23.71 60.09
C TYR A 14 -28.86 24.48 61.45
N PRO A 15 -27.92 25.48 61.58
CA PRO A 15 -26.49 25.45 61.25
C PRO A 15 -25.51 26.05 62.31
N GLY A 16 -24.22 25.73 62.18
CA GLY A 16 -23.12 26.72 62.29
C GLY A 16 -22.29 26.85 63.58
N LEU A 17 -21.12 26.19 63.64
CA LEU A 17 -19.79 26.86 63.75
C LEU A 17 -18.62 25.87 63.84
N ALA A 18 -17.98 25.69 62.68
CA ALA A 18 -16.54 25.58 62.47
C ALA A 18 -15.61 25.35 63.70
N ASP A 19 -15.10 24.12 63.86
CA ASP A 19 -13.71 23.91 64.28
C ASP A 19 -12.82 23.85 63.03
N LEU A 20 -11.93 24.85 62.96
CA LEU A 20 -10.88 25.04 61.96
C LEU A 20 -10.12 23.76 61.58
N ALA A 21 -10.13 23.42 60.28
CA ALA A 21 -9.23 22.42 59.72
C ALA A 21 -7.75 22.81 59.97
N PRO A 22 -6.85 21.87 60.32
CA PRO A 22 -5.50 22.21 60.69
C PRO A 22 -4.71 22.77 59.49
N SER A 23 -4.29 24.03 59.60
CA SER A 23 -3.45 24.69 58.61
C SER A 23 -2.00 24.22 58.71
N CYS A 24 -1.31 24.15 57.57
CA CYS A 24 0.09 23.73 57.55
C CYS A 24 1.00 24.82 58.13
N PRO A 25 2.10 24.44 58.82
CA PRO A 25 2.97 25.39 59.50
C PRO A 25 3.58 26.40 58.54
N GLN A 26 3.67 27.66 58.98
CA GLN A 26 4.20 28.77 58.16
C GLN A 26 5.73 28.80 58.02
N ASN A 27 6.44 27.84 58.59
CA ASN A 27 7.90 27.81 58.71
C ASN A 27 8.63 27.34 57.43
N VAL A 28 8.06 27.60 56.26
CA VAL A 28 8.61 27.23 54.97
C VAL A 28 9.37 28.42 54.40
N ASN A 29 10.67 28.21 54.15
CA ASN A 29 11.52 29.19 53.50
C ASN A 29 12.44 28.47 52.51
N ILE A 30 12.78 29.16 51.44
CA ILE A 30 13.81 28.73 50.50
C ILE A 30 15.05 29.61 50.64
N SER A 31 16.21 28.98 50.73
CA SER A 31 17.48 29.71 50.73
C SER A 31 17.82 30.14 49.31
N GLY A 32 17.84 31.45 49.05
CA GLY A 32 18.20 32.05 47.74
C GLY A 32 17.03 32.28 46.78
N GLY A 33 15.78 32.25 47.26
CA GLY A 33 14.60 32.49 46.43
C GLY A 33 13.38 32.98 47.20
N THR A 34 12.21 32.94 46.56
CA THR A 34 10.89 33.29 47.12
C THR A 34 9.95 32.08 47.10
N PHE A 35 8.75 32.23 47.65
CA PHE A 35 7.73 31.19 47.55
C PHE A 35 6.34 31.80 47.40
N THR A 36 5.43 31.05 46.80
CA THR A 36 4.01 31.37 46.68
C THR A 36 3.15 30.21 47.17
N LEU A 37 1.96 30.53 47.66
CA LEU A 37 0.98 29.58 48.17
C LEU A 37 -0.30 29.71 47.36
N SER A 38 -0.80 28.61 46.82
CA SER A 38 -1.97 28.66 45.94
C SER A 38 -3.25 29.10 46.67
N HIS A 39 -3.47 28.63 47.90
CA HIS A 39 -4.67 28.88 48.69
C HIS A 39 -4.36 29.17 50.16
N GLY A 40 -3.26 29.90 50.41
CA GLY A 40 -2.81 30.22 51.76
C GLY A 40 -2.27 28.97 52.47
N TRP A 41 -2.60 28.79 53.75
CA TRP A 41 -2.04 27.73 54.59
C TRP A 41 -2.99 26.54 54.82
N ALA A 42 -4.16 26.54 54.16
CA ALA A 42 -5.16 25.49 54.33
C ALA A 42 -4.74 24.16 53.66
N PRO A 43 -5.24 23.00 54.12
CA PRO A 43 -5.13 21.73 53.42
C PRO A 43 -5.45 21.81 51.92
N GLY A 44 -4.69 21.10 51.11
CA GLY A 44 -4.75 21.16 49.64
C GLY A 44 -3.92 22.28 49.02
N SER A 45 -3.44 23.25 49.81
CA SER A 45 -2.59 24.33 49.32
C SER A 45 -1.26 23.79 48.82
N LEU A 46 -0.89 24.20 47.61
CA LEU A 46 0.42 23.93 47.04
C LEU A 46 1.32 25.12 47.39
N LEU A 47 2.36 24.84 48.15
CA LEU A 47 3.49 25.74 48.29
C LEU A 47 4.41 25.49 47.10
N THR A 48 4.57 26.50 46.25
CA THR A 48 5.53 26.47 45.15
C THR A 48 6.68 27.41 45.50
N TYR A 49 7.89 26.91 45.45
CA TYR A 49 9.07 27.76 45.60
C TYR A 49 9.45 28.33 44.24
N SER A 50 10.07 29.51 44.23
CA SER A 50 10.53 30.21 43.04
C SER A 50 11.94 30.76 43.28
N CYS A 51 12.75 30.81 42.24
CA CYS A 51 14.13 31.29 42.32
C CYS A 51 14.38 32.38 41.27
N PRO A 52 15.36 33.28 41.47
CA PRO A 52 15.80 34.23 40.45
C PRO A 52 16.27 33.49 39.18
N GLN A 53 16.28 34.20 38.04
CA GLN A 53 16.72 33.65 36.76
C GLN A 53 18.08 32.93 36.87
N GLY A 54 18.16 31.73 36.28
CA GLY A 54 19.35 30.87 36.32
C GLY A 54 19.44 29.92 37.52
N LEU A 55 18.47 29.93 38.44
CA LEU A 55 18.38 28.97 39.55
C LEU A 55 16.99 28.29 39.56
N TYR A 56 16.91 27.04 39.99
CA TYR A 56 15.66 26.28 40.21
C TYR A 56 15.53 25.80 41.66
N PRO A 57 14.31 25.70 42.21
CA PRO A 57 14.11 25.31 43.59
C PRO A 57 14.15 23.79 43.78
N SER A 58 14.82 23.33 44.83
CA SER A 58 14.87 21.92 45.22
C SER A 58 14.54 21.78 46.72
N PRO A 59 13.42 21.12 47.09
CA PRO A 59 12.33 20.65 46.23
C PRO A 59 11.57 21.83 45.59
N ALA A 60 10.98 21.61 44.41
CA ALA A 60 10.24 22.63 43.68
C ALA A 60 8.91 23.06 44.36
N SER A 61 8.23 22.13 45.00
CA SER A 61 6.96 22.38 45.68
C SER A 61 6.73 21.44 46.87
N ARG A 62 5.78 21.81 47.74
CA ARG A 62 5.25 21.00 48.82
C ARG A 62 3.73 21.11 48.84
N LEU A 63 3.02 20.02 49.10
CA LEU A 63 1.56 20.01 49.24
C LEU A 63 1.17 19.97 50.72
N CYS A 64 0.25 20.84 51.15
CA CYS A 64 -0.33 20.79 52.48
C CYS A 64 -1.37 19.66 52.54
N LYS A 65 -1.19 18.66 53.43
CA LYS A 65 -2.19 17.61 53.63
C LYS A 65 -3.34 18.07 54.53
N SER A 66 -4.45 17.34 54.44
CA SER A 66 -5.54 17.32 55.43
C SER A 66 -5.08 17.10 56.88
N SER A 67 -3.90 16.50 57.09
CA SER A 67 -3.28 16.35 58.41
C SER A 67 -2.49 17.57 58.91
N GLY A 68 -2.52 18.71 58.21
CA GLY A 68 -1.79 19.92 58.59
C GLY A 68 -0.27 19.80 58.46
N GLN A 69 0.23 18.90 57.60
CA GLN A 69 1.66 18.74 57.35
C GLN A 69 2.03 18.88 55.86
N TRP A 70 3.21 19.46 55.61
CA TRP A 70 3.80 19.61 54.28
C TRP A 70 4.42 18.32 53.75
N GLN A 71 3.94 17.82 52.59
CA GLN A 71 4.54 16.71 51.87
C GLN A 71 5.35 17.17 50.65
N THR A 72 6.59 16.72 50.53
CA THR A 72 7.37 16.76 49.28
C THR A 72 6.97 15.62 48.34
N PRO A 73 6.65 15.88 47.05
CA PRO A 73 6.38 14.82 46.10
C PRO A 73 7.66 14.02 45.79
N ARG A 74 7.59 12.68 45.84
CA ARG A 74 8.68 11.73 45.51
C ARG A 74 9.99 11.87 46.34
N ALA A 75 9.90 11.84 47.68
CA ALA A 75 11.04 11.40 48.50
C ALA A 75 10.60 10.60 49.75
N THR A 76 11.36 9.55 50.08
CA THR A 76 11.16 8.65 51.24
C THR A 76 11.79 9.16 52.56
N ARG A 77 12.39 10.35 52.56
CA ARG A 77 12.97 11.01 53.74
C ARG A 77 12.58 12.48 53.77
N SER A 78 12.35 13.01 54.97
CA SER A 78 12.07 14.44 55.18
C SER A 78 13.31 15.29 54.88
N LEU A 79 13.31 15.95 53.74
CA LEU A 79 14.24 17.06 53.44
C LEU A 79 13.66 18.34 54.06
N SER A 80 14.32 18.86 55.09
CA SER A 80 13.73 19.83 56.03
C SER A 80 13.58 21.26 55.47
N LYS A 81 14.49 21.72 54.61
CA LYS A 81 14.51 23.06 54.02
C LYS A 81 14.53 22.98 52.48
N ALA A 82 14.16 24.07 51.80
CA ALA A 82 14.30 24.21 50.35
C ALA A 82 15.46 25.15 50.00
N VAL A 83 16.12 24.93 48.86
CA VAL A 83 17.28 25.72 48.40
C VAL A 83 17.21 25.92 46.88
N CYS A 84 17.61 27.11 46.39
CA CYS A 84 17.80 27.38 44.96
C CYS A 84 19.13 26.81 44.43
N LYS A 85 19.10 26.12 43.28
CA LYS A 85 20.23 25.39 42.67
C LYS A 85 20.40 25.77 41.19
N PRO A 86 21.61 25.83 40.58
CA PRO A 86 21.76 26.34 39.21
C PRO A 86 20.94 25.60 38.15
N GLY A 87 20.18 26.36 37.36
CA GLY A 87 19.37 25.90 36.23
C GLY A 87 20.22 25.07 35.28
N HIS A 88 19.77 23.85 34.97
CA HIS A 88 20.35 22.99 33.95
C HIS A 88 19.23 22.43 33.08
N CYS A 89 19.34 22.61 31.77
CA CYS A 89 18.62 21.81 30.80
C CYS A 89 18.92 20.31 30.99
N PRO A 90 18.01 19.40 30.65
CA PRO A 90 18.34 17.98 30.61
C PRO A 90 19.44 17.75 29.57
N ASN A 91 20.33 16.80 29.85
CA ASN A 91 21.40 16.37 28.94
C ASN A 91 20.75 15.97 27.59
N PRO A 92 20.92 16.73 26.49
CA PRO A 92 20.12 16.57 25.26
C PRO A 92 20.57 15.39 24.38
N GLY A 93 21.11 14.34 25.02
CA GLY A 93 21.53 13.12 24.36
C GLY A 93 22.65 13.29 23.33
N ILE A 94 22.98 12.17 22.70
CA ILE A 94 23.83 12.10 21.53
C ILE A 94 23.20 11.05 20.60
N SER A 95 22.59 11.51 19.50
CA SER A 95 22.02 10.65 18.46
C SER A 95 23.09 9.76 17.81
N LEU A 96 22.70 8.58 17.32
CA LEU A 96 23.65 7.56 16.84
C LEU A 96 24.45 8.05 15.62
N GLY A 97 25.63 8.64 15.84
CA GLY A 97 26.46 9.24 14.78
C GLY A 97 26.59 10.77 14.84
N ALA A 98 25.99 11.42 15.84
CA ALA A 98 26.43 12.75 16.23
C ALA A 98 27.61 12.65 17.21
N VAL A 99 28.51 13.63 17.16
CA VAL A 99 29.46 13.94 18.23
C VAL A 99 29.08 15.31 18.76
N ARG A 100 28.63 15.35 20.02
CA ARG A 100 28.22 16.60 20.64
C ARG A 100 29.36 17.17 21.48
N THR A 101 29.76 18.41 21.18
CA THR A 101 30.66 19.17 22.06
C THR A 101 29.86 20.11 22.96
N GLY A 102 30.28 20.19 24.22
CA GLY A 102 29.53 20.80 25.32
C GLY A 102 29.14 19.77 26.39
N SER A 103 29.59 20.03 27.61
CA SER A 103 29.44 19.16 28.80
C SER A 103 28.80 19.87 29.99
N ARG A 104 28.59 21.19 29.88
CA ARG A 104 27.75 21.99 30.79
C ARG A 104 26.41 22.21 30.12
N PHE A 105 25.32 22.16 30.89
CA PHE A 105 23.95 22.26 30.38
C PHE A 105 23.19 23.39 31.08
N GLY A 106 23.91 24.39 31.60
CA GLY A 106 23.34 25.55 32.25
C GLY A 106 22.56 26.43 31.29
N HIS A 107 21.72 27.31 31.82
CA HIS A 107 21.03 28.32 31.03
C HIS A 107 22.03 29.18 30.21
N GLY A 108 21.83 29.27 28.90
CA GLY A 108 22.76 29.93 27.97
C GLY A 108 23.97 29.08 27.53
N ASP A 109 24.19 27.89 28.09
CA ASP A 109 25.18 26.96 27.55
C ASP A 109 24.67 26.42 26.20
N LYS A 110 25.56 26.41 25.22
CA LYS A 110 25.31 25.87 23.89
C LYS A 110 25.85 24.45 23.78
N VAL A 111 25.14 23.59 23.06
CA VAL A 111 25.72 22.35 22.55
C VAL A 111 25.73 22.37 21.02
N ARG A 112 26.89 22.05 20.44
CA ARG A 112 27.08 21.96 18.98
C ARG A 112 27.13 20.49 18.58
N TYR A 113 26.31 20.14 17.58
CA TYR A 113 26.19 18.79 17.04
C TYR A 113 26.89 18.74 15.69
N ARG A 114 28.12 18.21 15.67
CA ARG A 114 28.75 17.78 14.41
C ARG A 114 28.44 16.29 14.23
N CYS A 115 28.10 15.85 13.02
CA CYS A 115 28.10 14.43 12.75
C CYS A 115 29.54 13.88 12.81
N SER A 116 29.75 12.63 13.23
CA SER A 116 31.00 11.94 12.86
C SER A 116 31.10 11.80 11.33
N SER A 117 32.31 11.60 10.81
CA SER A 117 32.60 11.69 9.37
C SER A 117 31.70 10.82 8.49
N ASN A 118 31.51 11.26 7.25
CA ASN A 118 30.69 10.62 6.21
C ASN A 118 29.19 10.60 6.53
N LEU A 119 28.73 11.57 7.34
CA LEU A 119 27.33 11.74 7.70
C LEU A 119 26.94 13.23 7.59
N VAL A 120 25.98 13.58 6.73
CA VAL A 120 25.42 14.95 6.74
C VAL A 120 24.44 15.12 7.90
N LEU A 121 24.42 16.33 8.45
CA LEU A 121 23.52 16.76 9.51
C LEU A 121 22.18 17.20 8.92
N THR A 122 21.07 16.68 9.44
CA THR A 122 19.71 17.07 9.06
C THR A 122 19.03 17.63 10.31
N GLY A 123 18.57 18.87 10.26
CA GLY A 123 18.20 19.67 11.45
C GLY A 123 19.31 20.61 11.93
N SER A 124 19.16 21.23 13.10
CA SER A 124 19.99 22.39 13.53
C SER A 124 21.37 22.05 14.13
N GLU A 125 22.45 22.69 13.64
CA GLU A 125 23.85 22.44 14.07
C GLU A 125 24.20 22.89 15.50
N GLU A 126 23.73 24.06 15.93
CA GLU A 126 23.95 24.56 17.28
C GLU A 126 22.61 24.82 17.97
N ARG A 127 22.42 24.21 19.16
CA ARG A 127 21.24 24.42 19.99
C ARG A 127 21.63 25.09 21.30
N GLU A 128 20.80 26.01 21.78
CA GLU A 128 21.05 26.82 22.98
C GLU A 128 20.08 26.44 24.11
N CYS A 129 20.58 26.35 25.35
CA CYS A 129 19.75 26.06 26.52
C CYS A 129 18.94 27.30 26.92
N GLN A 130 17.71 27.39 26.41
CA GLN A 130 16.84 28.55 26.55
C GLN A 130 16.29 28.70 27.98
N GLY A 131 15.71 29.88 28.28
CA GLY A 131 15.19 30.26 29.61
C GLY A 131 14.16 29.32 30.24
N ASN A 132 13.53 28.46 29.46
CA ASN A 132 12.54 27.46 29.88
C ASN A 132 13.14 26.06 30.17
N GLY A 133 14.41 25.83 29.85
CA GLY A 133 15.07 24.52 29.97
C GLY A 133 14.99 23.63 28.71
N VAL A 134 14.61 24.19 27.55
CA VAL A 134 14.47 23.50 26.26
C VAL A 134 15.55 23.96 25.26
N TRP A 135 15.78 23.16 24.20
CA TRP A 135 16.84 23.34 23.22
C TRP A 135 16.29 23.77 21.85
N SER A 136 16.72 24.94 21.37
CA SER A 136 16.23 25.55 20.12
C SER A 136 16.39 24.67 18.87
N GLY A 137 15.49 24.84 17.90
CA GLY A 137 15.61 24.28 16.54
C GLY A 137 15.28 22.79 16.38
N THR A 138 15.11 22.40 15.12
CA THR A 138 14.81 21.02 14.68
C THR A 138 15.89 20.04 15.15
N GLU A 139 15.49 18.81 15.48
CA GLU A 139 16.39 17.85 16.12
C GLU A 139 17.53 17.43 15.14
N PRO A 140 18.82 17.59 15.51
CA PRO A 140 19.95 17.20 14.67
C PRO A 140 20.07 15.68 14.55
N ILE A 141 19.32 15.12 13.61
CA ILE A 141 19.41 13.74 13.15
C ILE A 141 20.34 13.76 11.94
N CYS A 142 21.52 13.16 12.05
CA CYS A 142 22.30 12.89 10.85
C CYS A 142 21.47 11.95 9.92
N ARG A 143 21.23 12.31 8.66
CA ARG A 143 20.84 11.39 7.55
C ARG A 143 21.91 11.46 6.45
N GLN A 144 22.28 10.36 5.79
CA GLN A 144 23.27 10.45 4.71
C GLN A 144 22.58 11.26 3.57
N PRO A 145 23.30 12.15 2.86
CA PRO A 145 22.73 13.34 2.19
C PRO A 145 21.58 13.16 1.19
N TYR A 146 21.16 11.94 0.91
CA TYR A 146 20.58 11.51 -0.34
C TYR A 146 19.48 10.43 -0.04
N SER A 147 18.34 10.82 0.55
CA SER A 147 17.27 9.90 1.02
C SER A 147 15.83 10.29 0.62
N TYR A 148 14.92 9.32 0.44
CA TYR A 148 13.66 9.41 -0.36
C TYR A 148 12.32 9.14 0.36
N ASP A 149 11.25 9.17 -0.46
CA ASP A 149 9.84 9.02 -0.15
C ASP A 149 9.23 7.80 -0.93
N PHE A 150 8.80 6.71 -0.25
CA PHE A 150 8.26 5.42 -0.78
C PHE A 150 6.83 5.49 -1.39
N PRO A 151 6.32 4.53 -2.22
CA PRO A 151 4.96 4.56 -2.76
C PRO A 151 3.83 4.73 -1.74
N GLU A 152 3.88 3.99 -0.64
CA GLU A 152 2.89 4.08 0.44
C GLU A 152 3.16 5.29 1.34
N ASP A 153 4.41 5.78 1.32
CA ASP A 153 4.79 7.12 1.77
C ASP A 153 4.42 8.24 0.80
N VAL A 154 3.96 7.92 -0.41
CA VAL A 154 3.65 8.89 -1.44
C VAL A 154 2.29 8.64 -2.06
N ALA A 155 1.30 8.80 -1.19
CA ALA A 155 -0.05 8.50 -1.57
C ALA A 155 -1.21 9.45 -1.24
N PRO A 156 -1.78 9.45 -0.01
CA PRO A 156 -3.08 10.04 0.37
C PRO A 156 -2.92 11.48 0.66
N ALA A 157 -1.70 11.95 0.56
CA ALA A 157 -1.37 13.27 0.32
C ALA A 157 -0.93 13.51 -1.12
N LEU A 158 -1.37 12.87 -2.23
CA LEU A 158 -1.68 13.40 -3.62
C LEU A 158 -3.13 13.03 -3.99
N GLY A 159 -3.45 11.81 -3.61
CA GLY A 159 -4.19 11.60 -2.39
C GLY A 159 -5.14 12.67 -1.94
N THR A 160 -4.59 13.56 -1.11
CA THR A 160 -5.21 14.80 -0.70
C THR A 160 -5.51 15.42 -2.04
N SER A 161 -4.46 15.65 -2.81
CA SER A 161 -4.60 16.59 -3.86
C SER A 161 -5.26 16.24 -5.23
N PHE A 162 -6.04 15.18 -5.50
CA PHE A 162 -7.15 15.36 -6.50
C PHE A 162 -8.55 15.29 -5.90
N SER A 163 -8.68 15.19 -4.59
CA SER A 163 -9.98 15.24 -3.93
C SER A 163 -10.60 16.64 -3.69
N HIS A 164 -9.99 17.82 -4.01
CA HIS A 164 -10.54 19.22 -4.26
C HIS A 164 -10.56 19.49 -5.77
N MET A 165 -9.84 18.73 -6.62
CA MET A 165 -9.77 19.10 -8.03
C MET A 165 -10.80 18.43 -8.94
N LEU A 166 -11.43 17.31 -8.53
CA LEU A 166 -12.37 16.55 -9.36
C LEU A 166 -13.75 17.24 -9.56
N GLY A 167 -13.76 18.45 -10.10
CA GLY A 167 -14.75 18.85 -11.08
C GLY A 167 -14.11 18.77 -12.48
N ALA A 168 -14.85 18.37 -13.51
CA ALA A 168 -14.27 18.03 -14.80
C ALA A 168 -13.62 19.23 -15.53
N THR A 169 -12.29 19.23 -15.65
CA THR A 169 -11.58 19.94 -16.73
C THR A 169 -10.51 19.08 -17.40
N ASN A 170 -10.55 19.10 -18.73
CA ASN A 170 -9.51 18.62 -19.63
C ASN A 170 -8.41 19.70 -19.75
N PRO A 171 -7.18 19.33 -20.10
CA PRO A 171 -6.70 19.89 -21.37
C PRO A 171 -6.14 18.83 -22.32
N THR A 172 -6.86 18.60 -23.41
CA THR A 172 -6.30 18.09 -24.66
C THR A 172 -5.28 19.08 -25.21
N GLN A 173 -3.99 18.75 -25.14
CA GLN A 173 -3.00 19.28 -26.06
C GLN A 173 -2.20 18.13 -26.70
N LYS A 174 -2.40 17.96 -28.01
CA LYS A 174 -1.45 17.26 -28.88
C LYS A 174 -0.33 18.24 -29.19
N THR A 175 0.90 17.90 -28.81
CA THR A 175 2.08 18.65 -29.24
C THR A 175 3.17 17.70 -29.72
N LYS A 176 3.71 18.04 -30.89
CA LYS A 176 4.80 17.37 -31.59
C LYS A 176 6.02 17.14 -30.69
N ASP A 177 6.59 15.94 -30.84
CA ASP A 177 7.80 15.46 -30.20
C ASP A 177 8.98 16.44 -30.29
N HIS A 178 9.81 16.48 -29.24
CA HIS A 178 11.06 17.24 -29.23
C HIS A 178 12.11 16.54 -30.10
N GLU A 179 12.42 17.10 -31.27
CA GLU A 179 13.53 16.68 -32.11
C GLU A 179 14.89 17.00 -31.43
N ASN A 180 15.67 15.96 -31.13
CA ASN A 180 17.14 15.98 -30.96
C ASN A 180 17.80 17.00 -29.99
N GLY A 181 17.05 17.65 -29.10
CA GLY A 181 17.60 18.55 -28.08
C GLY A 181 17.83 17.83 -26.74
N THR A 182 19.05 17.90 -26.20
CA THR A 182 19.39 17.41 -24.85
C THR A 182 19.67 18.60 -23.91
N GLY A 183 19.06 18.59 -22.72
CA GLY A 183 19.28 19.61 -21.69
C GLY A 183 17.99 20.09 -21.03
N THR A 184 18.09 20.47 -19.76
CA THR A 184 16.98 20.78 -18.86
C THR A 184 16.90 22.30 -18.71
N ASN A 185 15.93 22.91 -19.40
CA ASN A 185 15.72 24.35 -19.41
C ASN A 185 14.55 24.72 -18.49
N THR A 186 14.74 24.51 -17.19
CA THR A 186 13.71 24.71 -16.16
C THR A 186 13.28 26.18 -16.10
N TYR A 187 14.21 27.11 -16.39
CA TYR A 187 13.88 28.52 -16.61
C TYR A 187 12.88 28.72 -17.75
N ALA A 188 13.10 28.16 -18.95
CA ALA A 188 12.16 28.36 -20.06
C ALA A 188 10.82 27.64 -19.83
N ALA A 189 10.80 26.50 -19.15
CA ALA A 189 9.56 25.82 -18.78
C ALA A 189 8.73 26.70 -17.82
N LEU A 190 9.34 27.19 -16.74
CA LEU A 190 8.69 28.10 -15.79
C LEU A 190 8.38 29.47 -16.43
N ASN A 191 9.20 29.95 -17.36
CA ASN A 191 8.95 31.19 -18.08
C ASN A 191 7.81 31.05 -19.11
N SER A 192 7.58 29.86 -19.69
CA SER A 192 6.37 29.59 -20.47
C SER A 192 5.12 29.54 -19.59
N VAL A 193 5.23 29.01 -18.37
CA VAL A 193 4.13 29.09 -17.38
C VAL A 193 3.85 30.54 -16.96
N TYR A 194 4.89 31.34 -16.71
CA TYR A 194 4.80 32.79 -16.51
C TYR A 194 4.11 33.50 -17.69
N LEU A 195 4.44 33.17 -18.94
CA LEU A 195 3.79 33.72 -20.14
C LEU A 195 2.32 33.29 -20.27
N MET A 196 1.97 32.05 -19.87
CA MET A 196 0.59 31.58 -19.81
C MET A 196 -0.21 32.35 -18.77
N MET A 197 0.33 32.48 -17.55
CA MET A 197 -0.24 33.29 -16.47
C MET A 197 -0.38 34.77 -16.84
N ASN A 198 0.63 35.38 -17.48
CA ASN A 198 0.61 36.77 -17.93
C ASN A 198 -0.45 37.03 -19.01
N ASN A 199 -0.63 36.09 -19.95
CA ASN A 199 -1.72 36.17 -20.94
C ASN A 199 -3.10 36.01 -20.28
N GLN A 200 -3.24 35.09 -19.30
CA GLN A 200 -4.49 34.89 -18.57
C GLN A 200 -4.84 36.10 -17.72
N MET A 201 -3.85 36.72 -17.07
CA MET A 201 -3.96 37.97 -16.33
C MET A 201 -4.29 39.17 -17.22
N ARG A 202 -3.70 39.27 -18.43
CA ARG A 202 -4.11 40.31 -19.40
C ARG A 202 -5.55 40.15 -19.89
N LEU A 203 -6.05 38.91 -20.00
CA LEU A 203 -7.44 38.62 -20.37
C LEU A 203 -8.43 38.91 -19.25
N LEU A 204 -8.06 38.63 -18.00
CA LEU A 204 -8.92 38.81 -16.82
C LEU A 204 -8.77 40.19 -16.15
N GLY A 205 -7.67 40.91 -16.41
CA GLY A 205 -7.29 42.13 -15.70
C GLY A 205 -6.43 41.85 -14.46
N MET A 206 -5.46 42.73 -14.17
CA MET A 206 -4.54 42.57 -13.01
C MET A 206 -5.18 42.99 -11.67
N GLU A 207 -6.12 43.93 -11.71
CA GLU A 207 -6.78 44.51 -10.53
C GLU A 207 -8.18 43.91 -10.26
N THR A 208 -8.62 42.95 -11.06
CA THR A 208 -9.95 42.33 -10.90
C THR A 208 -9.93 41.21 -9.86
N MET A 209 -11.04 41.03 -9.13
CA MET A 209 -11.18 39.91 -8.18
C MET A 209 -11.03 38.55 -8.88
N ALA A 210 -11.46 38.43 -10.15
CA ALA A 210 -11.33 37.19 -10.89
C ALA A 210 -9.88 36.74 -11.11
N TRP A 211 -8.92 37.66 -11.33
CA TRP A 211 -7.50 37.27 -11.29
C TRP A 211 -6.99 37.11 -9.85
N GLN A 212 -7.37 38.04 -8.95
CA GLN A 212 -6.84 38.06 -7.59
C GLN A 212 -7.33 36.93 -6.67
N GLU A 213 -8.35 36.16 -7.07
CA GLU A 213 -8.80 34.96 -6.36
C GLU A 213 -8.27 33.64 -6.95
N ILE A 214 -7.79 33.60 -8.20
CA ILE A 214 -7.23 32.36 -8.77
C ILE A 214 -5.87 32.06 -8.12
N ARG A 215 -5.79 30.85 -7.58
CA ARG A 215 -4.58 30.21 -7.08
C ARG A 215 -4.25 29.06 -8.06
N HIS A 216 -2.98 28.68 -8.19
CA HIS A 216 -2.49 28.19 -9.49
C HIS A 216 -1.87 26.79 -9.51
N ALA A 217 -2.32 25.91 -10.41
CA ALA A 217 -1.84 24.53 -10.52
C ALA A 217 -0.59 24.35 -11.43
N ILE A 218 0.63 24.36 -10.86
CA ILE A 218 1.88 24.01 -11.57
C ILE A 218 2.47 22.70 -11.03
N ILE A 219 2.49 21.67 -11.88
CA ILE A 219 3.04 20.34 -11.59
C ILE A 219 4.28 20.11 -12.47
N LEU A 220 5.37 20.84 -12.21
CA LEU A 220 6.63 20.73 -12.95
C LEU A 220 7.37 19.45 -12.49
N LEU A 221 7.38 18.39 -13.29
CA LEU A 221 8.24 17.22 -13.03
C LEU A 221 9.68 17.56 -13.46
N THR A 222 10.65 17.57 -12.55
CA THR A 222 12.05 17.92 -12.86
C THR A 222 13.05 17.32 -11.86
N ASP A 223 14.16 16.81 -12.37
CA ASP A 223 15.40 16.51 -11.62
C ASP A 223 16.11 17.77 -11.08
N GLY A 224 15.57 18.95 -11.40
CA GLY A 224 15.87 20.22 -10.75
C GLY A 224 17.05 20.96 -11.35
N LYS A 225 18.05 20.24 -11.86
CA LYS A 225 19.27 20.78 -12.49
C LYS A 225 18.96 21.62 -13.73
N SER A 226 18.93 22.94 -13.64
CA SER A 226 18.69 23.77 -14.84
C SER A 226 20.00 24.11 -15.55
N ASN A 227 20.41 23.24 -16.48
CA ASN A 227 21.67 23.40 -17.23
C ASN A 227 21.55 24.20 -18.55
N MET A 228 20.34 24.60 -18.95
CA MET A 228 20.11 25.54 -20.04
C MET A 228 19.24 26.72 -19.61
N GLY A 229 19.48 27.89 -20.21
CA GLY A 229 18.71 29.12 -19.96
C GLY A 229 19.28 30.01 -18.86
N GLY A 230 18.44 30.92 -18.37
CA GLY A 230 18.75 31.74 -17.20
C GLY A 230 18.53 30.95 -15.90
N SER A 231 18.74 31.59 -14.74
CA SER A 231 18.46 30.93 -13.46
C SER A 231 16.95 30.71 -13.29
N PRO A 232 16.47 29.49 -13.01
CA PRO A 232 15.07 29.21 -12.71
C PRO A 232 14.52 30.04 -11.56
N LYS A 233 15.38 30.41 -10.60
CA LYS A 233 15.06 31.34 -9.51
C LYS A 233 14.54 32.68 -10.04
N THR A 234 15.16 33.24 -11.08
CA THR A 234 14.71 34.47 -11.74
C THR A 234 13.33 34.32 -12.39
N ALA A 235 13.00 33.14 -12.95
CA ALA A 235 11.64 32.89 -13.47
C ALA A 235 10.62 32.75 -12.33
N VAL A 236 10.99 32.11 -11.22
CA VAL A 236 10.16 32.01 -10.01
C VAL A 236 9.92 33.38 -9.39
N ASP A 237 10.94 34.25 -9.40
CA ASP A 237 10.82 35.63 -8.94
C ASP A 237 9.88 36.43 -9.85
N HIS A 238 9.94 36.31 -11.20
CA HIS A 238 8.94 36.91 -12.09
C HIS A 238 7.52 36.38 -11.85
N ILE A 239 7.35 35.08 -11.60
CA ILE A 239 6.03 34.50 -11.27
C ILE A 239 5.54 35.00 -9.89
N ARG A 240 6.45 35.18 -8.92
CA ARG A 240 6.16 35.81 -7.62
C ARG A 240 5.79 37.28 -7.76
N GLU A 241 6.47 38.03 -8.63
CA GLU A 241 6.20 39.44 -8.89
C GLU A 241 4.82 39.63 -9.54
N ILE A 242 4.48 38.81 -10.55
CA ILE A 242 3.21 38.94 -11.28
C ILE A 242 1.97 38.54 -10.44
N LEU A 243 2.19 37.75 -9.38
CA LEU A 243 1.17 37.35 -8.41
C LEU A 243 1.21 38.21 -7.12
N ASN A 244 2.19 39.13 -7.03
CA ASN A 244 2.43 40.04 -5.91
C ASN A 244 2.66 39.32 -4.55
N ILE A 245 3.49 38.28 -4.58
CA ILE A 245 3.76 37.41 -3.43
C ILE A 245 4.62 38.15 -2.41
N ASN A 246 4.04 38.38 -1.23
CA ASN A 246 4.70 38.96 -0.07
C ASN A 246 4.28 38.23 1.22
N GLN A 247 4.77 38.68 2.38
CA GLN A 247 4.49 38.07 3.69
C GLN A 247 3.00 37.93 4.07
N LYS A 248 2.07 38.58 3.34
CA LYS A 248 0.61 38.46 3.50
C LYS A 248 -0.12 37.80 2.32
N ARG A 249 0.60 37.43 1.25
CA ARG A 249 0.06 36.79 0.04
C ARG A 249 0.81 35.51 -0.36
N ASN A 250 1.61 34.96 0.55
CA ASN A 250 2.30 33.69 0.35
C ASN A 250 1.35 32.54 -0.01
N ASP A 251 0.06 32.63 0.30
CA ASP A 251 -0.91 31.52 0.23
C ASP A 251 -1.53 31.32 -1.18
N TYR A 252 -0.95 31.92 -2.25
CA TYR A 252 -1.55 32.00 -3.59
C TYR A 252 -0.69 31.52 -4.77
N LEU A 253 0.65 31.62 -4.69
CA LEU A 253 1.53 31.08 -5.73
C LEU A 253 2.13 29.77 -5.28
N ASP A 254 1.83 28.81 -6.12
CA ASP A 254 2.17 27.44 -6.02
C ASP A 254 2.94 27.09 -7.30
N ILE A 255 4.24 26.86 -7.18
CA ILE A 255 5.02 26.13 -8.19
C ILE A 255 5.11 24.70 -7.65
N TYR A 256 5.47 23.64 -8.33
CA TYR A 256 5.88 22.41 -7.63
C TYR A 256 6.91 21.74 -8.58
N ALA A 257 8.13 21.27 -8.17
CA ALA A 257 9.28 20.70 -8.99
C ALA A 257 9.80 19.17 -8.82
N ILE A 258 9.10 18.01 -9.03
CA ILE A 258 9.44 16.66 -8.45
C ILE A 258 10.61 16.12 -9.25
N GLY A 259 11.69 15.81 -8.54
CA GLY A 259 12.56 14.71 -8.94
C GLY A 259 11.78 13.40 -8.94
N VAL A 260 10.99 13.15 -10.00
CA VAL A 260 10.54 11.79 -10.34
C VAL A 260 11.79 11.08 -10.81
N GLY A 261 12.61 10.73 -9.82
CA GLY A 261 13.83 10.09 -10.09
C GLY A 261 14.87 10.20 -9.03
N LYS A 262 16.00 9.67 -9.45
CA LYS A 262 16.65 8.66 -8.66
C LYS A 262 18.18 8.77 -8.77
N LEU A 263 18.70 9.76 -9.49
CA LEU A 263 20.11 10.11 -9.62
C LEU A 263 20.14 11.64 -9.68
N ASP A 264 20.91 12.23 -8.79
CA ASP A 264 21.08 13.67 -8.55
C ASP A 264 19.88 14.55 -8.90
N VAL A 265 18.91 14.48 -8.00
CA VAL A 265 17.81 15.43 -7.94
C VAL A 265 18.32 16.57 -7.06
N ASP A 266 18.76 17.68 -7.66
CA ASP A 266 19.55 18.72 -6.98
C ASP A 266 18.79 19.33 -5.80
N TRP A 267 19.03 18.79 -4.60
CA TRP A 267 18.29 19.19 -3.41
C TRP A 267 18.55 20.66 -3.02
N ARG A 268 19.60 21.33 -3.51
CA ARG A 268 19.76 22.77 -3.30
C ARG A 268 18.89 23.56 -4.28
N GLU A 269 19.03 23.34 -5.59
CA GLU A 269 18.23 24.10 -6.58
C GLU A 269 16.73 23.85 -6.36
N LEU A 270 16.31 22.59 -6.11
CA LEU A 270 14.92 22.22 -5.85
C LEU A 270 14.33 22.84 -4.59
N ASN A 271 15.10 22.84 -3.51
CA ASN A 271 14.72 23.47 -2.26
C ASN A 271 14.88 25.00 -2.31
N GLU A 272 15.56 25.59 -3.29
CA GLU A 272 15.65 27.06 -3.46
C GLU A 272 14.59 27.61 -4.42
N LEU A 273 14.20 26.82 -5.42
CA LEU A 273 12.92 26.97 -6.09
C LEU A 273 11.81 26.95 -5.04
N GLY A 274 11.91 25.97 -4.14
CA GLY A 274 10.99 25.68 -3.04
C GLY A 274 10.51 26.94 -2.31
N SER A 275 9.20 27.17 -2.31
CA SER A 275 8.60 28.20 -1.46
C SER A 275 8.91 27.90 0.03
N LYS A 276 9.32 28.93 0.79
CA LYS A 276 9.98 28.77 2.11
C LYS A 276 9.10 29.24 3.26
N LYS A 277 8.64 28.32 4.09
CA LYS A 277 7.55 28.54 5.06
C LYS A 277 7.78 27.68 6.35
N ASP A 278 6.84 27.51 7.31
CA ASP A 278 7.17 27.25 8.76
C ASP A 278 6.17 26.36 9.63
N GLY A 279 6.26 25.00 9.59
CA GLY A 279 5.20 23.93 9.80
C GLY A 279 4.32 22.94 8.78
N GLU A 280 4.25 22.42 7.47
CA GLU A 280 4.64 22.20 5.95
C GLU A 280 5.97 22.21 5.04
N ARG A 281 6.36 21.07 4.44
CA ARG A 281 7.38 20.94 3.35
C ARG A 281 6.78 21.48 2.07
N HIS A 282 7.65 21.90 1.17
CA HIS A 282 7.36 21.83 -0.26
C HIS A 282 8.10 20.74 -1.04
N ALA A 283 9.24 20.21 -0.58
CA ALA A 283 10.26 19.65 -1.46
C ALA A 283 10.49 18.12 -1.44
N PHE A 284 10.29 17.41 -2.56
CA PHE A 284 10.43 15.93 -2.68
C PHE A 284 11.44 15.41 -3.66
N ILE A 285 11.89 14.23 -3.28
CA ILE A 285 12.59 13.29 -4.10
C ILE A 285 11.77 12.02 -3.97
N LEU A 286 10.80 11.97 -4.87
CA LEU A 286 10.21 10.72 -5.25
C LEU A 286 11.25 9.84 -5.89
N GLN A 287 10.73 8.71 -6.29
CA GLN A 287 11.45 7.75 -7.05
C GLN A 287 10.96 7.63 -8.48
N ASP A 288 9.68 7.30 -8.71
CA ASP A 288 9.28 6.90 -10.05
C ASP A 288 7.78 6.94 -10.36
N THR A 289 7.50 6.35 -11.51
CA THR A 289 6.35 6.40 -12.39
C THR A 289 5.52 5.11 -12.29
N LYS A 290 6.11 3.93 -12.05
CA LYS A 290 5.28 2.80 -11.62
C LYS A 290 4.82 2.99 -10.16
N ALA A 291 5.65 3.59 -9.30
CA ALA A 291 5.15 4.15 -8.05
C ALA A 291 4.02 5.16 -8.29
N LEU A 292 4.10 6.03 -9.31
CA LEU A 292 3.01 6.91 -9.78
C LEU A 292 1.72 6.12 -10.18
N TYR A 293 1.80 4.79 -10.34
CA TYR A 293 0.72 3.82 -10.68
C TYR A 293 0.10 3.00 -9.53
N GLN A 294 0.83 2.37 -8.57
CA GLN A 294 0.23 1.45 -7.52
C GLN A 294 -1.02 2.03 -6.84
N VAL A 295 -0.79 3.22 -6.37
CA VAL A 295 -1.62 4.40 -6.38
C VAL A 295 -2.99 4.51 -7.05
N PHE A 296 -3.14 4.39 -8.37
CA PHE A 296 -4.43 4.56 -9.04
C PHE A 296 -5.33 3.33 -8.78
N GLU A 297 -4.73 2.19 -8.41
CA GLU A 297 -5.42 0.96 -7.99
C GLU A 297 -5.95 1.05 -6.54
N HIS A 298 -5.16 1.58 -5.58
CA HIS A 298 -5.52 1.74 -4.15
C HIS A 298 -6.64 2.79 -3.87
N MET A 299 -7.54 3.02 -4.83
CA MET A 299 -8.70 3.90 -4.75
C MET A 299 -10.06 3.16 -4.70
N LEU A 300 -10.11 1.89 -5.11
CA LEU A 300 -11.32 1.25 -5.67
C LEU A 300 -11.93 0.09 -4.84
N ASP A 301 -12.15 0.28 -3.52
CA ASP A 301 -12.93 -0.68 -2.73
C ASP A 301 -14.45 -0.56 -2.99
N VAL A 302 -15.08 -1.71 -3.21
CA VAL A 302 -16.49 -1.92 -3.59
C VAL A 302 -17.42 -2.25 -2.43
N SER A 303 -16.90 -2.72 -1.29
CA SER A 303 -17.74 -3.20 -0.19
C SER A 303 -18.50 -2.07 0.53
N LYS A 304 -18.06 -0.83 0.29
CA LYS A 304 -18.50 0.41 0.92
C LYS A 304 -19.45 1.26 0.07
N LEU A 305 -19.67 0.91 -1.21
CA LEU A 305 -20.65 1.57 -2.07
C LEU A 305 -22.08 1.25 -1.62
N THR A 306 -22.75 2.16 -0.91
CA THR A 306 -24.08 1.93 -0.31
C THR A 306 -25.25 1.98 -1.29
N ASP A 307 -25.00 2.45 -2.51
CA ASP A 307 -26.04 2.75 -3.48
C ASP A 307 -26.40 1.59 -4.39
N THR A 308 -27.52 1.76 -5.07
CA THR A 308 -27.93 1.03 -6.27
C THR A 308 -27.05 1.32 -7.49
N ILE A 309 -25.73 1.56 -7.34
CA ILE A 309 -24.82 1.56 -8.49
C ILE A 309 -24.90 0.16 -9.11
N CYS A 310 -25.36 0.15 -10.34
CA CYS A 310 -25.62 -1.05 -11.09
C CYS A 310 -24.33 -1.62 -11.70
N GLY A 311 -24.34 -2.91 -12.04
CA GLY A 311 -23.26 -3.56 -12.80
C GLY A 311 -21.93 -3.74 -12.05
N VAL A 312 -21.89 -3.48 -10.74
CA VAL A 312 -20.64 -3.55 -9.95
C VAL A 312 -20.59 -4.85 -9.14
N GLY A 313 -19.69 -5.76 -9.51
CA GLY A 313 -19.36 -6.99 -8.78
C GLY A 313 -18.00 -6.91 -8.08
N ASN A 314 -17.74 -7.81 -7.13
CA ASN A 314 -16.44 -7.87 -6.46
C ASN A 314 -15.46 -8.67 -7.33
N MET A 315 -14.53 -7.99 -8.00
CA MET A 315 -13.56 -8.61 -8.90
C MET A 315 -12.27 -9.04 -8.18
N SER A 316 -12.22 -8.96 -6.83
CA SER A 316 -11.07 -9.46 -6.08
C SER A 316 -10.88 -10.97 -6.25
N ALA A 317 -9.63 -11.44 -6.16
CA ALA A 317 -9.32 -12.86 -6.35
C ALA A 317 -10.09 -13.79 -5.38
N ASN A 318 -10.46 -13.27 -4.20
CA ASN A 318 -11.08 -14.01 -3.10
C ASN A 318 -12.63 -13.95 -3.08
N ALA A 319 -13.27 -13.29 -4.04
CA ALA A 319 -14.74 -13.15 -4.09
C ALA A 319 -15.47 -14.42 -4.54
N SER A 320 -16.62 -14.74 -3.94
CA SER A 320 -17.48 -15.87 -4.33
C SER A 320 -18.18 -15.64 -5.68
N ASP A 321 -18.70 -16.71 -6.30
CA ASP A 321 -19.44 -16.61 -7.57
C ASP A 321 -20.65 -15.66 -7.50
N GLN A 322 -21.32 -15.63 -6.34
CA GLN A 322 -22.42 -14.70 -6.07
C GLN A 322 -21.92 -13.27 -5.79
N GLU A 323 -20.73 -13.09 -5.21
CA GLU A 323 -20.14 -11.76 -5.03
C GLU A 323 -19.57 -11.17 -6.33
N ARG A 324 -19.15 -12.03 -7.26
CA ARG A 324 -18.75 -11.66 -8.62
C ARG A 324 -19.94 -11.29 -9.49
N THR A 325 -21.10 -11.92 -9.30
CA THR A 325 -22.34 -11.63 -10.05
C THR A 325 -23.57 -11.38 -9.14
N PRO A 326 -23.53 -10.32 -8.31
CA PRO A 326 -24.48 -10.06 -7.21
C PRO A 326 -25.92 -9.74 -7.65
N TRP A 327 -26.18 -9.64 -8.95
CA TRP A 327 -27.51 -9.43 -9.52
C TRP A 327 -28.27 -10.72 -9.83
N HIS A 328 -27.64 -11.90 -9.82
CA HIS A 328 -28.37 -13.14 -10.12
C HIS A 328 -29.32 -13.55 -9.00
N VAL A 329 -30.56 -13.89 -9.37
CA VAL A 329 -31.58 -14.42 -8.46
C VAL A 329 -32.18 -15.72 -8.98
N THR A 330 -32.72 -16.54 -8.07
CA THR A 330 -33.38 -17.81 -8.41
C THR A 330 -34.87 -17.72 -8.09
N ILE A 331 -35.72 -18.12 -9.02
CA ILE A 331 -37.18 -18.06 -8.89
C ILE A 331 -37.72 -19.49 -8.78
N LYS A 332 -38.46 -19.79 -7.71
CA LYS A 332 -38.98 -21.15 -7.46
C LYS A 332 -40.50 -21.14 -7.19
N PRO A 333 -41.31 -21.92 -7.94
CA PRO A 333 -42.62 -22.34 -7.47
C PRO A 333 -42.49 -23.37 -6.35
N LYS A 334 -43.60 -23.63 -5.64
CA LYS A 334 -43.71 -24.71 -4.64
C LYS A 334 -43.64 -26.14 -5.23
N SER A 335 -43.63 -26.29 -6.56
CA SER A 335 -43.60 -27.58 -7.26
C SER A 335 -42.63 -27.59 -8.47
N GLN A 336 -41.48 -28.20 -8.24
CA GLN A 336 -40.51 -28.77 -9.21
C GLN A 336 -39.69 -27.86 -10.15
N GLU A 337 -40.25 -27.12 -11.09
CA GLU A 337 -39.43 -26.41 -12.11
C GLU A 337 -38.76 -25.14 -11.53
N THR A 338 -37.61 -24.66 -12.08
CA THR A 338 -36.90 -23.49 -11.50
C THR A 338 -36.37 -22.48 -12.52
N CYS A 339 -36.87 -21.24 -12.46
CA CYS A 339 -36.46 -20.11 -13.31
C CYS A 339 -35.32 -19.27 -12.69
N ARG A 340 -34.73 -18.40 -13.51
CA ARG A 340 -33.68 -17.43 -13.15
C ARG A 340 -34.11 -16.03 -13.53
N GLY A 341 -33.55 -15.02 -12.86
CA GLY A 341 -33.72 -13.63 -13.23
C GLY A 341 -32.55 -12.78 -12.77
N ALA A 342 -32.62 -11.47 -13.06
CA ALA A 342 -31.65 -10.47 -12.63
C ALA A 342 -32.33 -9.42 -11.75
N LEU A 343 -31.71 -9.10 -10.62
CA LEU A 343 -32.06 -7.94 -9.81
C LEU A 343 -31.70 -6.67 -10.61
N ILE A 344 -32.66 -5.77 -10.80
CA ILE A 344 -32.46 -4.49 -11.51
C ILE A 344 -32.66 -3.27 -10.61
N SER A 345 -33.22 -3.46 -9.41
CA SER A 345 -33.26 -2.45 -8.35
C SER A 345 -33.39 -3.10 -6.97
N ASP A 346 -33.53 -2.30 -5.92
CA ASP A 346 -33.82 -2.80 -4.56
C ASP A 346 -35.15 -3.54 -4.42
N GLN A 347 -36.06 -3.48 -5.39
CA GLN A 347 -37.39 -4.09 -5.27
C GLN A 347 -37.89 -4.76 -6.55
N TRP A 348 -37.15 -4.66 -7.65
CA TRP A 348 -37.56 -5.20 -8.96
C TRP A 348 -36.57 -6.23 -9.51
N VAL A 349 -37.14 -7.34 -9.97
CA VAL A 349 -36.45 -8.42 -10.69
C VAL A 349 -36.97 -8.50 -12.12
N LEU A 350 -36.05 -8.61 -13.07
CA LEU A 350 -36.30 -8.85 -14.48
C LEU A 350 -36.11 -10.33 -14.82
N THR A 351 -37.05 -10.92 -15.55
CA THR A 351 -37.07 -12.36 -15.89
C THR A 351 -37.91 -12.61 -17.15
N ALA A 352 -37.87 -13.82 -17.72
CA ALA A 352 -38.81 -14.23 -18.76
C ALA A 352 -40.27 -14.32 -18.27
N ALA A 353 -41.22 -14.11 -19.17
CA ALA A 353 -42.66 -14.17 -18.89
C ALA A 353 -43.24 -15.58 -18.93
N HIS A 354 -42.69 -16.49 -19.75
CA HIS A 354 -43.15 -17.87 -19.84
C HIS A 354 -43.05 -18.63 -18.51
N CYS A 355 -42.12 -18.20 -17.63
CA CYS A 355 -41.99 -18.68 -16.27
C CYS A 355 -43.28 -18.54 -15.43
N PHE A 356 -44.23 -17.70 -15.82
CA PHE A 356 -45.48 -17.46 -15.09
C PHE A 356 -46.73 -17.93 -15.84
N ARG A 357 -46.56 -18.70 -16.93
CA ARG A 357 -47.65 -19.12 -17.84
C ARG A 357 -48.78 -19.89 -17.14
N ASP A 358 -48.43 -20.85 -16.29
CA ASP A 358 -49.35 -21.90 -15.84
C ASP A 358 -49.87 -21.71 -14.38
N GLY A 359 -49.65 -20.54 -13.76
CA GLY A 359 -49.84 -20.31 -12.32
C GLY A 359 -50.79 -19.18 -11.92
N ASN A 360 -52.11 -19.42 -11.89
CA ASN A 360 -53.13 -18.45 -11.44
C ASN A 360 -53.04 -18.02 -9.96
N ASP A 361 -52.15 -18.61 -9.14
CA ASP A 361 -51.92 -18.19 -7.76
C ASP A 361 -50.46 -17.75 -7.56
N HIS A 362 -50.20 -16.47 -7.84
CA HIS A 362 -48.90 -15.83 -7.63
C HIS A 362 -48.37 -15.96 -6.18
N SER A 363 -49.22 -16.26 -5.20
CA SER A 363 -48.80 -16.42 -3.81
C SER A 363 -47.92 -17.66 -3.53
N LEU A 364 -47.84 -18.60 -4.49
CA LEU A 364 -47.06 -19.84 -4.39
C LEU A 364 -45.59 -19.72 -4.85
N TRP A 365 -45.22 -18.60 -5.46
CA TRP A 365 -43.87 -18.36 -6.00
C TRP A 365 -42.95 -17.65 -4.99
N ARG A 366 -41.64 -17.96 -5.02
CA ARG A 366 -40.61 -17.36 -4.17
C ARG A 366 -39.42 -16.90 -5.00
N VAL A 367 -38.85 -15.75 -4.65
CA VAL A 367 -37.58 -15.26 -5.24
C VAL A 367 -36.49 -15.35 -4.19
N ASN A 368 -35.44 -16.14 -4.46
CA ASN A 368 -34.26 -16.22 -3.60
C ASN A 368 -33.15 -15.32 -4.17
N VAL A 369 -32.67 -14.40 -3.33
CA VAL A 369 -31.61 -13.43 -3.65
C VAL A 369 -30.41 -13.76 -2.78
N GLY A 370 -29.22 -13.87 -3.39
CA GLY A 370 -28.03 -14.46 -2.77
C GLY A 370 -27.95 -15.98 -3.00
N ASP A 371 -26.92 -16.62 -2.45
CA ASP A 371 -26.74 -18.08 -2.56
C ASP A 371 -27.79 -18.82 -1.70
N PRO A 372 -28.70 -19.62 -2.29
CA PRO A 372 -29.75 -20.34 -1.56
C PRO A 372 -29.23 -21.38 -0.56
N LYS A 373 -27.95 -21.79 -0.65
CA LYS A 373 -27.32 -22.76 0.26
C LYS A 373 -26.54 -22.09 1.40
N SER A 374 -26.41 -20.77 1.38
CA SER A 374 -25.64 -19.99 2.35
C SER A 374 -26.57 -19.20 3.28
N GLN A 375 -26.03 -18.83 4.46
CA GLN A 375 -26.68 -17.94 5.42
C GLN A 375 -27.03 -16.54 4.87
N TRP A 376 -26.46 -16.18 3.72
CA TRP A 376 -26.69 -14.90 3.04
C TRP A 376 -27.83 -14.94 2.02
N GLY A 377 -28.31 -16.14 1.63
CA GLY A 377 -29.48 -16.28 0.76
C GLY A 377 -30.77 -15.92 1.48
N LYS A 378 -31.62 -15.11 0.87
CA LYS A 378 -32.90 -14.70 1.46
C LYS A 378 -34.05 -14.86 0.47
N GLU A 379 -35.13 -15.48 0.94
CA GLU A 379 -36.38 -15.60 0.19
C GLU A 379 -37.30 -14.38 0.35
N PHE A 380 -37.87 -13.96 -0.77
CA PHE A 380 -38.81 -12.85 -0.89
C PHE A 380 -40.14 -13.33 -1.50
N LEU A 381 -41.24 -12.72 -1.03
CA LEU A 381 -42.56 -12.84 -1.63
C LEU A 381 -42.70 -11.89 -2.82
N ILE A 382 -43.44 -12.30 -3.84
CA ILE A 382 -43.79 -11.45 -4.99
C ILE A 382 -45.06 -10.67 -4.61
N GLU A 383 -44.99 -9.34 -4.65
CA GLU A 383 -46.14 -8.44 -4.46
C GLU A 383 -46.97 -8.35 -5.75
N LYS A 384 -46.29 -8.23 -6.90
CA LYS A 384 -46.91 -8.08 -8.21
C LYS A 384 -46.01 -8.64 -9.28
N ALA A 385 -46.54 -9.51 -10.13
CA ALA A 385 -45.94 -9.83 -11.42
C ALA A 385 -46.52 -8.88 -12.49
N VAL A 386 -45.66 -8.30 -13.31
CA VAL A 386 -46.03 -7.49 -14.48
C VAL A 386 -45.45 -8.17 -15.71
N ILE A 387 -46.30 -8.95 -16.40
CA ILE A 387 -46.00 -9.59 -17.69
C ILE A 387 -46.20 -8.54 -18.79
N SER A 388 -45.38 -8.55 -19.83
CA SER A 388 -45.57 -7.63 -20.97
C SER A 388 -46.95 -7.85 -21.62
N PRO A 389 -47.71 -6.79 -21.95
CA PRO A 389 -49.02 -6.92 -22.60
C PRO A 389 -48.98 -7.57 -23.99
N GLY A 390 -47.80 -7.62 -24.64
CA GLY A 390 -47.60 -8.29 -25.93
C GLY A 390 -47.27 -9.78 -25.83
N PHE A 391 -46.96 -10.28 -24.62
CA PHE A 391 -46.62 -11.69 -24.42
C PHE A 391 -47.87 -12.58 -24.51
N ASP A 392 -47.99 -13.30 -25.60
CA ASP A 392 -48.92 -14.43 -25.76
C ASP A 392 -48.20 -15.56 -26.49
N VAL A 393 -47.87 -16.62 -25.75
CA VAL A 393 -47.20 -17.81 -26.29
C VAL A 393 -48.00 -18.51 -27.40
N PHE A 394 -49.31 -18.26 -27.50
CA PHE A 394 -50.20 -18.84 -28.50
C PHE A 394 -50.65 -17.85 -29.59
N ALA A 395 -50.14 -16.61 -29.60
CA ALA A 395 -50.54 -15.57 -30.56
C ALA A 395 -50.48 -16.01 -32.03
N LYS A 396 -49.50 -16.87 -32.38
CA LYS A 396 -49.31 -17.39 -33.74
C LYS A 396 -49.78 -18.83 -33.94
N LYS A 397 -50.52 -19.41 -32.99
CA LYS A 397 -51.07 -20.78 -33.08
C LYS A 397 -51.92 -21.03 -34.33
N ASN A 398 -52.69 -20.02 -34.77
CA ASN A 398 -53.49 -20.09 -36.00
C ASN A 398 -52.65 -20.03 -37.29
N GLN A 399 -51.35 -19.72 -37.18
CA GLN A 399 -50.38 -19.67 -38.28
C GLN A 399 -49.49 -20.93 -38.34
N GLY A 400 -49.77 -21.93 -37.51
CA GLY A 400 -49.00 -23.19 -37.45
C GLY A 400 -47.80 -23.16 -36.50
N ILE A 401 -47.59 -22.05 -35.78
CA ILE A 401 -46.50 -21.89 -34.80
C ILE A 401 -47.06 -22.24 -33.41
N LEU A 402 -46.62 -23.36 -32.84
CA LEU A 402 -47.21 -23.90 -31.59
C LEU A 402 -46.92 -23.05 -30.35
N GLU A 403 -45.72 -22.49 -30.25
CA GLU A 403 -45.30 -21.59 -29.17
C GLU A 403 -44.51 -20.42 -29.78
N PHE A 404 -44.82 -19.18 -29.39
CA PHE A 404 -44.18 -17.95 -29.89
C PHE A 404 -43.71 -17.08 -28.72
N TYR A 405 -42.40 -16.90 -28.59
CA TYR A 405 -41.80 -16.22 -27.44
C TYR A 405 -41.51 -14.72 -27.67
N GLY A 406 -42.34 -14.04 -28.47
CA GLY A 406 -42.25 -12.58 -28.64
C GLY A 406 -42.65 -11.84 -27.36
N ASP A 407 -41.98 -10.74 -27.07
CA ASP A 407 -42.17 -9.94 -25.84
C ASP A 407 -42.08 -10.76 -24.51
N ASP A 408 -41.32 -11.88 -24.50
CA ASP A 408 -41.13 -12.79 -23.34
C ASP A 408 -40.36 -12.16 -22.17
N ILE A 409 -40.92 -11.11 -21.59
CA ILE A 409 -40.33 -10.29 -20.53
C ILE A 409 -41.34 -10.00 -19.41
N ALA A 410 -40.89 -10.16 -18.16
CA ALA A 410 -41.69 -9.87 -16.98
C ALA A 410 -40.88 -9.15 -15.89
N LEU A 411 -41.57 -8.28 -15.14
CA LEU A 411 -41.07 -7.54 -14.00
C LEU A 411 -41.76 -8.04 -12.72
N LEU A 412 -40.98 -8.53 -11.76
CA LEU A 412 -41.47 -8.98 -10.46
C LEU A 412 -41.17 -7.90 -9.44
N LYS A 413 -42.22 -7.34 -8.83
CA LYS A 413 -42.11 -6.47 -7.68
C LYS A 413 -42.05 -7.31 -6.42
N LEU A 414 -40.99 -7.18 -5.65
CA LEU A 414 -40.80 -7.90 -4.39
C LEU A 414 -41.59 -7.19 -3.26
N ALA A 415 -42.23 -7.96 -2.39
CA ALA A 415 -43.01 -7.44 -1.26
C ALA A 415 -42.16 -6.76 -0.17
N GLN A 416 -40.85 -6.93 -0.22
CA GLN A 416 -39.88 -6.23 0.63
C GLN A 416 -38.68 -5.85 -0.21
N LYS A 417 -38.11 -4.67 0.08
CA LYS A 417 -36.85 -4.25 -0.51
C LYS A 417 -35.71 -5.18 -0.13
N VAL A 418 -34.93 -5.57 -1.11
CA VAL A 418 -33.64 -6.25 -0.97
C VAL A 418 -32.65 -5.28 -0.35
N LYS A 419 -31.97 -5.71 0.70
CA LYS A 419 -30.88 -4.93 1.31
C LYS A 419 -29.61 -5.15 0.48
N MET A 420 -29.11 -4.10 -0.15
CA MET A 420 -27.87 -4.15 -0.93
C MET A 420 -26.70 -4.67 -0.10
N SER A 421 -25.85 -5.50 -0.72
CA SER A 421 -24.68 -6.12 -0.08
C SER A 421 -23.61 -6.48 -1.11
N THR A 422 -22.55 -7.19 -0.69
CA THR A 422 -21.61 -7.81 -1.65
C THR A 422 -22.23 -8.93 -2.48
N HIS A 423 -23.34 -9.52 -2.02
CA HIS A 423 -24.01 -10.68 -2.65
C HIS A 423 -25.34 -10.32 -3.34
N ALA A 424 -25.79 -9.06 -3.24
CA ALA A 424 -27.06 -8.57 -3.76
C ALA A 424 -26.92 -7.11 -4.24
N ARG A 425 -26.90 -6.89 -5.57
CA ARG A 425 -26.80 -5.57 -6.24
C ARG A 425 -27.57 -5.57 -7.56
N PRO A 426 -28.01 -4.40 -8.09
CA PRO A 426 -28.65 -4.35 -9.39
C PRO A 426 -27.65 -4.52 -10.56
N ILE A 427 -28.11 -5.07 -11.69
CA ILE A 427 -27.40 -4.96 -12.97
C ILE A 427 -27.86 -3.70 -13.72
N CYS A 428 -26.99 -3.11 -14.54
CA CYS A 428 -27.37 -1.96 -15.36
C CYS A 428 -28.28 -2.38 -16.50
N LEU A 429 -29.39 -1.68 -16.67
CA LEU A 429 -30.16 -1.72 -17.90
C LEU A 429 -29.57 -0.72 -18.90
N PRO A 430 -29.55 -1.03 -20.21
CA PRO A 430 -29.24 -0.04 -21.23
C PRO A 430 -30.30 1.09 -21.24
N CYS A 431 -29.98 2.20 -21.90
CA CYS A 431 -30.82 3.41 -21.95
C CYS A 431 -31.02 4.16 -20.61
N THR A 432 -30.18 3.93 -19.59
CA THR A 432 -30.30 4.62 -18.30
C THR A 432 -29.14 5.58 -18.03
N MET A 433 -29.35 6.54 -17.12
CA MET A 433 -28.29 7.44 -16.66
C MET A 433 -27.16 6.68 -15.96
N GLU A 434 -27.52 5.60 -15.26
CA GLU A 434 -26.60 4.70 -14.59
C GLU A 434 -25.74 3.91 -15.60
N ALA A 435 -26.29 3.55 -16.77
CA ALA A 435 -25.49 2.99 -17.87
C ALA A 435 -24.56 4.03 -18.53
N ASN A 436 -24.99 5.30 -18.66
CA ASN A 436 -24.11 6.39 -19.12
C ASN A 436 -22.89 6.50 -18.17
N LEU A 437 -23.11 6.43 -16.86
CA LEU A 437 -22.06 6.42 -15.83
C LEU A 437 -21.13 5.20 -15.95
N ALA A 438 -21.68 4.00 -16.12
CA ALA A 438 -20.90 2.76 -16.26
C ALA A 438 -20.02 2.74 -17.53
N LEU A 439 -20.51 3.33 -18.63
CA LEU A 439 -19.79 3.43 -19.92
C LEU A 439 -18.96 4.72 -20.03
N ARG A 440 -18.86 5.52 -18.96
CA ARG A 440 -18.10 6.80 -18.90
C ARG A 440 -18.58 7.83 -19.95
N ARG A 441 -19.85 7.75 -20.36
CA ARG A 441 -20.49 8.61 -21.37
C ARG A 441 -21.07 9.90 -20.77
N PRO A 442 -21.22 10.98 -21.57
CA PRO A 442 -21.95 12.17 -21.16
C PRO A 442 -23.38 11.83 -20.70
N GLN A 443 -23.93 12.59 -19.74
CA GLN A 443 -25.30 12.36 -19.24
C GLN A 443 -26.38 12.47 -20.32
N GLY A 444 -26.11 13.15 -21.45
CA GLY A 444 -27.01 13.27 -22.59
C GLY A 444 -26.89 12.18 -23.65
N SER A 445 -26.10 11.12 -23.43
CA SER A 445 -25.99 10.02 -24.40
C SER A 445 -27.28 9.21 -24.51
N THR A 446 -27.57 8.74 -25.71
CA THR A 446 -28.85 8.15 -26.09
C THR A 446 -28.82 6.62 -26.05
N CYS A 447 -30.00 5.98 -26.13
CA CYS A 447 -30.12 4.54 -26.36
C CYS A 447 -29.26 4.04 -27.53
N ARG A 448 -29.20 4.81 -28.62
CA ARG A 448 -28.50 4.41 -29.84
C ARG A 448 -26.98 4.44 -29.66
N ASP A 449 -26.47 5.32 -28.79
CA ASP A 449 -25.05 5.37 -28.45
C ASP A 449 -24.64 4.13 -27.64
N HIS A 450 -25.51 3.67 -26.73
CA HIS A 450 -25.31 2.43 -25.97
C HIS A 450 -25.36 1.20 -26.85
N GLU A 451 -26.35 1.11 -27.74
CA GLU A 451 -26.48 0.03 -28.72
C GLU A 451 -25.24 -0.04 -29.62
N ASN A 452 -24.78 1.10 -30.14
CA ASN A 452 -23.56 1.17 -30.96
C ASN A 452 -22.29 0.80 -30.17
N GLU A 453 -22.19 1.13 -28.89
CA GLU A 453 -21.01 0.81 -28.09
C GLU A 453 -20.95 -0.67 -27.69
N LEU A 454 -22.10 -1.23 -27.29
CA LEU A 454 -22.20 -2.60 -26.80
C LEU A 454 -22.31 -3.63 -27.95
N LEU A 455 -22.87 -3.26 -29.12
CA LEU A 455 -23.29 -4.22 -30.15
C LEU A 455 -22.77 -3.95 -31.58
N ASN A 456 -21.91 -2.95 -31.82
CA ASN A 456 -21.31 -2.67 -33.15
C ASN A 456 -19.95 -3.39 -33.41
N LYS A 457 -19.71 -4.54 -32.78
CA LYS A 457 -18.68 -5.48 -33.24
C LYS A 457 -19.39 -6.66 -33.91
N GLN A 458 -18.82 -7.21 -34.98
CA GLN A 458 -19.39 -8.38 -35.70
C GLN A 458 -19.64 -9.57 -34.76
N SER A 459 -18.69 -9.79 -33.85
CA SER A 459 -18.79 -10.74 -32.75
C SER A 459 -18.54 -10.00 -31.44
N VAL A 460 -19.49 -10.10 -30.50
CA VAL A 460 -19.43 -9.44 -29.19
C VAL A 460 -19.19 -10.48 -28.09
N PRO A 461 -18.05 -10.44 -27.38
CA PRO A 461 -17.79 -11.31 -26.25
C PRO A 461 -18.77 -10.99 -25.11
N ALA A 462 -19.53 -12.00 -24.71
CA ALA A 462 -20.53 -11.95 -23.64
C ALA A 462 -20.40 -13.20 -22.77
N HIS A 463 -21.26 -13.31 -21.75
CA HIS A 463 -21.31 -14.47 -20.87
C HIS A 463 -22.68 -14.61 -20.23
N PHE A 464 -23.02 -15.81 -19.80
CA PHE A 464 -24.13 -16.08 -18.89
C PHE A 464 -23.65 -16.92 -17.70
N VAL A 465 -24.51 -17.09 -16.70
CA VAL A 465 -24.23 -17.89 -15.50
C VAL A 465 -25.22 -19.05 -15.45
N ALA A 466 -24.70 -20.28 -15.54
CA ALA A 466 -25.53 -21.48 -15.56
C ALA A 466 -26.13 -21.81 -14.18
N LEU A 467 -27.03 -22.80 -14.16
CA LEU A 467 -27.73 -23.23 -12.95
C LEU A 467 -26.81 -23.67 -11.80
N ASN A 468 -25.57 -24.07 -12.11
CA ASN A 468 -24.54 -24.49 -11.15
C ASN A 468 -23.66 -23.34 -10.63
N GLY A 469 -23.82 -22.11 -11.14
CA GLY A 469 -23.03 -20.93 -10.79
C GLY A 469 -21.84 -20.63 -11.72
N SER A 470 -21.48 -21.55 -12.63
CA SER A 470 -20.36 -21.33 -13.57
C SER A 470 -20.68 -20.20 -14.56
N LYS A 471 -19.73 -19.27 -14.72
CA LYS A 471 -19.71 -18.28 -15.80
C LYS A 471 -19.28 -18.96 -17.10
N LEU A 472 -20.16 -18.99 -18.09
CA LEU A 472 -19.89 -19.54 -19.41
C LEU A 472 -19.76 -18.40 -20.42
N ASN A 473 -18.72 -18.44 -21.24
CA ASN A 473 -18.43 -17.40 -22.22
C ASN A 473 -19.11 -17.72 -23.56
N ILE A 474 -19.73 -16.71 -24.16
CA ILE A 474 -20.43 -16.82 -25.44
C ILE A 474 -20.10 -15.63 -26.34
N ASN A 475 -20.23 -15.79 -27.64
CA ASN A 475 -20.10 -14.71 -28.60
C ASN A 475 -21.45 -14.36 -29.23
N LEU A 476 -22.00 -13.18 -28.90
CA LEU A 476 -23.19 -12.67 -29.60
C LEU A 476 -22.84 -12.31 -31.04
N LYS A 477 -23.67 -12.74 -31.97
CA LYS A 477 -23.51 -12.53 -33.42
C LYS A 477 -24.31 -11.31 -33.85
N MET A 478 -23.68 -10.40 -34.59
CA MET A 478 -24.29 -9.15 -35.04
C MET A 478 -24.20 -9.00 -36.58
N GLY A 479 -25.14 -8.24 -37.17
CA GLY A 479 -25.18 -7.99 -38.60
C GLY A 479 -25.35 -9.29 -39.42
N VAL A 480 -24.48 -9.52 -40.40
CA VAL A 480 -24.55 -10.72 -41.28
C VAL A 480 -24.38 -12.05 -40.53
N GLU A 481 -23.62 -12.09 -39.43
CA GLU A 481 -23.51 -13.31 -38.62
C GLU A 481 -24.79 -13.60 -37.83
N TRP A 482 -25.57 -12.56 -37.48
CA TRP A 482 -26.86 -12.71 -36.80
C TRP A 482 -27.87 -13.43 -37.70
N THR A 483 -27.92 -13.07 -38.99
CA THR A 483 -28.83 -13.68 -39.96
C THR A 483 -28.55 -15.17 -40.14
N SER A 484 -27.27 -15.56 -40.27
CA SER A 484 -26.85 -16.97 -40.37
C SER A 484 -27.13 -17.75 -39.08
N CYS A 485 -26.99 -17.11 -37.92
CA CYS A 485 -27.33 -17.68 -36.61
C CYS A 485 -28.85 -17.91 -36.45
N ALA A 486 -29.69 -16.99 -36.94
CA ALA A 486 -31.14 -17.13 -36.93
C ALA A 486 -31.66 -18.20 -37.91
N GLU A 487 -31.06 -18.32 -39.10
CA GLU A 487 -31.47 -19.26 -40.16
C GLU A 487 -31.48 -20.74 -39.73
N VAL A 488 -30.71 -21.10 -38.70
CA VAL A 488 -30.71 -22.45 -38.11
C VAL A 488 -32.08 -22.85 -37.58
N VAL A 489 -32.91 -21.90 -37.10
CA VAL A 489 -34.27 -22.18 -36.58
C VAL A 489 -35.19 -22.76 -37.66
N SER A 490 -35.04 -22.37 -38.93
CA SER A 490 -35.83 -22.95 -40.04
C SER A 490 -35.42 -24.38 -40.41
N GLN A 491 -34.34 -24.91 -39.84
CA GLN A 491 -33.94 -26.31 -40.03
C GLN A 491 -34.71 -27.23 -39.07
N GLU A 492 -35.26 -26.71 -37.97
CA GLU A 492 -35.94 -27.49 -36.95
C GLU A 492 -37.43 -27.73 -37.27
N LYS A 493 -37.67 -28.67 -38.20
CA LYS A 493 -39.01 -28.99 -38.69
C LYS A 493 -39.94 -29.65 -37.68
N THR A 494 -39.49 -30.03 -36.48
CA THR A 494 -40.36 -30.65 -35.47
C THR A 494 -41.21 -29.63 -34.71
N MET A 495 -40.64 -28.46 -34.41
CA MET A 495 -41.26 -27.41 -33.60
C MET A 495 -41.94 -26.34 -34.46
N PHE A 496 -41.40 -26.08 -35.67
CA PHE A 496 -41.92 -25.09 -36.62
C PHE A 496 -42.20 -25.69 -38.02
N PRO A 497 -43.13 -26.66 -38.12
CA PRO A 497 -43.33 -27.46 -39.35
C PRO A 497 -43.83 -26.65 -40.56
N SER A 498 -44.43 -25.48 -40.32
CA SER A 498 -45.04 -24.61 -41.35
C SER A 498 -44.24 -23.33 -41.64
N LEU A 499 -43.07 -23.14 -41.01
CA LEU A 499 -42.32 -21.88 -41.05
C LEU A 499 -41.62 -21.67 -42.41
N THR A 500 -41.98 -20.59 -43.10
CA THR A 500 -41.41 -20.18 -44.40
C THR A 500 -40.43 -19.00 -44.31
N ASP A 501 -40.60 -18.09 -43.34
CA ASP A 501 -39.65 -17.01 -43.03
C ASP A 501 -39.31 -17.04 -41.54
N VAL A 502 -38.02 -17.21 -41.23
CA VAL A 502 -37.46 -17.20 -39.86
C VAL A 502 -37.91 -15.97 -39.06
N ARG A 503 -38.06 -14.82 -39.73
CA ARG A 503 -38.42 -13.54 -39.11
C ARG A 503 -39.82 -13.53 -38.50
N GLU A 504 -40.64 -14.52 -38.81
CA GLU A 504 -41.93 -14.71 -38.16
C GLU A 504 -41.80 -15.27 -36.73
N VAL A 505 -40.68 -15.90 -36.37
CA VAL A 505 -40.44 -16.46 -35.02
C VAL A 505 -39.26 -15.74 -34.34
N VAL A 506 -38.17 -15.47 -35.06
CA VAL A 506 -36.99 -14.75 -34.56
C VAL A 506 -36.99 -13.32 -35.08
N THR A 507 -37.56 -12.42 -34.28
CA THR A 507 -37.60 -10.97 -34.57
C THR A 507 -36.26 -10.30 -34.21
N ASP A 508 -36.13 -9.02 -34.57
CA ASP A 508 -35.02 -8.14 -34.19
C ASP A 508 -34.88 -7.92 -32.66
N GLN A 509 -35.87 -8.35 -31.87
CA GLN A 509 -35.82 -8.38 -30.41
C GLN A 509 -34.88 -9.48 -29.86
N PHE A 510 -34.49 -10.48 -30.66
CA PHE A 510 -33.66 -11.61 -30.22
C PHE A 510 -32.16 -11.41 -30.47
N LEU A 511 -31.33 -11.73 -29.48
CA LEU A 511 -29.87 -11.84 -29.61
C LEU A 511 -29.48 -13.30 -29.86
N CYS A 512 -28.54 -13.54 -30.78
CA CYS A 512 -28.18 -14.89 -31.22
C CYS A 512 -26.71 -15.27 -30.90
N SER A 513 -26.47 -16.50 -30.47
CA SER A 513 -25.16 -17.08 -30.12
C SER A 513 -25.21 -18.62 -30.25
N GLY A 514 -24.11 -19.30 -30.65
CA GLY A 514 -24.09 -20.77 -30.74
C GLY A 514 -23.40 -21.37 -31.97
N THR A 515 -22.07 -21.47 -31.98
CA THR A 515 -21.30 -22.30 -32.93
C THR A 515 -20.72 -23.55 -32.24
N GLN A 516 -19.89 -24.33 -32.95
CA GLN A 516 -19.15 -25.46 -32.37
C GLN A 516 -18.20 -25.07 -31.22
N GLU A 517 -17.85 -23.78 -31.08
CA GLU A 517 -16.94 -23.27 -30.04
C GLU A 517 -17.67 -22.56 -28.87
N ASP A 518 -18.97 -22.24 -28.99
CA ASP A 518 -19.76 -21.58 -27.92
C ASP A 518 -20.32 -22.58 -26.89
N GLU A 519 -20.39 -22.17 -25.62
CA GLU A 519 -20.93 -22.97 -24.51
C GLU A 519 -22.48 -22.88 -24.41
N SER A 520 -23.19 -23.90 -24.89
CA SER A 520 -24.67 -23.90 -24.93
C SER A 520 -25.32 -24.25 -23.57
N PRO A 521 -26.30 -23.47 -23.08
CA PRO A 521 -27.04 -23.78 -21.85
C PRO A 521 -27.95 -25.02 -21.93
N CYS A 522 -28.33 -25.47 -23.13
CA CYS A 522 -29.38 -26.49 -23.32
C CYS A 522 -28.85 -27.86 -23.75
N LYS A 523 -27.55 -28.13 -23.61
CA LYS A 523 -26.94 -29.46 -23.90
C LYS A 523 -27.33 -30.52 -22.86
N GLY A 524 -28.57 -30.97 -22.90
CA GLY A 524 -29.02 -32.21 -22.26
C GLY A 524 -28.57 -33.45 -23.05
N VAL A 525 -27.91 -34.37 -22.36
CA VAL A 525 -27.77 -35.84 -22.54
C VAL A 525 -28.01 -36.47 -23.94
N THR A 526 -27.03 -37.29 -24.41
CA THR A 526 -27.02 -38.23 -25.57
C THR A 526 -27.23 -37.61 -26.97
N THR A 527 -26.33 -37.72 -27.96
CA THR A 527 -25.84 -38.96 -28.64
C THR A 527 -24.59 -38.74 -29.52
N THR A 528 -23.79 -39.80 -29.75
CA THR A 528 -22.80 -40.01 -30.84
C THR A 528 -23.42 -40.04 -32.26
N PRO A 529 -22.67 -40.02 -33.40
CA PRO A 529 -21.21 -39.89 -33.65
C PRO A 529 -20.84 -38.89 -34.81
N LEU A 530 -19.57 -38.62 -35.21
CA LEU A 530 -18.84 -39.15 -36.41
C LEU A 530 -17.82 -38.10 -36.98
N SER A 531 -16.53 -38.26 -36.66
CA SER A 531 -15.34 -38.17 -37.54
C SER A 531 -15.28 -37.23 -38.78
N LEU A 532 -14.27 -36.33 -38.87
CA LEU A 532 -12.99 -36.55 -39.63
C LEU A 532 -12.05 -35.32 -39.66
N ALA A 533 -10.98 -35.30 -38.85
CA ALA A 533 -9.67 -34.73 -39.25
C ALA A 533 -8.51 -35.12 -38.28
N ARG A 534 -7.76 -36.14 -38.71
CA ARG A 534 -6.34 -36.48 -38.41
C ARG A 534 -5.59 -35.76 -37.25
N SER A 535 -5.62 -36.42 -36.10
CA SER A 535 -4.49 -36.68 -35.17
C SER A 535 -3.14 -35.94 -35.36
N GLN A 536 -2.78 -35.14 -34.35
CA GLN A 536 -1.43 -35.15 -33.77
C GLN A 536 -1.47 -36.03 -32.50
N GLY A 537 -0.50 -36.92 -32.34
CA GLY A 537 -0.58 -37.99 -31.33
C GLY A 537 -0.17 -37.55 -29.93
N SER A 538 -1.08 -37.69 -28.96
CA SER A 538 -0.78 -37.62 -27.53
C SER A 538 0.06 -38.83 -27.07
N CYS A 539 0.96 -38.63 -26.10
CA CYS A 539 1.74 -39.73 -25.54
C CYS A 539 0.85 -40.68 -24.73
N SER A 540 1.08 -42.00 -24.84
CA SER A 540 0.30 -43.00 -24.09
C SER A 540 0.41 -42.78 -22.58
N LEU A 541 -0.69 -42.95 -21.86
CA LEU A 541 -0.80 -42.80 -20.41
C LEU A 541 -0.61 -44.12 -19.64
N GLU A 542 -0.16 -45.18 -20.31
CA GLU A 542 0.15 -46.47 -19.68
C GLU A 542 1.51 -46.45 -18.97
N GLY A 543 1.56 -46.90 -17.71
CA GLY A 543 2.80 -47.04 -16.95
C GLY A 543 3.44 -45.73 -16.49
N ILE A 544 2.71 -44.61 -16.51
CA ILE A 544 3.20 -43.30 -16.06
C ILE A 544 2.83 -43.00 -14.61
N GLU A 545 1.99 -43.82 -13.98
CA GLU A 545 1.46 -43.58 -12.65
C GLU A 545 2.54 -43.49 -11.56
N ILE A 546 2.34 -42.59 -10.60
CA ILE A 546 3.24 -42.40 -9.47
C ILE A 546 2.75 -43.17 -8.25
N LYS A 547 3.62 -43.99 -7.66
CA LYS A 547 3.27 -44.73 -6.45
C LYS A 547 3.10 -43.76 -5.27
N GLY A 548 1.90 -43.70 -4.70
CA GLY A 548 1.60 -42.85 -3.53
C GLY A 548 1.15 -41.41 -3.87
N GLY A 549 0.80 -41.11 -5.12
CA GLY A 549 0.25 -39.82 -5.52
C GLY A 549 -0.57 -39.91 -6.81
N SER A 550 -0.74 -38.79 -7.51
CA SER A 550 -1.43 -38.68 -8.79
C SER A 550 -0.60 -37.89 -9.81
N PHE A 551 -1.12 -37.68 -11.02
CA PHE A 551 -0.53 -36.77 -11.99
C PHE A 551 -1.63 -35.93 -12.63
N ARG A 552 -1.26 -34.75 -13.15
CA ARG A 552 -2.11 -33.90 -14.00
C ARG A 552 -1.44 -33.68 -15.35
N LEU A 553 -2.23 -33.60 -16.42
CA LEU A 553 -1.74 -33.18 -17.73
C LEU A 553 -1.71 -31.65 -17.83
N LEU A 554 -0.70 -31.14 -18.52
CA LEU A 554 -0.48 -29.73 -18.82
C LEU A 554 -0.28 -29.58 -20.33
N GLN A 555 -0.48 -28.36 -20.86
CA GLN A 555 -0.25 -28.03 -22.29
C GLN A 555 -0.94 -29.05 -23.22
N ASP A 556 -2.25 -29.24 -23.04
CA ASP A 556 -3.09 -30.15 -23.85
C ASP A 556 -2.56 -31.58 -24.00
N GLY A 557 -1.84 -32.07 -22.99
CA GLY A 557 -1.28 -33.42 -22.97
C GLY A 557 0.18 -33.52 -23.43
N GLN A 558 0.84 -32.40 -23.75
CA GLN A 558 2.26 -32.41 -24.10
C GLN A 558 3.20 -32.51 -22.89
N ALA A 559 2.72 -32.13 -21.70
CA ALA A 559 3.44 -32.31 -20.44
C ALA A 559 2.55 -33.00 -19.39
N LEU A 560 3.18 -33.66 -18.43
CA LEU A 560 2.54 -34.10 -17.19
C LEU A 560 3.31 -33.62 -15.99
N GLU A 561 2.60 -33.37 -14.90
CA GLU A 561 3.16 -33.03 -13.60
C GLU A 561 2.68 -34.04 -12.56
N TYR A 562 3.59 -34.51 -11.73
CA TYR A 562 3.28 -35.41 -10.62
C TYR A 562 2.84 -34.62 -9.39
N VAL A 563 1.79 -35.10 -8.72
CA VAL A 563 1.22 -34.48 -7.53
C VAL A 563 1.35 -35.47 -6.37
N CYS A 564 2.14 -35.11 -5.37
CA CYS A 564 2.31 -35.88 -4.14
C CYS A 564 1.59 -35.22 -2.95
N PRO A 565 1.16 -35.99 -1.93
CA PRO A 565 0.61 -35.42 -0.70
C PRO A 565 1.63 -34.53 0.03
N SER A 566 1.15 -33.63 0.88
CA SER A 566 2.04 -32.77 1.70
C SER A 566 2.98 -33.59 2.59
N GLY A 567 4.23 -33.14 2.71
CA GLY A 567 5.36 -33.88 3.28
C GLY A 567 6.03 -34.90 2.34
N PHE A 568 5.54 -35.06 1.09
CA PHE A 568 6.14 -35.91 0.05
C PHE A 568 6.44 -35.14 -1.23
N TYR A 569 7.37 -35.66 -2.04
CA TYR A 569 7.77 -35.10 -3.33
C TYR A 569 7.86 -36.17 -4.43
N PRO A 570 7.64 -35.82 -5.71
CA PRO A 570 7.81 -36.75 -6.83
C PRO A 570 9.27 -37.12 -7.09
N TYR A 571 9.57 -38.42 -7.09
CA TYR A 571 10.88 -38.94 -7.46
C TYR A 571 10.84 -39.75 -8.77
N PRO A 572 11.79 -39.56 -9.72
CA PRO A 572 12.95 -38.68 -9.62
C PRO A 572 12.74 -37.22 -10.07
N VAL A 573 11.65 -36.93 -10.79
CA VAL A 573 11.36 -35.62 -11.40
C VAL A 573 9.93 -35.17 -11.13
N GLN A 574 9.71 -33.85 -11.10
CA GLN A 574 8.40 -33.24 -10.90
C GLN A 574 7.49 -33.37 -12.13
N THR A 575 8.05 -33.16 -13.34
CA THR A 575 7.30 -33.22 -14.61
C THR A 575 7.97 -34.14 -15.63
N ARG A 576 7.22 -34.51 -16.67
CA ARG A 576 7.73 -35.21 -17.87
C ARG A 576 7.18 -34.54 -19.12
N THR A 577 7.95 -34.55 -20.19
CA THR A 577 7.55 -34.06 -21.52
C THR A 577 7.24 -35.20 -22.48
N CYS A 578 6.21 -35.02 -23.29
CA CYS A 578 5.90 -35.94 -24.41
C CYS A 578 6.96 -35.77 -25.53
N ARG A 579 7.66 -36.83 -25.93
CA ARG A 579 8.61 -36.78 -27.06
C ARG A 579 7.91 -37.00 -28.39
N SER A 580 8.53 -36.53 -29.48
CA SER A 580 8.12 -36.81 -30.88
C SER A 580 8.00 -38.31 -31.21
N THR A 581 8.61 -39.19 -30.41
CA THR A 581 8.47 -40.65 -30.46
C THR A 581 7.17 -41.20 -29.87
N GLY A 582 6.24 -40.35 -29.41
CA GLY A 582 4.99 -40.77 -28.76
C GLY A 582 5.18 -41.35 -27.36
N SER A 583 6.37 -41.17 -26.78
CA SER A 583 6.76 -41.68 -25.46
C SER A 583 7.22 -40.57 -24.53
N TRP A 584 6.87 -40.69 -23.25
CA TRP A 584 7.24 -39.72 -22.22
C TRP A 584 8.74 -39.72 -21.92
N SER A 585 9.28 -38.55 -21.56
CA SER A 585 10.68 -38.38 -21.16
C SER A 585 11.14 -39.41 -20.13
N THR A 586 12.37 -39.91 -20.29
CA THR A 586 12.93 -40.93 -19.42
C THR A 586 13.09 -40.41 -17.99
N LEU A 587 12.65 -41.20 -17.00
CA LEU A 587 12.80 -40.86 -15.59
C LEU A 587 14.29 -40.96 -15.20
N GLN A 588 14.98 -39.82 -15.12
CA GLN A 588 16.40 -39.75 -14.77
C GLN A 588 16.61 -39.09 -13.40
N THR A 589 17.54 -39.62 -12.60
CA THR A 589 18.03 -38.93 -11.39
C THR A 589 19.03 -37.83 -11.73
N GLN A 590 19.40 -37.00 -10.74
CA GLN A 590 20.47 -36.01 -10.86
C GLN A 590 21.83 -36.62 -11.27
N ASP A 591 22.13 -37.85 -10.81
CA ASP A 591 23.30 -38.64 -11.25
C ASP A 591 23.11 -39.26 -12.67
N GLN A 592 22.14 -38.79 -13.47
CA GLN A 592 21.74 -39.31 -14.80
C GLN A 592 21.33 -40.80 -14.83
N LYS A 593 20.95 -41.40 -13.70
CA LYS A 593 20.52 -42.81 -13.64
C LYS A 593 19.06 -42.97 -13.99
N THR A 594 18.75 -43.90 -14.90
CA THR A 594 17.37 -44.22 -15.29
C THR A 594 16.63 -44.99 -14.20
N VAL A 595 15.48 -44.48 -13.78
CA VAL A 595 14.54 -45.08 -12.82
C VAL A 595 13.37 -45.72 -13.58
N LYS A 596 12.92 -46.91 -13.18
CA LYS A 596 11.84 -47.64 -13.87
C LYS A 596 10.41 -47.20 -13.52
N LYS A 597 10.18 -46.65 -12.33
CA LYS A 597 8.85 -46.27 -11.83
C LYS A 597 8.93 -45.02 -10.95
N ALA A 598 7.97 -44.11 -11.10
CA ALA A 598 7.89 -42.91 -10.27
C ALA A 598 7.27 -43.24 -8.89
N GLU A 599 7.73 -42.58 -7.84
CA GLU A 599 7.16 -42.72 -6.49
C GLU A 599 7.22 -41.42 -5.69
N CYS A 600 6.21 -41.20 -4.85
CA CYS A 600 6.20 -40.12 -3.87
C CYS A 600 7.09 -40.51 -2.68
N ARG A 601 8.21 -39.79 -2.50
CA ARG A 601 9.13 -40.00 -1.37
C ARG A 601 8.90 -38.94 -0.30
N ALA A 602 9.10 -39.28 0.97
CA ALA A 602 9.04 -38.32 2.06
C ALA A 602 10.13 -37.25 1.91
N ILE A 603 9.78 -35.99 2.13
CA ILE A 603 10.70 -34.85 2.18
C ILE A 603 11.61 -35.02 3.39
N ARG A 604 12.91 -34.84 3.17
CA ARG A 604 13.96 -35.01 4.18
C ARG A 604 14.99 -33.90 4.02
N CYS A 605 15.44 -33.33 5.12
CA CYS A 605 16.52 -32.34 5.08
C CYS A 605 17.88 -33.04 4.96
N PRO A 606 18.92 -32.38 4.40
CA PRO A 606 20.24 -32.99 4.25
C PRO A 606 20.79 -33.38 5.62
N ARG A 607 21.31 -34.59 5.78
CA ARG A 607 21.98 -34.97 7.04
C ARG A 607 23.37 -34.33 7.13
N PRO A 608 23.84 -33.87 8.30
CA PRO A 608 25.24 -33.51 8.47
C PRO A 608 26.12 -34.71 8.08
N HIS A 609 27.12 -34.45 7.23
CA HIS A 609 28.14 -35.44 6.85
C HIS A 609 29.42 -35.27 7.66
N ASP A 610 29.68 -34.03 8.09
CA ASP A 610 30.89 -33.60 8.75
C ASP A 610 30.55 -32.38 9.61
N PHE A 611 31.19 -32.25 10.78
CA PHE A 611 31.07 -31.13 11.71
C PHE A 611 32.31 -31.14 12.61
N GLU A 612 33.01 -30.01 12.67
CA GLU A 612 34.31 -29.92 13.34
C GLU A 612 34.24 -29.09 14.63
N ASN A 613 35.15 -29.36 15.57
CA ASN A 613 35.32 -28.63 16.84
C ASN A 613 34.09 -28.62 17.77
N GLY A 614 33.17 -29.58 17.62
CA GLY A 614 31.99 -29.74 18.45
C GLY A 614 31.22 -31.01 18.13
N GLU A 615 30.04 -31.15 18.73
CA GLU A 615 29.09 -32.22 18.49
C GLU A 615 27.70 -31.71 18.09
N TYR A 616 26.90 -32.58 17.48
CA TYR A 616 25.50 -32.33 17.14
C TYR A 616 24.63 -33.53 17.53
N TRP A 617 23.39 -33.26 17.95
CA TRP A 617 22.45 -34.26 18.43
C TRP A 617 20.98 -33.96 18.01
N PRO A 618 20.14 -34.96 17.70
CA PRO A 618 20.45 -36.38 17.57
C PRO A 618 21.19 -36.71 16.26
N ARG A 619 21.95 -37.81 16.26
CA ARG A 619 22.59 -38.35 15.03
C ARG A 619 21.67 -39.39 14.39
N SER A 620 21.07 -39.06 13.25
CA SER A 620 20.08 -39.90 12.56
C SER A 620 20.47 -40.19 11.10
N PRO A 621 20.07 -41.34 10.52
CA PRO A 621 20.36 -41.69 9.13
C PRO A 621 19.63 -40.80 8.11
N TYR A 622 18.54 -40.16 8.53
CA TYR A 622 17.79 -39.14 7.81
C TYR A 622 17.03 -38.30 8.86
N TYR A 623 16.61 -37.10 8.45
CA TYR A 623 15.79 -36.20 9.25
C TYR A 623 14.54 -35.85 8.45
N ASN A 624 13.38 -36.01 9.07
CA ASN A 624 12.07 -35.70 8.53
C ASN A 624 11.69 -34.24 8.80
N VAL A 625 10.66 -33.76 8.13
CA VAL A 625 10.04 -32.46 8.46
C VAL A 625 9.58 -32.42 9.93
N SER A 626 9.87 -31.30 10.59
CA SER A 626 9.74 -31.01 12.04
C SER A 626 10.79 -31.60 12.99
N ASP A 627 11.70 -32.46 12.51
CA ASP A 627 12.84 -32.91 13.33
C ASP A 627 13.77 -31.72 13.67
N GLU A 628 14.28 -31.67 14.90
CA GLU A 628 15.19 -30.64 15.40
C GLU A 628 16.58 -31.24 15.67
N ILE A 629 17.65 -30.46 15.44
CA ILE A 629 19.03 -30.83 15.78
C ILE A 629 19.66 -29.66 16.53
N SER A 630 20.45 -29.97 17.57
CA SER A 630 21.22 -29.00 18.35
C SER A 630 22.72 -29.21 18.15
N PHE A 631 23.48 -28.13 18.25
CA PHE A 631 24.94 -28.07 18.07
C PHE A 631 25.61 -27.48 19.32
N HIS A 632 26.71 -28.11 19.73
CA HIS A 632 27.49 -27.70 20.90
C HIS A 632 28.98 -27.72 20.55
N CYS A 633 29.73 -26.68 20.90
CA CYS A 633 31.17 -26.64 20.66
C CYS A 633 31.95 -27.29 21.81
N TYR A 634 33.16 -27.77 21.50
CA TYR A 634 34.12 -28.21 22.51
C TYR A 634 34.72 -27.01 23.28
N ASP A 635 35.24 -27.28 24.46
CA ASP A 635 35.90 -26.27 25.29
C ASP A 635 37.01 -25.53 24.52
N GLY A 636 37.03 -24.20 24.64
CA GLY A 636 37.96 -23.32 23.92
C GLY A 636 37.49 -22.89 22.52
N TYR A 637 36.32 -23.35 22.06
CA TYR A 637 35.70 -22.89 20.82
C TYR A 637 34.38 -22.16 21.09
N THR A 638 34.11 -21.12 20.31
CA THR A 638 32.89 -20.32 20.39
C THR A 638 31.95 -20.64 19.24
N LEU A 639 30.67 -20.86 19.55
CA LEU A 639 29.62 -21.12 18.57
C LEU A 639 29.22 -19.85 17.84
N ARG A 640 29.25 -19.88 16.50
CA ARG A 640 28.62 -18.88 15.63
C ARG A 640 27.48 -19.52 14.83
N GLY A 641 26.47 -18.72 14.48
CA GLY A 641 25.25 -19.19 13.82
C GLY A 641 24.27 -19.89 14.77
N SER A 642 23.36 -20.71 14.22
CA SER A 642 22.19 -21.22 14.96
C SER A 642 22.50 -22.50 15.74
N ALA A 643 22.44 -22.39 17.07
CA ALA A 643 22.60 -23.50 18.00
C ALA A 643 21.60 -24.64 17.77
N ASN A 644 20.33 -24.29 17.51
CA ASN A 644 19.26 -25.24 17.22
C ASN A 644 18.71 -24.96 15.83
N ARG A 645 18.47 -26.02 15.04
CA ARG A 645 17.93 -25.93 13.67
C ARG A 645 16.85 -27.00 13.47
N THR A 646 15.79 -26.62 12.77
CA THR A 646 14.58 -27.43 12.55
C THR A 646 14.42 -27.74 11.07
N CYS A 647 14.09 -28.99 10.72
CA CYS A 647 13.85 -29.39 9.33
C CYS A 647 12.47 -28.89 8.83
N GLN A 648 12.49 -28.04 7.82
CA GLN A 648 11.33 -27.35 7.25
C GLN A 648 10.72 -28.09 6.06
N VAL A 649 9.48 -27.74 5.70
CA VAL A 649 8.71 -28.40 4.62
C VAL A 649 9.28 -28.16 3.20
N ASN A 650 10.13 -27.14 3.02
CA ASN A 650 10.88 -26.89 1.78
C ASN A 650 12.14 -27.79 1.65
N GLY A 651 12.38 -28.68 2.63
CA GLY A 651 13.53 -29.58 2.65
C GLY A 651 14.80 -28.95 3.23
N ARG A 652 14.72 -27.76 3.84
CA ARG A 652 15.86 -27.00 4.36
C ARG A 652 15.87 -26.95 5.88
N TRP A 653 17.03 -26.59 6.43
CA TRP A 653 17.22 -26.38 7.87
C TRP A 653 17.02 -24.90 8.21
N SER A 654 16.18 -24.60 9.21
CA SER A 654 15.98 -23.23 9.67
C SER A 654 17.26 -22.59 10.21
N GLY A 655 17.36 -21.26 10.16
CA GLY A 655 18.50 -20.52 10.71
C GLY A 655 19.80 -20.67 9.92
N GLN A 656 20.90 -20.19 10.51
CA GLN A 656 22.22 -20.11 9.88
C GLN A 656 23.09 -21.35 10.18
N THR A 657 24.12 -21.59 9.37
CA THR A 657 25.10 -22.67 9.58
C THR A 657 25.80 -22.53 10.94
N ALA A 658 25.82 -23.61 11.73
CA ALA A 658 26.51 -23.66 13.01
C ALA A 658 28.02 -23.85 12.78
N ILE A 659 28.85 -23.06 13.45
CA ILE A 659 30.31 -23.04 13.26
C ILE A 659 30.97 -22.96 14.64
N CYS A 660 31.85 -23.92 14.95
CA CYS A 660 32.69 -23.88 16.14
C CYS A 660 34.08 -23.34 15.77
N ASP A 661 34.38 -22.13 16.25
CA ASP A 661 35.55 -21.36 15.87
C ASP A 661 36.37 -20.97 17.10
N ASN A 662 37.69 -21.05 17.00
CA ASN A 662 38.63 -20.62 18.04
C ASN A 662 39.22 -19.23 17.77
N GLY A 663 38.95 -18.65 16.59
CA GLY A 663 39.42 -17.30 16.22
C GLY A 663 40.93 -17.18 16.00
N ALA A 664 41.63 -18.30 15.77
CA ALA A 664 43.09 -18.34 15.65
C ALA A 664 43.61 -18.19 14.20
N GLY A 665 42.73 -18.19 13.20
CA GLY A 665 43.08 -18.01 11.78
C GLY A 665 43.23 -16.54 11.38
N TYR A 666 43.81 -16.30 10.20
CA TYR A 666 43.82 -14.98 9.58
C TYR A 666 42.43 -14.64 9.02
N CYS A 667 41.83 -15.60 8.30
CA CYS A 667 40.41 -15.63 8.06
C CYS A 667 39.69 -16.46 9.14
N SER A 668 38.43 -16.13 9.41
CA SER A 668 37.58 -16.92 10.31
C SER A 668 37.33 -18.33 9.76
N ASN A 669 36.91 -19.28 10.60
CA ASN A 669 36.53 -20.61 10.12
C ASN A 669 35.31 -20.48 9.16
N PRO A 670 35.40 -20.90 7.88
CA PRO A 670 34.30 -20.80 6.91
C PRO A 670 33.20 -21.85 7.11
N GLY A 671 33.33 -22.72 8.11
CA GLY A 671 32.28 -23.66 8.49
C GLY A 671 32.05 -24.83 7.55
N ILE A 672 31.09 -25.69 7.92
CA ILE A 672 30.63 -26.84 7.13
C ILE A 672 29.10 -26.79 7.01
N PRO A 673 28.57 -26.19 5.93
CA PRO A 673 27.13 -26.16 5.66
C PRO A 673 26.51 -27.57 5.59
N ILE A 674 25.30 -27.73 6.15
CA ILE A 674 24.72 -29.07 6.32
C ILE A 674 24.51 -29.76 4.97
N GLY A 675 25.10 -30.96 4.84
CA GLY A 675 25.09 -31.77 3.62
C GLY A 675 26.34 -31.60 2.74
N THR A 676 27.20 -30.62 3.00
CA THR A 676 28.52 -30.54 2.36
C THR A 676 29.57 -31.35 3.13
N ARG A 677 30.74 -31.51 2.52
CA ARG A 677 31.99 -31.86 3.16
C ARG A 677 33.07 -30.84 2.79
N LYS A 678 33.77 -30.28 3.78
CA LYS A 678 34.88 -29.32 3.58
C LYS A 678 36.21 -30.07 3.46
N VAL A 679 37.07 -29.63 2.55
CA VAL A 679 38.47 -30.06 2.45
C VAL A 679 39.35 -28.81 2.60
N GLY A 680 40.10 -28.76 3.70
CA GLY A 680 40.88 -27.60 4.13
C GLY A 680 40.57 -27.23 5.59
N SER A 681 41.63 -27.04 6.36
CA SER A 681 41.61 -26.81 7.82
C SER A 681 42.65 -25.76 8.28
N GLN A 682 43.37 -25.16 7.34
CA GLN A 682 44.25 -24.01 7.56
C GLN A 682 43.55 -22.77 6.99
N TYR A 683 43.55 -21.68 7.77
CA TYR A 683 42.81 -20.45 7.49
C TYR A 683 43.75 -19.23 7.49
N ARG A 684 44.96 -19.38 6.93
CA ARG A 684 45.91 -18.27 6.74
C ARG A 684 45.59 -17.56 5.42
N LEU A 685 46.19 -16.39 5.23
CA LEU A 685 46.20 -15.68 3.96
C LEU A 685 46.62 -16.58 2.79
N GLU A 686 45.89 -16.52 1.68
CA GLU A 686 45.99 -17.38 0.47
C GLU A 686 45.66 -18.89 0.66
N ASP A 687 45.35 -19.39 1.86
CA ASP A 687 44.88 -20.77 2.02
C ASP A 687 43.47 -20.93 1.38
N SER A 688 43.22 -22.09 0.76
CA SER A 688 41.95 -22.38 0.08
C SER A 688 41.23 -23.60 0.66
N VAL A 689 39.89 -23.52 0.73
CA VAL A 689 39.01 -24.65 1.06
C VAL A 689 38.15 -25.05 -0.14
N THR A 690 37.84 -26.33 -0.26
CA THR A 690 36.98 -26.90 -1.32
C THR A 690 35.83 -27.68 -0.70
N TYR A 691 34.62 -27.52 -1.24
CA TYR A 691 33.40 -28.16 -0.75
C TYR A 691 32.82 -29.13 -1.78
N HIS A 692 32.24 -30.22 -1.26
CA HIS A 692 31.54 -31.23 -2.07
C HIS A 692 30.19 -31.59 -1.46
N CYS A 693 29.16 -31.73 -2.28
CA CYS A 693 27.86 -32.28 -1.87
C CYS A 693 27.83 -33.81 -1.99
N SER A 694 26.92 -34.42 -1.23
CA SER A 694 26.61 -35.85 -1.30
C SER A 694 26.03 -36.24 -2.66
N ARG A 695 26.23 -37.51 -3.08
CA ARG A 695 25.69 -38.02 -4.35
C ARG A 695 24.18 -37.80 -4.45
N GLY A 696 23.71 -37.37 -5.62
CA GLY A 696 22.33 -36.98 -5.88
C GLY A 696 21.97 -35.52 -5.56
N LEU A 697 22.79 -34.77 -4.80
CA LEU A 697 22.54 -33.36 -4.47
C LEU A 697 23.46 -32.44 -5.30
N THR A 698 22.94 -31.27 -5.67
CA THR A 698 23.67 -30.25 -6.45
C THR A 698 24.28 -29.21 -5.54
N LEU A 699 25.52 -28.79 -5.80
CA LEU A 699 26.17 -27.70 -5.08
C LEU A 699 25.70 -26.35 -5.64
N ARG A 700 25.06 -25.54 -4.80
CA ARG A 700 24.78 -24.12 -5.00
C ARG A 700 25.88 -23.30 -4.31
N GLY A 701 26.24 -22.15 -4.87
CA GLY A 701 27.31 -21.29 -4.36
C GLY A 701 28.71 -21.71 -4.86
N SER A 702 29.74 -21.45 -4.06
CA SER A 702 31.14 -21.65 -4.45
C SER A 702 31.72 -23.00 -4.03
N GLN A 703 32.14 -23.81 -5.02
CA GLN A 703 32.84 -25.08 -4.78
C GLN A 703 34.24 -24.93 -4.14
N ARG A 704 34.87 -23.76 -4.30
CA ARG A 704 36.18 -23.40 -3.75
C ARG A 704 36.10 -21.97 -3.24
N ARG A 705 36.65 -21.73 -2.06
CA ARG A 705 36.81 -20.41 -1.44
C ARG A 705 38.27 -20.23 -1.00
N THR A 706 38.80 -19.02 -1.08
CA THR A 706 40.20 -18.68 -0.79
C THR A 706 40.25 -17.52 0.21
N CYS A 707 41.11 -17.60 1.22
CA CYS A 707 41.28 -16.54 2.22
C CYS A 707 42.04 -15.34 1.61
N GLN A 708 41.41 -14.17 1.61
CA GLN A 708 41.88 -12.94 0.98
C GLN A 708 42.58 -11.99 1.98
N GLU A 709 43.32 -11.01 1.48
CA GLU A 709 44.05 -10.00 2.28
C GLU A 709 43.14 -9.13 3.18
N GLY A 710 41.83 -9.08 2.91
CA GLY A 710 40.83 -8.45 3.77
C GLY A 710 40.39 -9.28 4.98
N GLY A 711 40.92 -10.49 5.18
CA GLY A 711 40.49 -11.44 6.23
C GLY A 711 39.17 -12.16 5.93
N SER A 712 38.64 -12.00 4.71
CA SER A 712 37.39 -12.59 4.19
C SER A 712 37.64 -13.77 3.25
N TRP A 713 36.60 -14.54 2.96
CA TRP A 713 36.67 -15.70 2.05
C TRP A 713 36.07 -15.38 0.69
N SER A 714 36.81 -15.64 -0.40
CA SER A 714 36.29 -15.44 -1.75
C SER A 714 35.05 -16.31 -2.06
N GLY A 715 34.17 -15.82 -2.92
CA GLY A 715 32.93 -16.52 -3.30
C GLY A 715 31.85 -16.53 -2.20
N THR A 716 30.74 -17.25 -2.40
CA THR A 716 29.64 -17.37 -1.42
C THR A 716 29.67 -18.71 -0.65
N GLU A 717 29.00 -18.79 0.51
CA GLU A 717 28.82 -20.03 1.27
C GLU A 717 28.10 -21.09 0.40
N PRO A 718 28.61 -22.33 0.31
CA PRO A 718 27.97 -23.37 -0.47
C PRO A 718 26.78 -24.01 0.25
N SER A 719 25.78 -24.44 -0.51
CA SER A 719 24.67 -25.26 0.02
C SER A 719 24.36 -26.43 -0.91
N CYS A 720 23.86 -27.53 -0.36
CA CYS A 720 23.46 -28.69 -1.16
C CYS A 720 21.95 -28.70 -1.41
N GLN A 721 21.58 -28.70 -2.68
CA GLN A 721 20.20 -28.64 -3.17
C GLN A 721 19.75 -29.98 -3.75
N ASP A 722 18.62 -30.48 -3.28
CA ASP A 722 17.92 -31.64 -3.86
C ASP A 722 16.89 -31.17 -4.93
N SER A 723 16.28 -32.11 -5.66
CA SER A 723 15.36 -31.80 -6.77
C SER A 723 14.10 -31.07 -6.32
N PHE A 724 13.61 -31.39 -5.13
CA PHE A 724 12.40 -30.83 -4.51
C PHE A 724 12.64 -29.59 -3.66
N MET A 725 13.89 -29.21 -3.39
CA MET A 725 14.16 -27.98 -2.64
C MET A 725 13.80 -26.75 -3.47
N TYR A 726 13.25 -25.76 -2.78
CA TYR A 726 12.87 -24.45 -3.29
C TYR A 726 13.16 -23.39 -2.23
N ASP A 727 13.41 -22.17 -2.69
CA ASP A 727 13.49 -20.97 -1.87
C ASP A 727 12.06 -20.44 -1.64
N THR A 728 11.72 -20.04 -0.41
CA THR A 728 10.41 -19.43 -0.09
C THR A 728 10.34 -17.97 -0.56
N PRO A 729 9.13 -17.38 -0.71
CA PRO A 729 9.00 -15.98 -1.09
C PRO A 729 9.76 -15.00 -0.19
N GLN A 730 9.70 -15.24 1.12
CA GLN A 730 10.40 -14.45 2.14
C GLN A 730 11.92 -14.52 1.96
N GLU A 731 12.46 -15.74 1.83
CA GLU A 731 13.91 -15.99 1.70
C GLU A 731 14.48 -15.32 0.43
N VAL A 732 13.75 -15.38 -0.69
CA VAL A 732 14.17 -14.74 -1.95
C VAL A 732 14.11 -13.23 -1.80
N ALA A 733 13.02 -12.68 -1.24
CA ALA A 733 12.85 -11.24 -1.06
C ALA A 733 13.95 -10.65 -0.18
N GLU A 734 14.24 -11.28 0.96
CA GLU A 734 15.24 -10.82 1.92
C GLU A 734 16.65 -10.87 1.34
N ALA A 735 17.04 -12.00 0.72
CA ALA A 735 18.40 -12.17 0.18
C ALA A 735 18.64 -11.36 -1.11
N PHE A 736 17.66 -11.32 -2.02
CA PHE A 736 17.76 -10.52 -3.24
C PHE A 736 17.79 -9.02 -2.93
N LEU A 737 16.98 -8.56 -1.97
CA LEU A 737 17.02 -7.17 -1.57
C LEU A 737 18.29 -6.79 -0.84
N SER A 738 18.76 -7.58 0.12
CA SER A 738 19.95 -7.25 0.91
C SER A 738 21.18 -7.10 0.01
N SER A 739 21.32 -8.01 -0.96
CA SER A 739 22.35 -7.95 -2.01
C SER A 739 22.14 -6.75 -2.93
N LEU A 740 20.92 -6.54 -3.47
CA LEU A 740 20.67 -5.45 -4.42
C LEU A 740 20.72 -4.07 -3.76
N THR A 741 20.31 -3.91 -2.50
CA THR A 741 20.39 -2.64 -1.78
C THR A 741 21.84 -2.32 -1.43
N GLU A 742 22.70 -3.32 -1.18
CA GLU A 742 24.13 -3.11 -1.00
C GLU A 742 24.85 -2.77 -2.32
N THR A 743 24.47 -3.42 -3.45
CA THR A 743 24.95 -3.01 -4.78
C THR A 743 24.56 -1.57 -5.09
N ILE A 744 23.32 -1.20 -4.72
CA ILE A 744 22.76 0.13 -4.89
C ILE A 744 23.48 1.16 -4.01
N GLU A 745 23.54 0.96 -2.69
CA GLU A 745 24.21 1.86 -1.71
C GLU A 745 25.72 2.03 -1.98
N GLY A 746 26.32 1.12 -2.75
CA GLY A 746 27.70 1.21 -3.22
C GLY A 746 27.89 1.95 -4.55
N VAL A 747 26.81 2.35 -5.24
CA VAL A 747 26.90 3.27 -6.40
C VAL A 747 27.45 4.64 -5.95
N ASP A 748 27.56 4.83 -4.63
CA ASP A 748 27.48 6.12 -3.96
C ASP A 748 28.79 6.53 -3.26
N ALA A 749 29.91 6.00 -3.75
CA ALA A 749 31.23 6.08 -3.13
C ALA A 749 32.36 6.29 -4.17
N GLU A 750 32.67 7.54 -4.51
CA GLU A 750 33.94 7.87 -5.19
C GLU A 750 35.16 7.60 -4.27
N ASP A 751 36.07 6.77 -4.78
CA ASP A 751 37.49 6.65 -4.45
C ASP A 751 37.93 6.72 -2.96
N GLY A 752 38.23 5.55 -2.37
CA GLY A 752 39.50 5.41 -1.65
C GLY A 752 39.52 4.76 -0.25
N HIS A 753 38.55 3.91 0.12
CA HIS A 753 38.59 3.21 1.42
C HIS A 753 38.64 1.68 1.28
N SER A 754 39.54 1.06 2.05
CA SER A 754 39.72 -0.40 2.08
C SER A 754 38.54 -1.12 2.75
N PRO A 755 38.29 -2.41 2.44
CA PRO A 755 37.13 -3.13 2.97
C PRO A 755 37.34 -3.47 4.46
N GLY A 756 36.42 -3.03 5.33
CA GLY A 756 36.38 -3.51 6.73
C GLY A 756 35.62 -2.68 7.78
N GLU A 757 35.44 -1.36 7.62
CA GLU A 757 34.92 -0.52 8.73
C GLU A 757 33.39 -0.37 8.78
N GLN A 758 32.74 -1.16 9.63
CA GLN A 758 31.31 -1.05 9.95
C GLN A 758 30.95 0.25 10.69
N GLN A 759 30.51 1.31 9.97
CA GLN A 759 29.74 2.39 10.60
C GLN A 759 28.59 2.99 9.76
N LYS A 760 27.36 2.64 10.19
CA LYS A 760 26.13 3.47 10.11
C LYS A 760 25.49 3.68 8.74
N ARG A 761 25.05 2.56 8.15
CA ARG A 761 23.96 2.45 7.15
C ARG A 761 22.76 3.34 7.49
N LYS A 762 22.27 4.02 6.46
CA LYS A 762 21.58 5.32 6.47
C LYS A 762 21.82 5.76 5.01
N ILE A 763 20.90 5.70 4.05
CA ILE A 763 21.27 5.63 2.62
C ILE A 763 21.98 6.90 2.07
N VAL A 764 23.11 6.76 1.35
CA VAL A 764 23.60 7.72 0.33
C VAL A 764 23.20 7.33 -1.12
N LEU A 765 23.29 8.28 -2.06
CA LEU A 765 23.22 8.17 -3.53
C LEU A 765 24.24 9.15 -4.11
N ASP A 766 25.25 8.73 -4.86
CA ASP A 766 26.20 9.70 -5.44
C ASP A 766 25.80 10.02 -6.90
N PRO A 767 25.61 11.31 -7.27
CA PRO A 767 25.26 11.76 -8.62
C PRO A 767 26.01 11.18 -9.82
N SER A 768 27.24 10.71 -9.56
CA SER A 768 28.27 10.31 -10.50
C SER A 768 28.23 8.83 -10.86
N GLY A 769 27.64 8.00 -10.00
CA GLY A 769 27.55 6.55 -10.21
C GLY A 769 26.37 6.20 -11.11
N SER A 770 26.64 5.80 -12.35
CA SER A 770 25.61 5.30 -13.25
C SER A 770 25.39 3.81 -13.03
N MET A 771 24.13 3.38 -13.05
CA MET A 771 23.77 1.95 -12.92
C MET A 771 22.97 1.51 -14.14
N ASN A 772 23.33 0.37 -14.73
CA ASN A 772 22.57 -0.25 -15.83
C ASN A 772 21.93 -1.55 -15.33
N ILE A 773 20.62 -1.71 -15.48
CA ILE A 773 19.91 -2.98 -15.19
C ILE A 773 19.45 -3.61 -16.51
N TYR A 774 19.93 -4.82 -16.80
CA TYR A 774 19.57 -5.58 -17.99
C TYR A 774 18.58 -6.68 -17.61
N LEU A 775 17.32 -6.51 -18.00
CA LEU A 775 16.23 -7.46 -17.80
C LEU A 775 16.17 -8.42 -18.99
N VAL A 776 16.56 -9.68 -18.75
CA VAL A 776 16.61 -10.73 -19.78
C VAL A 776 15.60 -11.83 -19.47
N LEU A 777 14.55 -11.94 -20.29
CA LEU A 777 13.44 -12.86 -20.10
C LEU A 777 13.42 -13.97 -21.18
N ASP A 778 13.47 -15.23 -20.73
CA ASP A 778 13.37 -16.41 -21.59
C ASP A 778 11.91 -16.62 -22.05
N GLY A 779 11.72 -16.69 -23.38
CA GLY A 779 10.45 -16.89 -24.09
C GLY A 779 10.41 -18.21 -24.87
N SER A 780 11.28 -19.16 -24.54
CA SER A 780 11.31 -20.49 -25.14
C SER A 780 10.11 -21.36 -24.72
N ASP A 781 9.82 -22.39 -25.53
CA ASP A 781 8.68 -23.29 -25.30
C ASP A 781 8.72 -23.99 -23.94
N SER A 782 9.91 -24.16 -23.35
CA SER A 782 10.06 -24.84 -22.06
C SER A 782 9.56 -24.01 -20.88
N ILE A 783 9.39 -22.70 -21.03
CA ILE A 783 8.88 -21.80 -19.99
C ILE A 783 7.35 -21.87 -19.86
N GLY A 784 6.63 -21.74 -20.99
CA GLY A 784 5.17 -21.73 -21.04
C GLY A 784 4.53 -20.38 -20.66
N ALA A 785 3.40 -20.07 -21.31
CA ALA A 785 2.74 -18.75 -21.26
C ALA A 785 2.36 -18.26 -19.84
N GLY A 786 1.90 -19.15 -18.96
CA GLY A 786 1.54 -18.77 -17.58
C GLY A 786 2.76 -18.29 -16.78
N ASN A 787 3.88 -19.02 -16.89
CA ASN A 787 5.11 -18.67 -16.21
C ASN A 787 5.74 -17.40 -16.79
N PHE A 788 5.72 -17.25 -18.12
CA PHE A 788 6.17 -16.03 -18.81
C PHE A 788 5.40 -14.79 -18.34
N THR A 789 4.06 -14.86 -18.26
CA THR A 789 3.23 -13.74 -17.78
C THR A 789 3.44 -13.47 -16.29
N GLY A 790 3.69 -14.51 -15.47
CA GLY A 790 4.07 -14.34 -14.07
C GLY A 790 5.42 -13.65 -13.90
N ALA A 791 6.42 -14.04 -14.71
CA ALA A 791 7.76 -13.46 -14.73
C ALA A 791 7.72 -11.99 -15.18
N LYS A 792 6.85 -11.67 -16.14
CA LYS A 792 6.53 -10.30 -16.53
C LYS A 792 5.98 -9.49 -15.36
N LYS A 793 4.95 -9.97 -14.66
CA LYS A 793 4.38 -9.28 -13.48
C LYS A 793 5.42 -9.10 -12.36
N CYS A 794 6.25 -10.11 -12.15
CA CYS A 794 7.37 -10.07 -11.23
C CYS A 794 8.35 -8.93 -11.56
N LEU A 795 8.79 -8.80 -12.83
CA LEU A 795 9.64 -7.69 -13.27
C LEU A 795 8.91 -6.33 -13.19
N VAL A 796 7.61 -6.28 -13.49
CA VAL A 796 6.76 -5.09 -13.29
C VAL A 796 6.75 -4.69 -11.80
N ASN A 797 6.68 -5.65 -10.87
CA ASN A 797 6.72 -5.41 -9.42
C ASN A 797 8.15 -5.15 -8.89
N LEU A 798 9.18 -5.63 -9.57
CA LEU A 798 10.55 -5.22 -9.30
C LEU A 798 10.81 -3.78 -9.72
N ILE A 799 10.38 -3.34 -10.91
CA ILE A 799 10.61 -1.95 -11.34
C ILE A 799 9.98 -1.00 -10.32
N GLU A 800 8.76 -1.27 -9.84
CA GLU A 800 8.13 -0.58 -8.70
C GLU A 800 8.93 -0.60 -7.40
N LYS A 801 9.65 -1.68 -7.09
CA LYS A 801 10.26 -1.87 -5.78
C LYS A 801 11.72 -1.45 -5.74
N VAL A 802 12.51 -1.73 -6.79
CA VAL A 802 13.74 -0.99 -7.14
C VAL A 802 13.43 0.50 -7.16
N ALA A 803 12.22 0.85 -7.60
CA ALA A 803 11.65 2.16 -7.54
C ALA A 803 10.74 2.49 -6.33
N SER A 804 11.00 1.83 -5.19
CA SER A 804 10.52 2.27 -3.87
C SER A 804 11.62 2.49 -2.80
N TYR A 805 12.88 2.13 -3.07
CA TYR A 805 14.07 2.60 -2.29
C TYR A 805 14.69 3.93 -2.73
N GLY A 806 15.51 3.95 -3.80
CA GLY A 806 15.87 5.23 -4.43
C GLY A 806 16.26 5.38 -5.92
N VAL A 807 17.03 4.50 -6.58
CA VAL A 807 18.22 4.87 -7.45
C VAL A 807 18.11 4.70 -9.00
N LYS A 808 18.42 5.65 -9.93
CA LYS A 808 17.99 5.68 -11.40
C LYS A 808 18.83 4.72 -12.22
N PRO A 809 18.34 3.52 -12.57
CA PRO A 809 19.05 2.72 -13.53
C PRO A 809 18.74 3.20 -14.95
N ARG A 810 19.62 2.92 -15.91
CA ARG A 810 19.23 2.76 -17.31
C ARG A 810 18.85 1.30 -17.51
N TYR A 811 17.65 1.03 -18.00
CA TYR A 811 17.20 -0.32 -18.26
C TYR A 811 17.60 -0.78 -19.67
N GLY A 812 17.96 -2.05 -19.81
CA GLY A 812 17.94 -2.78 -21.07
C GLY A 812 16.91 -3.89 -20.99
N LEU A 813 16.03 -4.05 -21.98
CA LEU A 813 14.96 -5.04 -21.96
C LEU A 813 15.08 -5.98 -23.16
N VAL A 814 15.30 -7.27 -22.89
CA VAL A 814 15.55 -8.30 -23.91
C VAL A 814 14.66 -9.51 -23.63
N THR A 815 13.87 -9.96 -24.61
CA THR A 815 13.25 -11.29 -24.59
C THR A 815 13.93 -12.19 -25.60
N TYR A 816 14.15 -13.46 -25.31
CA TYR A 816 14.83 -14.35 -26.24
C TYR A 816 14.21 -15.75 -26.34
N ALA A 817 14.42 -16.35 -27.51
CA ALA A 817 14.26 -17.78 -27.75
C ALA A 817 15.41 -18.22 -28.69
N THR A 818 15.13 -18.65 -29.92
CA THR A 818 16.19 -18.93 -30.93
C THR A 818 17.02 -17.68 -31.24
N TYR A 819 16.41 -16.50 -31.15
CA TYR A 819 17.02 -15.19 -31.37
C TYR A 819 16.60 -14.22 -30.25
N PRO A 820 17.45 -13.24 -29.87
CA PRO A 820 17.05 -12.17 -28.97
C PRO A 820 16.23 -11.09 -29.71
N LYS A 821 15.24 -10.53 -29.02
CA LYS A 821 14.47 -9.33 -29.41
C LYS A 821 14.72 -8.27 -28.33
N ILE A 822 15.37 -7.18 -28.73
CA ILE A 822 15.67 -6.04 -27.88
C ILE A 822 14.47 -5.08 -27.96
N TRP A 823 13.91 -4.72 -26.82
CA TRP A 823 12.78 -3.79 -26.68
C TRP A 823 13.23 -2.43 -26.16
N VAL A 824 14.28 -2.40 -25.33
CA VAL A 824 14.91 -1.19 -24.78
C VAL A 824 16.41 -1.36 -24.83
N LYS A 825 17.13 -0.30 -25.23
CA LYS A 825 18.60 -0.21 -25.10
C LYS A 825 18.98 0.83 -24.06
N VAL A 826 20.02 0.57 -23.28
CA VAL A 826 20.55 1.54 -22.28
C VAL A 826 21.12 2.82 -22.90
N SER A 827 21.26 2.89 -24.22
CA SER A 827 21.65 4.09 -24.96
C SER A 827 20.46 5.00 -25.31
N GLU A 828 19.22 4.53 -25.15
CA GLU A 828 18.03 5.33 -25.39
C GLU A 828 17.77 6.29 -24.21
N PRO A 829 17.35 7.54 -24.45
CA PRO A 829 17.13 8.51 -23.37
C PRO A 829 16.01 8.08 -22.41
N ASP A 830 14.96 7.41 -22.92
CA ASP A 830 13.85 6.89 -22.13
C ASP A 830 14.19 5.62 -21.32
N SER A 831 15.39 5.07 -21.49
CA SER A 831 15.83 3.86 -20.76
C SER A 831 15.85 4.06 -19.24
N SER A 832 15.88 5.29 -18.73
CA SER A 832 15.80 5.58 -17.29
C SER A 832 14.37 5.88 -16.79
N ASN A 833 13.38 5.88 -17.68
CA ASN A 833 11.98 6.14 -17.36
C ASN A 833 11.21 4.82 -17.09
N ALA A 834 10.95 4.54 -15.82
CA ALA A 834 10.36 3.28 -15.40
C ALA A 834 8.90 3.02 -15.86
N ASP A 835 8.11 4.02 -16.25
CA ASP A 835 6.74 3.85 -16.77
C ASP A 835 6.81 3.49 -18.23
N TRP A 836 7.72 4.15 -18.95
CA TRP A 836 7.97 3.83 -20.32
C TRP A 836 8.53 2.39 -20.42
N VAL A 837 9.46 2.00 -19.55
CA VAL A 837 9.96 0.62 -19.47
C VAL A 837 8.86 -0.34 -19.02
N THR A 838 8.01 0.01 -18.04
CA THR A 838 6.86 -0.82 -17.60
C THR A 838 5.79 -0.96 -18.69
N LYS A 839 5.57 0.07 -19.50
CA LYS A 839 4.68 0.06 -20.67
C LYS A 839 5.23 -0.86 -21.76
N GLN A 840 6.50 -0.69 -22.13
CA GLN A 840 7.18 -1.60 -23.08
C GLN A 840 7.12 -3.04 -22.57
N LEU A 841 7.35 -3.25 -21.26
CA LEU A 841 7.26 -4.56 -20.64
C LEU A 841 5.84 -5.14 -20.78
N ASN A 842 4.79 -4.40 -20.40
CA ASN A 842 3.39 -4.85 -20.49
C ASN A 842 2.93 -5.23 -21.90
N GLU A 843 3.40 -4.53 -22.93
CA GLU A 843 3.08 -4.79 -24.34
C GLU A 843 3.61 -6.16 -24.85
N ILE A 844 4.64 -6.71 -24.19
CA ILE A 844 5.22 -8.02 -24.58
C ILE A 844 4.23 -9.18 -24.38
N ASN A 845 4.12 -10.03 -25.41
CA ASN A 845 3.35 -11.27 -25.41
C ASN A 845 4.27 -12.49 -25.58
N TYR A 846 3.89 -13.63 -24.97
CA TYR A 846 4.57 -14.92 -25.15
C TYR A 846 4.58 -15.40 -26.62
N GLU A 847 3.48 -15.15 -27.34
CA GLU A 847 3.33 -15.60 -28.74
C GLU A 847 4.36 -14.97 -29.71
N ASP A 848 5.05 -13.88 -29.31
CA ASP A 848 6.10 -13.21 -30.11
C ASP A 848 7.26 -14.15 -30.52
N HIS A 849 7.49 -15.22 -29.78
CA HIS A 849 8.57 -16.19 -30.03
C HIS A 849 8.10 -17.55 -30.55
N LYS A 850 6.78 -17.82 -30.62
CA LYS A 850 6.19 -19.15 -30.88
C LYS A 850 6.73 -19.85 -32.14
N LEU A 851 7.03 -19.10 -33.20
CA LEU A 851 7.53 -19.66 -34.47
C LEU A 851 9.02 -20.09 -34.43
N LYS A 852 9.78 -19.69 -33.40
CA LYS A 852 11.24 -19.91 -33.26
C LYS A 852 11.62 -20.06 -31.79
N SER A 853 11.12 -21.14 -31.18
CA SER A 853 11.05 -21.38 -29.74
C SER A 853 12.26 -22.07 -29.10
N GLY A 854 13.43 -22.09 -29.77
CA GLY A 854 14.66 -22.65 -29.19
C GLY A 854 15.22 -21.78 -28.06
N THR A 855 16.35 -22.17 -27.46
CA THR A 855 16.85 -21.54 -26.23
C THR A 855 18.31 -21.15 -26.40
N ASN A 856 18.56 -19.91 -26.87
CA ASN A 856 19.90 -19.40 -27.21
C ASN A 856 20.40 -18.31 -26.23
N THR A 857 20.62 -18.71 -24.97
CA THR A 857 21.04 -17.82 -23.89
C THR A 857 22.34 -17.07 -24.21
N LYS A 858 23.26 -17.70 -24.95
CA LYS A 858 24.52 -17.04 -25.39
C LYS A 858 24.24 -15.79 -26.24
N LYS A 859 23.34 -15.87 -27.23
CA LYS A 859 23.00 -14.69 -28.05
C LYS A 859 22.27 -13.60 -27.27
N ALA A 860 21.49 -13.96 -26.24
CA ALA A 860 20.87 -12.97 -25.36
C ALA A 860 21.91 -12.19 -24.56
N LEU A 861 22.92 -12.89 -23.99
CA LEU A 861 24.04 -12.23 -23.31
C LEU A 861 24.94 -11.43 -24.27
N GLN A 862 25.13 -11.87 -25.52
CA GLN A 862 25.82 -11.06 -26.54
C GLN A 862 25.07 -9.76 -26.87
N ALA A 863 23.74 -9.73 -26.78
CA ALA A 863 22.96 -8.50 -26.94
C ALA A 863 23.13 -7.52 -25.77
N VAL A 864 23.44 -8.04 -24.58
CA VAL A 864 23.82 -7.25 -23.38
C VAL A 864 25.26 -6.74 -23.57
N TYR A 865 26.20 -7.59 -23.99
CA TYR A 865 27.57 -7.19 -24.30
C TYR A 865 27.61 -6.03 -25.31
N SER A 866 26.84 -6.08 -26.40
CA SER A 866 26.81 -5.00 -27.40
C SER A 866 26.17 -3.69 -26.90
N MET A 867 25.47 -3.72 -25.76
CA MET A 867 24.98 -2.53 -25.05
C MET A 867 25.99 -1.95 -24.05
N MET A 868 27.03 -2.71 -23.70
CA MET A 868 28.14 -2.28 -22.85
C MET A 868 29.34 -1.79 -23.70
N SER A 869 29.51 -2.33 -24.90
CA SER A 869 30.64 -2.01 -25.78
C SER A 869 30.54 -0.61 -26.43
N TRP A 870 31.70 -0.04 -26.76
CA TRP A 870 31.87 1.26 -27.39
C TRP A 870 32.52 1.11 -28.79
N PRO A 871 32.30 2.06 -29.74
CA PRO A 871 32.66 1.87 -31.16
C PRO A 871 34.14 2.08 -31.52
N ASP A 872 34.90 2.86 -30.76
CA ASP A 872 36.33 3.15 -31.01
C ASP A 872 37.24 2.43 -29.99
N ASP A 873 38.55 2.32 -30.25
CA ASP A 873 39.51 1.73 -29.29
C ASP A 873 39.67 2.54 -27.97
N ILE A 874 39.00 3.68 -27.84
CA ILE A 874 39.06 4.58 -26.68
C ILE A 874 37.74 4.47 -25.89
N PRO A 875 37.77 3.99 -24.64
CA PRO A 875 36.57 3.89 -23.82
C PRO A 875 36.00 5.27 -23.41
N PRO A 876 34.67 5.41 -23.26
CA PRO A 876 34.00 6.65 -22.90
C PRO A 876 34.28 7.07 -21.45
N GLU A 877 34.28 8.38 -21.19
CA GLU A 877 34.50 8.92 -19.84
C GLU A 877 33.47 8.35 -18.83
N GLY A 878 33.96 7.93 -17.66
CA GLY A 878 33.14 7.33 -16.61
C GLY A 878 32.82 5.83 -16.77
N TRP A 879 33.28 5.15 -17.84
CA TRP A 879 33.02 3.71 -18.03
C TRP A 879 33.39 2.82 -16.81
N ASN A 880 34.46 3.20 -16.11
CA ASN A 880 35.00 2.50 -14.94
C ASN A 880 34.24 2.81 -13.63
N ARG A 881 33.25 3.70 -13.66
CA ARG A 881 32.36 4.04 -12.53
C ARG A 881 30.98 3.39 -12.66
N THR A 882 30.59 2.99 -13.87
CA THR A 882 29.29 2.37 -14.15
C THR A 882 29.16 1.00 -13.48
N ARG A 883 28.11 0.78 -12.68
CA ARG A 883 27.74 -0.55 -12.18
C ARG A 883 26.74 -1.23 -13.12
N HIS A 884 26.91 -2.54 -13.34
CA HIS A 884 26.09 -3.32 -14.26
C HIS A 884 25.39 -4.47 -13.53
N VAL A 885 24.05 -4.53 -13.62
CA VAL A 885 23.23 -5.57 -13.00
C VAL A 885 22.48 -6.34 -14.09
N ILE A 886 22.74 -7.64 -14.25
CA ILE A 886 22.01 -8.52 -15.17
C ILE A 886 20.99 -9.33 -14.36
N ILE A 887 19.72 -9.28 -14.76
CA ILE A 887 18.64 -10.07 -14.19
C ILE A 887 18.13 -11.01 -15.28
N LEU A 888 18.46 -12.29 -15.15
CA LEU A 888 18.07 -13.35 -16.08
C LEU A 888 16.99 -14.26 -15.48
N MET A 889 15.86 -14.39 -16.17
CA MET A 889 14.77 -15.30 -15.82
C MET A 889 14.68 -16.42 -16.85
N THR A 890 15.09 -17.63 -16.49
CA THR A 890 15.23 -18.80 -17.39
C THR A 890 15.12 -20.13 -16.63
N ASP A 891 14.85 -21.23 -17.32
CA ASP A 891 14.93 -22.59 -16.77
C ASP A 891 16.37 -23.13 -16.73
N GLY A 892 17.31 -22.47 -17.42
CA GLY A 892 18.70 -22.88 -17.58
C GLY A 892 18.93 -24.03 -18.58
N LEU A 893 17.94 -24.37 -19.42
CA LEU A 893 17.99 -25.45 -20.42
C LEU A 893 18.40 -24.96 -21.82
N HIS A 894 19.51 -24.20 -21.90
CA HIS A 894 20.05 -23.74 -23.18
C HIS A 894 20.41 -24.90 -24.11
N ASN A 895 19.97 -24.82 -25.37
CA ASN A 895 20.15 -25.86 -26.38
C ASN A 895 20.76 -25.34 -27.69
N MET A 896 21.06 -24.03 -27.77
CA MET A 896 21.67 -23.38 -28.92
C MET A 896 22.78 -22.40 -28.50
N GLY A 897 23.77 -22.20 -29.38
CA GLY A 897 24.83 -21.20 -29.21
C GLY A 897 26.10 -21.71 -28.52
N GLY A 898 26.03 -22.80 -27.76
CA GLY A 898 27.11 -23.29 -26.91
C GLY A 898 27.01 -22.73 -25.49
N ASP A 899 28.10 -22.82 -24.73
CA ASP A 899 28.15 -22.36 -23.34
C ASP A 899 27.97 -20.82 -23.26
N PRO A 900 26.99 -20.30 -22.49
CA PRO A 900 26.83 -18.87 -22.28
C PRO A 900 27.84 -18.24 -21.31
N ILE A 901 28.57 -19.03 -20.50
CA ILE A 901 29.55 -18.51 -19.52
C ILE A 901 30.66 -17.72 -20.24
N THR A 902 31.05 -18.13 -21.45
CA THR A 902 32.09 -17.43 -22.21
C THR A 902 31.78 -15.95 -22.46
N VAL A 903 30.50 -15.57 -22.52
CA VAL A 903 30.11 -14.15 -22.69
C VAL A 903 30.18 -13.39 -21.37
N ILE A 904 29.99 -14.06 -20.23
CA ILE A 904 30.23 -13.45 -18.91
C ILE A 904 31.72 -13.15 -18.76
N ASP A 905 32.61 -14.05 -19.21
CA ASP A 905 34.05 -13.80 -19.23
C ASP A 905 34.42 -12.65 -20.18
N GLU A 906 33.83 -12.59 -21.38
CA GLU A 906 33.99 -11.46 -22.32
C GLU A 906 33.51 -10.11 -21.71
N ILE A 907 32.41 -10.10 -20.95
CA ILE A 907 31.92 -8.91 -20.23
C ILE A 907 32.89 -8.50 -19.12
N ARG A 908 33.42 -9.45 -18.34
CA ARG A 908 34.41 -9.19 -17.29
C ARG A 908 35.72 -8.63 -17.87
N ASP A 909 36.13 -9.11 -19.03
CA ASP A 909 37.30 -8.62 -19.74
C ASP A 909 37.10 -7.19 -20.25
N LEU A 910 35.93 -6.89 -20.83
CA LEU A 910 35.55 -5.54 -21.28
C LEU A 910 35.53 -4.52 -20.12
N LEU A 911 35.02 -4.94 -18.95
CA LEU A 911 34.89 -4.09 -17.75
C LEU A 911 36.14 -4.11 -16.84
N TYR A 912 37.20 -4.82 -17.25
CA TYR A 912 38.47 -4.98 -16.53
C TYR A 912 38.33 -5.57 -15.10
N ILE A 913 37.36 -6.48 -14.92
CA ILE A 913 37.04 -7.09 -13.63
C ILE A 913 37.91 -8.33 -13.38
N GLY A 914 38.49 -8.43 -12.18
CA GLY A 914 39.37 -9.52 -11.76
C GLY A 914 40.74 -9.55 -12.45
N LYS A 915 41.14 -8.48 -13.14
CA LYS A 915 42.44 -8.39 -13.85
C LYS A 915 43.56 -7.80 -13.01
N ASP A 916 43.27 -6.84 -12.14
CA ASP A 916 44.21 -6.30 -11.15
C ASP A 916 43.88 -6.84 -9.75
N ARG A 917 44.89 -7.37 -9.04
CA ARG A 917 44.74 -7.83 -7.66
C ARG A 917 44.59 -6.68 -6.66
N LYS A 918 45.10 -5.49 -6.99
CA LYS A 918 44.97 -4.29 -6.12
C LYS A 918 43.62 -3.60 -6.27
N ASN A 919 42.97 -3.76 -7.43
CA ASN A 919 41.63 -3.28 -7.70
C ASN A 919 40.82 -4.36 -8.46
N PRO A 920 40.19 -5.30 -7.72
CA PRO A 920 39.48 -6.43 -8.34
C PRO A 920 38.20 -6.05 -9.10
N ARG A 921 37.57 -4.90 -8.80
CA ARG A 921 36.36 -4.38 -9.44
C ARG A 921 35.12 -5.31 -9.45
N GLU A 922 35.04 -6.28 -8.55
CA GLU A 922 33.90 -7.23 -8.49
C GLU A 922 32.55 -6.56 -8.18
N ASP A 923 32.56 -5.37 -7.57
CA ASP A 923 31.35 -4.60 -7.22
C ASP A 923 30.67 -3.92 -8.42
N TYR A 924 31.32 -3.91 -9.59
CA TYR A 924 30.81 -3.28 -10.81
C TYR A 924 29.98 -4.24 -11.68
N LEU A 925 29.87 -5.52 -11.31
CA LEU A 925 29.04 -6.49 -12.02
C LEU A 925 28.31 -7.45 -11.07
N ASP A 926 26.98 -7.47 -11.19
CA ASP A 926 26.11 -8.44 -10.51
C ASP A 926 25.23 -9.18 -11.51
N VAL A 927 25.19 -10.50 -11.41
CA VAL A 927 24.38 -11.37 -12.28
C VAL A 927 23.44 -12.22 -11.43
N TYR A 928 22.16 -11.83 -11.41
CA TYR A 928 21.09 -12.54 -10.73
C TYR A 928 20.37 -13.49 -11.68
N VAL A 929 20.15 -14.73 -11.26
CA VAL A 929 19.43 -15.74 -12.06
C VAL A 929 18.26 -16.32 -11.28
N PHE A 930 17.06 -16.08 -11.80
CA PHE A 930 15.80 -16.64 -11.29
C PHE A 930 15.38 -17.85 -12.13
N GLY A 931 15.28 -19.01 -11.48
CA GLY A 931 14.79 -20.24 -12.06
C GLY A 931 13.28 -20.18 -12.31
N VAL A 932 12.87 -20.01 -13.56
CA VAL A 932 11.46 -19.96 -14.00
C VAL A 932 11.17 -21.13 -14.93
N GLY A 933 10.00 -21.77 -14.78
CA GLY A 933 9.58 -22.89 -15.63
C GLY A 933 9.41 -24.20 -14.83
N PRO A 934 8.83 -25.25 -15.44
CA PRO A 934 8.50 -26.51 -14.78
C PRO A 934 9.73 -27.41 -14.50
N LEU A 935 10.87 -27.18 -15.16
CA LEU A 935 12.10 -27.97 -15.02
C LEU A 935 13.36 -27.08 -15.00
N VAL A 936 13.80 -26.67 -13.81
CA VAL A 936 14.94 -25.76 -13.67
C VAL A 936 16.25 -26.53 -13.47
N ASN A 937 17.25 -26.29 -14.34
CA ASN A 937 18.59 -26.87 -14.21
C ASN A 937 19.47 -26.04 -13.25
N GLN A 938 19.49 -26.48 -11.99
CA GLN A 938 20.22 -25.79 -10.92
C GLN A 938 21.73 -25.66 -11.16
N VAL A 939 22.36 -26.54 -11.95
CA VAL A 939 23.81 -26.44 -12.25
C VAL A 939 24.07 -25.23 -13.13
N ASN A 940 23.28 -25.08 -14.20
CA ASN A 940 23.50 -24.05 -15.21
C ASN A 940 23.16 -22.65 -14.67
N ILE A 941 22.06 -22.49 -13.92
CA ILE A 941 21.74 -21.19 -13.30
C ILE A 941 22.76 -20.75 -12.24
N ASN A 942 23.32 -21.70 -11.47
CA ASN A 942 24.38 -21.46 -10.48
C ASN A 942 25.77 -21.20 -11.11
N ALA A 943 25.97 -21.56 -12.38
CA ALA A 943 27.19 -21.27 -13.11
C ALA A 943 27.19 -19.86 -13.74
N LEU A 944 26.00 -19.33 -14.06
CA LEU A 944 25.82 -17.97 -14.60
C LEU A 944 25.74 -16.90 -13.51
N ALA A 945 25.17 -17.22 -12.35
CA ALA A 945 25.02 -16.27 -11.26
C ALA A 945 26.35 -15.86 -10.61
N SER A 946 26.41 -14.61 -10.12
CA SER A 946 27.55 -14.08 -9.36
C SER A 946 27.76 -14.84 -8.04
N LYS A 947 28.99 -14.76 -7.51
CA LYS A 947 29.42 -15.49 -6.30
C LYS A 947 30.18 -14.53 -5.40
N LYS A 948 29.45 -13.80 -4.55
CA LYS A 948 30.00 -12.83 -3.59
C LYS A 948 29.76 -13.29 -2.15
N ASP A 949 30.64 -12.92 -1.21
CA ASP A 949 30.56 -13.42 0.17
C ASP A 949 29.28 -12.89 0.87
N ASN A 950 28.62 -13.74 1.65
CA ASN A 950 27.33 -13.46 2.32
C ASN A 950 26.15 -13.10 1.40
N GLU A 951 26.31 -13.09 0.06
CA GLU A 951 25.23 -12.76 -0.88
C GLU A 951 24.67 -14.01 -1.59
N GLN A 952 23.43 -13.89 -2.11
CA GLN A 952 22.78 -14.93 -2.91
C GLN A 952 22.26 -14.35 -4.23
N HIS A 953 22.78 -14.85 -5.35
CA HIS A 953 22.41 -14.41 -6.70
C HIS A 953 21.60 -15.43 -7.51
N VAL A 954 21.29 -16.60 -6.92
CA VAL A 954 20.58 -17.70 -7.59
C VAL A 954 19.37 -18.15 -6.79
N PHE A 955 18.20 -18.15 -7.43
CA PHE A 955 16.91 -18.39 -6.79
C PHE A 955 16.08 -19.41 -7.55
N LYS A 956 15.42 -20.32 -6.83
CA LYS A 956 14.47 -21.29 -7.39
C LYS A 956 13.22 -21.31 -6.51
N VAL A 957 12.19 -20.59 -6.92
CA VAL A 957 10.87 -20.62 -6.26
C VAL A 957 10.10 -21.89 -6.60
N LYS A 958 9.06 -22.20 -5.81
CA LYS A 958 8.21 -23.38 -6.01
C LYS A 958 7.27 -23.25 -7.21
N ASP A 959 6.72 -22.06 -7.41
CA ASP A 959 5.74 -21.69 -8.43
C ASP A 959 5.74 -20.16 -8.59
N MET A 960 4.94 -19.65 -9.52
CA MET A 960 4.97 -18.24 -9.92
C MET A 960 4.04 -17.33 -9.12
N GLU A 961 3.02 -17.88 -8.47
CA GLU A 961 2.21 -17.15 -7.48
C GLU A 961 3.08 -16.75 -6.28
N ASN A 962 3.91 -17.69 -5.82
CA ASN A 962 4.95 -17.43 -4.82
C ASN A 962 5.96 -16.36 -5.26
N LEU A 963 6.31 -16.27 -6.56
CA LEU A 963 7.21 -15.22 -7.06
C LEU A 963 6.52 -13.85 -7.10
N GLU A 964 5.21 -13.77 -7.31
CA GLU A 964 4.48 -12.50 -7.19
C GLU A 964 4.48 -12.02 -5.72
N ASP A 965 4.30 -12.96 -4.76
CA ASP A 965 4.40 -12.70 -3.33
C ASP A 965 5.79 -12.26 -2.88
N VAL A 966 6.89 -12.68 -3.53
CA VAL A 966 8.26 -12.18 -3.24
C VAL A 966 8.28 -10.66 -3.31
N PHE A 967 7.82 -10.10 -4.43
CA PHE A 967 7.96 -8.67 -4.72
C PHE A 967 6.88 -7.82 -4.03
N PHE A 968 5.78 -8.44 -3.57
CA PHE A 968 4.88 -7.82 -2.59
C PHE A 968 5.44 -7.85 -1.16
N GLN A 969 6.22 -8.87 -0.79
CA GLN A 969 6.81 -9.02 0.56
C GLN A 969 8.10 -8.22 0.75
N MET A 970 8.63 -7.60 -0.30
CA MET A 970 9.80 -6.71 -0.27
C MET A 970 9.58 -5.41 0.56
N ILE A 971 8.56 -5.30 1.41
CA ILE A 971 8.24 -4.11 2.23
C ILE A 971 8.77 -4.27 3.66
N ASP A 972 10.08 -4.08 3.85
CA ASP A 972 10.60 -3.63 5.13
C ASP A 972 10.60 -2.09 5.19
N GLU A 973 10.07 -1.55 6.28
CA GLU A 973 9.97 -0.13 6.60
C GLU A 973 10.99 0.29 7.69
N SER A 974 11.89 -0.59 8.14
CA SER A 974 12.71 -0.36 9.33
C SER A 974 13.53 0.95 9.34
N GLN A 975 13.75 1.57 8.17
CA GLN A 975 14.47 2.84 8.01
C GLN A 975 13.57 4.07 7.76
N SER A 976 12.24 3.91 7.56
CA SER A 976 11.33 4.98 7.11
C SER A 976 10.45 5.61 8.21
N LEU A 977 10.56 5.17 9.47
CA LEU A 977 9.58 5.36 10.55
C LEU A 977 9.13 6.80 10.91
N SER A 978 9.79 7.85 10.42
CA SER A 978 9.45 9.25 10.77
C SER A 978 8.36 9.90 9.90
N LEU A 979 7.78 9.17 8.95
CA LEU A 979 6.83 9.69 7.98
C LEU A 979 5.38 9.54 8.49
N CYS A 980 4.65 10.66 8.60
CA CYS A 980 3.25 10.69 9.06
C CYS A 980 2.31 9.90 8.15
N GLY A 981 1.13 9.51 8.62
CA GLY A 981 0.06 8.90 7.85
C GLY A 981 0.28 7.42 7.52
N MET A 982 1.53 6.93 7.55
CA MET A 982 1.86 5.57 7.13
C MET A 982 1.09 4.49 7.88
N VAL A 983 0.82 3.39 7.17
CA VAL A 983 0.09 2.23 7.66
C VAL A 983 0.74 0.95 7.17
N TRP A 984 0.86 -0.02 8.07
CA TRP A 984 1.32 -1.38 7.76
C TRP A 984 0.09 -2.29 7.57
N GLU A 985 -0.48 -2.33 6.37
CA GLU A 985 -1.74 -3.05 6.06
C GLU A 985 -1.59 -4.59 6.01
N HIS A 986 -0.48 -5.14 6.54
CA HIS A 986 -0.20 -6.58 6.60
C HIS A 986 -1.35 -7.39 7.26
N ARG A 987 -1.59 -8.63 6.78
CA ARG A 987 -2.71 -9.49 7.27
C ARG A 987 -2.72 -9.80 8.77
N LYS A 988 -1.62 -9.55 9.49
CA LYS A 988 -1.48 -9.70 10.96
C LYS A 988 -1.56 -8.38 11.75
N GLY A 989 -1.78 -7.23 11.09
CA GLY A 989 -1.86 -5.91 11.72
C GLY A 989 -3.09 -5.73 12.62
N THR A 990 -2.89 -5.17 13.81
CA THR A 990 -3.98 -4.81 14.76
C THR A 990 -4.70 -3.52 14.35
N ASP A 991 -5.85 -3.21 14.96
CA ASP A 991 -6.61 -1.95 14.73
C ASP A 991 -5.72 -0.69 14.79
N TYR A 992 -4.71 -0.67 15.67
CA TYR A 992 -3.78 0.46 15.82
C TYR A 992 -2.55 0.37 14.91
N HIS A 993 -2.25 -0.76 14.26
CA HIS A 993 -1.36 -0.76 13.09
C HIS A 993 -2.06 -0.09 11.90
N LYS A 994 -3.39 -0.25 11.78
CA LYS A 994 -4.20 0.30 10.69
C LYS A 994 -4.58 1.78 10.86
N GLN A 995 -4.78 2.23 12.10
CA GLN A 995 -5.02 3.64 12.42
C GLN A 995 -4.05 4.15 13.50
N PRO A 996 -2.74 4.25 13.22
CA PRO A 996 -1.71 4.56 14.21
C PRO A 996 -1.76 5.99 14.77
N TRP A 997 -2.54 6.89 14.17
CA TRP A 997 -2.80 8.24 14.68
C TRP A 997 -4.01 8.33 15.61
N GLN A 998 -4.80 7.27 15.78
CA GLN A 998 -6.07 7.39 16.48
C GLN A 998 -5.88 7.61 17.99
N ALA A 999 -6.43 8.73 18.47
CA ALA A 999 -6.49 9.07 19.89
C ALA A 999 -7.92 8.92 20.43
N LYS A 1000 -8.03 8.42 21.66
CA LYS A 1000 -9.26 8.39 22.47
C LYS A 1000 -9.13 9.38 23.62
N ILE A 1001 -10.13 10.21 23.82
CA ILE A 1001 -10.13 11.29 24.82
C ILE A 1001 -11.29 11.07 25.78
N SER A 1002 -11.04 11.13 27.09
CA SER A 1002 -12.08 10.97 28.12
C SER A 1002 -12.01 12.09 29.14
N VAL A 1003 -13.15 12.74 29.40
CA VAL A 1003 -13.28 13.87 30.35
C VAL A 1003 -14.20 13.46 31.51
N THR A 1004 -13.78 13.67 32.75
CA THR A 1004 -14.53 13.26 33.95
C THR A 1004 -15.05 14.47 34.71
N ARG A 1005 -16.36 14.77 34.61
CA ARG A 1005 -17.01 15.92 35.27
C ARG A 1005 -17.80 15.46 36.50
N PRO A 1006 -17.48 15.91 37.73
CA PRO A 1006 -18.08 15.38 38.98
C PRO A 1006 -19.61 15.38 39.02
N SER A 1007 -20.24 16.36 38.34
CA SER A 1007 -21.68 16.64 38.39
C SER A 1007 -22.39 16.45 37.05
N LYS A 1008 -21.70 15.92 36.02
CA LYS A 1008 -22.24 15.74 34.66
C LYS A 1008 -21.92 14.37 34.02
N GLY A 1009 -21.06 13.55 34.65
CA GLY A 1009 -20.68 12.23 34.15
C GLY A 1009 -19.36 12.22 33.39
N HIS A 1010 -19.16 11.18 32.59
CA HIS A 1010 -17.99 11.02 31.71
C HIS A 1010 -18.35 11.42 30.28
N GLU A 1011 -17.61 12.36 29.70
CA GLU A 1011 -17.63 12.66 28.27
C GLU A 1011 -16.57 11.82 27.57
N SER A 1012 -16.87 11.32 26.36
CA SER A 1012 -15.94 10.57 25.54
C SER A 1012 -15.87 11.20 24.16
N CYS A 1013 -14.68 11.58 23.74
CA CYS A 1013 -14.40 12.12 22.41
C CYS A 1013 -13.25 11.33 21.75
N MET A 1014 -13.04 11.57 20.46
CA MET A 1014 -11.88 11.11 19.72
C MET A 1014 -10.97 12.29 19.37
N GLY A 1015 -9.76 11.98 18.93
CA GLY A 1015 -8.87 12.95 18.30
C GLY A 1015 -7.85 12.23 17.42
N ALA A 1016 -6.93 12.99 16.86
CA ALA A 1016 -5.83 12.47 16.06
C ALA A 1016 -4.49 13.01 16.57
N VAL A 1017 -3.50 12.12 16.70
CA VAL A 1017 -2.10 12.50 16.87
C VAL A 1017 -1.66 13.24 15.61
N VAL A 1018 -1.34 14.53 15.74
CA VAL A 1018 -0.85 15.36 14.61
C VAL A 1018 0.65 15.57 14.67
N SER A 1019 1.25 15.40 15.85
CA SER A 1019 2.68 15.53 16.10
C SER A 1019 3.11 14.71 17.32
N GLU A 1020 4.36 14.84 17.73
CA GLU A 1020 4.90 14.13 18.87
C GLU A 1020 4.34 14.64 20.21
N TYR A 1021 3.84 15.88 20.26
CA TYR A 1021 3.20 16.46 21.43
C TYR A 1021 1.70 16.75 21.29
N PHE A 1022 1.13 16.90 20.09
CA PHE A 1022 -0.25 17.39 19.96
C PHE A 1022 -1.25 16.36 19.44
N VAL A 1023 -2.45 16.41 20.03
CA VAL A 1023 -3.65 15.71 19.59
C VAL A 1023 -4.73 16.74 19.25
N LEU A 1024 -5.21 16.73 18.01
CA LEU A 1024 -6.27 17.61 17.52
C LEU A 1024 -7.66 16.99 17.77
N THR A 1025 -8.60 17.80 18.25
CA THR A 1025 -9.99 17.40 18.56
C THR A 1025 -10.97 18.59 18.51
N ALA A 1026 -12.23 18.40 18.87
CA ALA A 1026 -13.26 19.44 18.96
C ALA A 1026 -13.17 20.23 20.27
N ALA A 1027 -13.62 21.48 20.27
CA ALA A 1027 -13.65 22.34 21.44
C ALA A 1027 -14.79 21.99 22.41
N HIS A 1028 -15.98 21.63 21.92
CA HIS A 1028 -17.16 21.33 22.74
C HIS A 1028 -16.99 20.11 23.65
N CYS A 1029 -16.03 19.23 23.36
CA CYS A 1029 -15.59 18.17 24.25
C CYS A 1029 -15.16 18.71 25.63
N PHE A 1030 -14.75 19.98 25.71
CA PHE A 1030 -14.28 20.65 26.91
C PHE A 1030 -15.06 21.94 27.19
N THR A 1031 -14.97 22.39 28.43
CA THR A 1031 -15.42 23.71 28.87
C THR A 1031 -14.27 24.43 29.57
N VAL A 1032 -14.40 25.76 29.78
CA VAL A 1032 -13.41 26.55 30.53
C VAL A 1032 -13.31 26.10 32.01
N ASP A 1033 -14.33 25.39 32.50
CA ASP A 1033 -14.36 24.80 33.85
C ASP A 1033 -13.64 23.44 33.94
N ASP A 1034 -13.45 22.74 32.81
CA ASP A 1034 -12.76 21.44 32.80
C ASP A 1034 -11.26 21.65 33.02
N LYS A 1035 -10.71 20.91 33.99
CA LYS A 1035 -9.29 20.98 34.33
C LYS A 1035 -8.50 19.92 33.59
N GLU A 1036 -7.22 20.17 33.39
CA GLU A 1036 -6.30 19.33 32.64
C GLU A 1036 -6.22 17.91 33.23
N HIS A 1037 -6.33 17.80 34.57
CA HIS A 1037 -6.29 16.52 35.27
C HIS A 1037 -7.58 15.69 35.12
N SER A 1038 -8.73 16.30 34.78
CA SER A 1038 -9.96 15.55 34.48
C SER A 1038 -10.02 15.02 33.05
N ILE A 1039 -9.04 15.35 32.22
CA ILE A 1039 -8.92 14.92 30.82
C ILE A 1039 -7.82 13.85 30.69
N LYS A 1040 -8.09 12.79 29.92
CA LYS A 1040 -7.20 11.67 29.67
C LYS A 1040 -7.16 11.34 28.18
N VAL A 1041 -5.97 11.02 27.65
CA VAL A 1041 -5.76 10.70 26.22
C VAL A 1041 -5.06 9.34 26.07
N SER A 1042 -5.59 8.44 25.23
CA SER A 1042 -4.99 7.14 24.94
C SER A 1042 -4.69 7.00 23.43
N VAL A 1043 -3.52 6.46 23.09
CA VAL A 1043 -3.06 6.22 21.70
C VAL A 1043 -2.42 4.83 21.56
N GLY A 1044 -2.40 4.29 20.34
CA GLY A 1044 -1.70 3.04 20.01
C GLY A 1044 -2.22 1.78 20.72
N GLY A 1045 -3.45 1.81 21.26
CA GLY A 1045 -4.09 0.68 21.94
C GLY A 1045 -3.50 0.32 23.30
N LYS A 1046 -2.67 1.18 23.89
CA LYS A 1046 -2.09 0.97 25.22
C LYS A 1046 -3.15 1.19 26.31
N LYS A 1047 -3.02 0.48 27.44
CA LYS A 1047 -3.87 0.67 28.65
C LYS A 1047 -3.48 1.89 29.50
N GLN A 1048 -2.44 2.62 29.12
CA GLN A 1048 -1.90 3.74 29.88
C GLN A 1048 -2.36 5.05 29.27
N ASP A 1049 -3.20 5.78 30.00
CA ASP A 1049 -3.59 7.13 29.63
C ASP A 1049 -2.42 8.10 29.78
N LEU A 1050 -2.31 9.02 28.83
CA LEU A 1050 -1.36 10.11 28.79
C LEU A 1050 -1.90 11.32 29.57
N GLU A 1051 -1.00 12.00 30.28
CA GLU A 1051 -1.28 13.30 30.87
C GLU A 1051 -1.16 14.41 29.81
N ILE A 1052 -2.03 15.40 29.91
CA ILE A 1052 -2.04 16.58 29.05
C ILE A 1052 -1.39 17.77 29.78
N GLU A 1053 -0.85 18.71 29.03
CA GLU A 1053 -0.26 19.97 29.51
C GLU A 1053 -1.31 21.09 29.52
N GLU A 1054 -2.04 21.26 28.42
CA GLU A 1054 -3.12 22.24 28.28
C GLU A 1054 -4.10 21.85 27.15
N VAL A 1055 -5.29 22.46 27.16
CA VAL A 1055 -6.23 22.46 26.03
C VAL A 1055 -6.28 23.86 25.45
N LEU A 1056 -5.85 23.99 24.21
CA LEU A 1056 -5.91 25.24 23.46
C LEU A 1056 -7.21 25.26 22.66
N PHE A 1057 -8.12 26.17 23.00
CA PHE A 1057 -9.33 26.44 22.22
C PHE A 1057 -9.02 27.40 21.07
N HIS A 1058 -9.82 27.35 20.00
CA HIS A 1058 -9.80 28.39 18.98
C HIS A 1058 -10.30 29.73 19.58
N PRO A 1059 -9.62 30.88 19.35
CA PRO A 1059 -9.96 32.16 19.99
C PRO A 1059 -11.38 32.67 19.67
N ASN A 1060 -11.92 32.32 18.49
CA ASN A 1060 -13.29 32.66 18.08
C ASN A 1060 -14.37 31.67 18.52
N TYR A 1061 -14.02 30.57 19.20
CA TYR A 1061 -14.99 29.59 19.68
C TYR A 1061 -15.83 30.18 20.82
N ASN A 1062 -17.16 30.25 20.63
CA ASN A 1062 -18.07 30.69 21.68
C ASN A 1062 -19.44 30.01 21.54
N ILE A 1063 -19.60 28.88 22.21
CA ILE A 1063 -20.83 28.07 22.17
C ILE A 1063 -22.10 28.83 22.62
N ASN A 1064 -21.98 29.90 23.42
CA ASN A 1064 -23.12 30.74 23.86
C ASN A 1064 -23.29 32.00 22.99
N GLY A 1065 -22.46 32.21 21.97
CA GLY A 1065 -22.30 33.50 21.27
C GLY A 1065 -23.54 34.06 20.58
N LYS A 1066 -24.58 33.24 20.38
CA LYS A 1066 -25.88 33.66 19.80
C LYS A 1066 -27.10 33.38 20.68
N LYS A 1067 -26.89 33.12 21.97
CA LYS A 1067 -27.96 32.78 22.92
C LYS A 1067 -29.07 33.84 23.02
N GLU A 1068 -28.72 35.13 22.91
CA GLU A 1068 -29.68 36.24 22.91
C GLU A 1068 -30.56 36.28 21.65
N ALA A 1069 -30.06 35.75 20.52
CA ALA A 1069 -30.81 35.59 19.28
C ALA A 1069 -31.70 34.34 19.27
N GLY A 1070 -31.74 33.60 20.40
CA GLY A 1070 -32.55 32.39 20.57
C GLY A 1070 -31.88 31.09 20.13
N ILE A 1071 -30.57 31.12 19.84
CA ILE A 1071 -29.79 29.98 19.38
C ILE A 1071 -29.05 29.36 20.57
N PRO A 1072 -29.40 28.16 21.04
CA PRO A 1072 -28.90 27.73 22.34
C PRO A 1072 -27.43 27.28 22.37
N GLU A 1073 -26.94 26.75 21.24
CA GLU A 1073 -25.55 26.31 21.04
C GLU A 1073 -25.04 26.88 19.72
N PHE A 1074 -23.78 27.31 19.65
CA PHE A 1074 -23.17 27.88 18.43
C PHE A 1074 -21.77 27.31 18.17
N TYR A 1075 -21.73 26.26 17.36
CA TYR A 1075 -20.54 25.43 17.12
C TYR A 1075 -19.50 26.04 16.16
N ASP A 1076 -19.52 27.35 15.92
CA ASP A 1076 -18.53 27.99 15.06
C ASP A 1076 -17.13 27.93 15.69
N TYR A 1077 -16.11 27.64 14.87
CA TYR A 1077 -14.74 27.38 15.31
C TYR A 1077 -14.56 26.28 16.38
N ASP A 1078 -15.39 25.25 16.36
CA ASP A 1078 -15.35 24.10 17.29
C ASP A 1078 -14.12 23.17 17.12
N VAL A 1079 -12.93 23.68 17.42
CA VAL A 1079 -11.65 22.95 17.40
C VAL A 1079 -10.79 23.29 18.61
N ALA A 1080 -10.09 22.27 19.11
CA ALA A 1080 -9.12 22.38 20.20
C ALA A 1080 -7.89 21.50 19.97
N LEU A 1081 -6.74 21.97 20.45
CA LEU A 1081 -5.48 21.25 20.44
C LEU A 1081 -5.15 20.85 21.87
N ILE A 1082 -4.99 19.55 22.09
CA ILE A 1082 -4.47 19.03 23.35
C ILE A 1082 -2.96 18.91 23.21
N LYS A 1083 -2.23 19.68 24.00
CA LYS A 1083 -0.80 19.46 24.18
C LYS A 1083 -0.59 18.36 25.21
N LEU A 1084 0.16 17.32 24.86
CA LEU A 1084 0.53 16.22 25.74
C LEU A 1084 1.72 16.62 26.61
N LYS A 1085 1.81 16.05 27.80
CA LYS A 1085 2.90 16.33 28.74
C LYS A 1085 4.22 15.60 28.43
N ASN A 1086 4.16 14.52 27.65
CA ASN A 1086 5.32 13.73 27.24
C ASN A 1086 5.27 13.48 25.73
N LYS A 1087 6.44 13.60 25.08
CA LYS A 1087 6.68 13.23 23.69
C LYS A 1087 6.23 11.79 23.39
N LEU A 1088 5.53 11.58 22.27
CA LEU A 1088 5.25 10.26 21.72
C LEU A 1088 6.49 9.71 21.00
N ASN A 1089 6.77 8.41 21.17
CA ASN A 1089 7.76 7.67 20.37
C ASN A 1089 7.01 6.95 19.25
N TYR A 1090 7.49 7.09 18.00
CA TYR A 1090 6.87 6.46 16.84
C TYR A 1090 7.32 5.00 16.62
N HIS A 1091 6.36 4.16 16.26
CA HIS A 1091 6.54 2.76 15.87
C HIS A 1091 5.34 2.30 15.02
N GLN A 1092 5.26 1.02 14.66
CA GLN A 1092 4.21 0.45 13.79
C GLN A 1092 2.75 0.69 14.23
N THR A 1093 2.52 1.15 15.47
CA THR A 1093 1.18 1.39 16.05
C THR A 1093 0.95 2.82 16.56
N ILE A 1094 1.96 3.70 16.45
CA ILE A 1094 1.88 5.12 16.84
C ILE A 1094 2.65 5.91 15.78
N ARG A 1095 1.94 6.62 14.92
CA ARG A 1095 2.45 7.48 13.84
C ARG A 1095 1.49 8.68 13.72
N PRO A 1096 1.98 9.90 13.47
CA PRO A 1096 1.11 11.07 13.39
C PRO A 1096 0.27 10.99 12.12
N ILE A 1097 -0.97 11.48 12.11
CA ILE A 1097 -1.67 11.75 10.85
C ILE A 1097 -1.07 13.01 10.25
N CYS A 1098 -1.00 13.09 8.93
CA CYS A 1098 -0.63 14.35 8.32
C CYS A 1098 -1.88 15.27 8.34
N LEU A 1099 -1.67 16.57 8.50
CA LEU A 1099 -2.72 17.58 8.48
C LEU A 1099 -2.88 18.12 7.05
N PRO A 1100 -4.03 18.72 6.67
CA PRO A 1100 -4.08 19.46 5.42
C PRO A 1100 -3.05 20.53 5.63
N CYS A 1101 -2.17 20.67 4.66
CA CYS A 1101 -1.09 21.60 4.83
C CYS A 1101 -0.14 21.05 5.96
N THR A 1102 0.65 19.97 5.70
CA THR A 1102 1.94 19.57 6.43
C THR A 1102 3.12 18.97 5.60
N GLU A 1103 4.33 18.79 6.20
CA GLU A 1103 5.61 18.27 5.64
C GLU A 1103 5.42 16.91 5.02
N GLY A 1104 4.77 16.07 5.79
CA GLY A 1104 4.39 14.79 5.33
C GLY A 1104 3.25 14.84 4.32
N THR A 1105 2.36 15.82 4.40
CA THR A 1105 1.26 16.03 3.41
C THR A 1105 1.75 16.56 2.08
N THR A 1106 3.04 16.87 1.99
CA THR A 1106 3.66 17.30 0.73
C THR A 1106 4.62 16.22 0.27
N ARG A 1107 5.31 15.56 1.23
CA ARG A 1107 6.03 14.30 1.01
C ARG A 1107 5.18 13.20 0.44
N ALA A 1108 3.93 13.11 0.87
CA ALA A 1108 3.02 12.12 0.32
C ALA A 1108 2.33 12.52 -0.99
N LEU A 1109 2.66 13.68 -1.60
CA LEU A 1109 2.05 14.07 -2.88
C LEU A 1109 2.64 13.21 -4.00
N ARG A 1110 3.88 13.36 -4.46
CA ARG A 1110 4.04 13.43 -5.93
C ARG A 1110 3.25 14.62 -6.46
N LEU A 1111 3.22 15.66 -5.64
CA LEU A 1111 3.21 17.01 -6.12
C LEU A 1111 4.59 17.59 -5.88
N PRO A 1112 5.13 18.23 -6.90
CA PRO A 1112 6.54 18.63 -7.01
C PRO A 1112 7.11 19.70 -6.00
N PRO A 1113 8.42 19.85 -5.67
CA PRO A 1113 9.04 20.78 -4.72
C PRO A 1113 8.61 22.20 -4.23
N THR A 1114 7.42 22.79 -4.48
CA THR A 1114 7.35 24.29 -4.49
C THR A 1114 6.01 25.01 -4.13
N THR A 1115 4.97 24.29 -3.69
CA THR A 1115 3.49 24.46 -3.88
C THR A 1115 2.80 25.53 -2.92
N THR A 1116 1.53 25.47 -2.43
CA THR A 1116 0.93 26.21 -1.28
C THR A 1116 -0.25 25.47 -0.66
N CYS A 1117 -0.60 25.81 0.58
CA CYS A 1117 -1.86 25.34 1.17
C CYS A 1117 -3.13 25.53 0.29
N GLN A 1118 -3.17 26.39 -0.75
CA GLN A 1118 -4.26 26.33 -1.72
C GLN A 1118 -4.17 25.22 -2.77
N GLN A 1119 -3.12 24.82 -3.51
CA GLN A 1119 -3.35 23.60 -4.35
C GLN A 1119 -3.67 22.40 -3.45
N GLN A 1120 -3.20 22.38 -2.20
CA GLN A 1120 -3.80 21.47 -1.24
C GLN A 1120 -5.33 21.75 -1.07
N LYS A 1121 -5.82 22.98 -0.89
CA LYS A 1121 -7.24 23.45 -0.95
C LYS A 1121 -7.93 23.62 -2.35
N GLU A 1122 -7.33 23.20 -3.44
CA GLU A 1122 -7.89 23.15 -4.80
C GLU A 1122 -7.72 21.76 -5.37
N GLU A 1123 -6.96 20.96 -4.63
CA GLU A 1123 -6.63 19.62 -4.98
C GLU A 1123 -7.14 18.58 -3.83
N LEU A 1124 -7.62 18.86 -2.54
CA LEU A 1124 -8.41 18.04 -1.45
C LEU A 1124 -9.98 17.83 -1.12
N LEU A 1125 -10.94 18.76 -1.36
CA LEU A 1125 -12.40 18.83 -1.06
C LEU A 1125 -13.25 19.69 -2.10
N PRO A 1126 -13.73 19.26 -3.30
CA PRO A 1126 -13.95 20.12 -4.46
C PRO A 1126 -15.25 20.89 -4.36
N ALA A 1127 -15.57 21.61 -5.43
CA ALA A 1127 -16.96 21.80 -5.83
C ALA A 1127 -17.62 20.49 -6.34
N GLN A 1128 -17.55 19.39 -5.57
CA GLN A 1128 -18.32 18.15 -5.78
C GLN A 1128 -18.58 17.40 -4.45
N ASP A 1129 -19.01 16.13 -4.59
CA ASP A 1129 -19.17 15.13 -3.53
C ASP A 1129 -17.87 14.34 -3.29
N ILE A 1130 -17.45 14.18 -2.03
CA ILE A 1130 -16.05 13.90 -1.71
C ILE A 1130 -15.89 12.65 -0.85
N LYS A 1131 -15.22 11.62 -1.38
CA LYS A 1131 -14.97 10.38 -0.62
C LYS A 1131 -14.00 10.64 0.54
N ALA A 1132 -14.52 10.59 1.75
CA ALA A 1132 -13.79 10.75 3.00
C ALA A 1132 -14.14 9.59 3.95
N LEU A 1133 -13.48 9.53 5.11
CA LEU A 1133 -13.80 8.56 6.16
C LEU A 1133 -13.56 9.15 7.55
N PHE A 1134 -14.26 8.68 8.56
CA PHE A 1134 -13.87 8.91 9.96
C PHE A 1134 -13.67 7.57 10.66
N VAL A 1135 -13.18 7.59 11.89
CA VAL A 1135 -13.02 6.40 12.71
C VAL A 1135 -14.10 6.38 13.79
N SER A 1136 -14.78 5.24 13.95
CA SER A 1136 -15.82 5.03 14.96
C SER A 1136 -15.46 3.85 15.88
N GLU A 1137 -15.76 3.99 17.18
CA GLU A 1137 -15.53 2.92 18.15
C GLU A 1137 -16.79 2.06 18.31
N GLU A 1138 -16.78 0.88 17.69
CA GLU A 1138 -17.88 -0.09 17.79
C GLU A 1138 -17.39 -1.30 18.58
N GLU A 1139 -18.03 -1.57 19.73
CA GLU A 1139 -17.69 -2.69 20.64
C GLU A 1139 -16.20 -2.76 21.05
N LYS A 1140 -15.57 -1.60 21.27
CA LYS A 1140 -14.12 -1.42 21.58
C LYS A 1140 -13.16 -1.75 20.43
N LYS A 1141 -13.65 -1.87 19.20
CA LYS A 1141 -12.84 -1.95 17.97
C LYS A 1141 -12.93 -0.65 17.20
N LEU A 1142 -11.82 -0.27 16.56
CA LEU A 1142 -11.77 0.92 15.72
C LEU A 1142 -12.15 0.55 14.29
N THR A 1143 -13.21 1.13 13.75
CA THR A 1143 -13.65 0.89 12.37
C THR A 1143 -13.67 2.18 11.56
N ARG A 1144 -13.15 2.13 10.33
CA ARG A 1144 -13.26 3.22 9.34
C ARG A 1144 -14.69 3.26 8.80
N LYS A 1145 -15.36 4.41 8.89
CA LYS A 1145 -16.67 4.71 8.28
C LYS A 1145 -16.47 5.67 7.13
N GLU A 1146 -16.71 5.23 5.89
CA GLU A 1146 -16.65 6.13 4.73
C GLU A 1146 -17.93 6.97 4.63
N VAL A 1147 -17.75 8.23 4.23
CA VAL A 1147 -18.80 9.26 4.09
C VAL A 1147 -18.48 10.17 2.91
N TYR A 1148 -19.47 10.91 2.42
CA TYR A 1148 -19.27 11.89 1.35
C TYR A 1148 -19.44 13.32 1.86
N ILE A 1149 -18.43 14.17 1.68
CA ILE A 1149 -18.55 15.59 2.01
C ILE A 1149 -19.30 16.28 0.87
N LYS A 1150 -20.37 17.01 1.18
CA LYS A 1150 -21.25 17.66 0.22
C LYS A 1150 -20.77 19.10 0.01
N ASN A 1151 -19.82 19.33 -0.90
CA ASN A 1151 -19.22 20.66 -1.09
C ASN A 1151 -19.43 21.23 -2.51
N GLY A 1152 -20.02 20.43 -3.41
CA GLY A 1152 -20.59 20.86 -4.70
C GLY A 1152 -22.06 21.30 -4.61
N ASP A 1153 -22.82 21.00 -5.67
CA ASP A 1153 -24.24 21.35 -5.83
C ASP A 1153 -25.13 20.99 -4.63
N LYS A 1154 -24.85 19.85 -3.98
CA LYS A 1154 -25.58 19.34 -2.80
C LYS A 1154 -25.23 20.01 -1.48
N LYS A 1155 -24.26 20.95 -1.46
CA LYS A 1155 -23.88 21.67 -0.23
C LYS A 1155 -25.09 22.41 0.37
N GLY A 1156 -25.76 23.24 -0.44
CA GLY A 1156 -26.90 24.04 0.03
C GLY A 1156 -28.09 23.22 0.55
N SER A 1157 -28.34 22.00 0.05
CA SER A 1157 -29.37 21.11 0.61
C SER A 1157 -28.91 20.47 1.91
N CYS A 1158 -27.64 20.10 2.01
CA CYS A 1158 -27.05 19.55 3.24
C CYS A 1158 -27.07 20.58 4.38
N GLU A 1159 -26.73 21.84 4.10
CA GLU A 1159 -26.73 22.93 5.09
C GLU A 1159 -28.15 23.30 5.56
N ARG A 1160 -29.14 23.35 4.65
CA ARG A 1160 -30.54 23.66 5.02
C ARG A 1160 -31.17 22.63 5.95
N ASP A 1161 -30.73 21.38 5.93
CA ASP A 1161 -31.23 20.34 6.84
C ASP A 1161 -30.89 20.63 8.32
N ALA A 1162 -29.96 21.55 8.61
CA ALA A 1162 -29.68 22.01 9.96
C ALA A 1162 -30.89 22.64 10.70
N GLN A 1163 -31.91 23.10 9.97
CA GLN A 1163 -33.15 23.62 10.58
C GLN A 1163 -33.91 22.57 11.41
N TYR A 1164 -33.64 21.28 11.18
CA TYR A 1164 -34.25 20.17 11.90
C TYR A 1164 -33.49 19.79 13.18
N ALA A 1165 -32.38 20.46 13.49
CA ALA A 1165 -31.63 20.20 14.71
C ALA A 1165 -32.37 20.71 15.97
N PRO A 1166 -32.30 19.97 17.09
CA PRO A 1166 -32.97 20.37 18.32
C PRO A 1166 -32.51 21.74 18.81
N GLY A 1167 -33.46 22.69 18.95
CA GLY A 1167 -33.17 24.06 19.39
C GLY A 1167 -32.92 25.06 18.27
N TYR A 1168 -32.83 24.63 17.00
CA TYR A 1168 -32.69 25.52 15.83
C TYR A 1168 -34.01 25.71 15.06
N ASP A 1169 -35.12 25.16 15.56
CA ASP A 1169 -36.46 25.23 14.97
C ASP A 1169 -37.01 26.67 14.76
N LYS A 1170 -36.42 27.65 15.44
CA LYS A 1170 -36.80 29.08 15.37
C LYS A 1170 -35.82 29.96 14.61
N VAL A 1171 -34.73 29.40 14.08
CA VAL A 1171 -33.73 30.16 13.30
C VAL A 1171 -34.33 30.57 11.96
N LYS A 1172 -34.28 31.87 11.63
CA LYS A 1172 -34.87 32.41 10.39
C LYS A 1172 -33.97 32.27 9.16
N ASP A 1173 -32.66 32.41 9.33
CA ASP A 1173 -31.66 32.22 8.29
C ASP A 1173 -30.65 31.17 8.77
N ILE A 1174 -30.56 30.05 8.07
CA ILE A 1174 -29.70 28.93 8.46
C ILE A 1174 -28.21 29.24 8.30
N SER A 1175 -27.84 30.29 7.55
CA SER A 1175 -26.45 30.77 7.47
C SER A 1175 -25.95 31.33 8.81
N GLU A 1176 -26.88 31.69 9.71
CA GLU A 1176 -26.53 32.15 11.05
C GLU A 1176 -25.99 31.05 11.96
N VAL A 1177 -26.33 29.78 11.72
CA VAL A 1177 -25.84 28.62 12.50
C VAL A 1177 -24.88 27.74 11.71
N VAL A 1178 -25.10 27.57 10.41
CA VAL A 1178 -24.18 26.87 9.51
C VAL A 1178 -23.29 27.89 8.82
N THR A 1179 -22.17 28.16 9.47
CA THR A 1179 -21.15 29.10 8.98
C THR A 1179 -20.21 28.47 7.94
N PRO A 1180 -19.46 29.29 7.15
CA PRO A 1180 -18.40 28.82 6.24
C PRO A 1180 -17.29 27.95 6.87
N ARG A 1181 -17.21 27.88 8.21
CA ARG A 1181 -16.27 27.00 8.93
C ARG A 1181 -16.68 25.54 8.84
N PHE A 1182 -17.94 25.21 8.51
CA PHE A 1182 -18.41 23.83 8.43
C PHE A 1182 -18.21 23.15 7.05
N LEU A 1183 -18.00 21.84 7.12
CA LEU A 1183 -18.22 20.86 6.07
C LEU A 1183 -19.44 20.02 6.45
N CYS A 1184 -20.27 19.67 5.48
CA CYS A 1184 -21.48 18.87 5.69
C CYS A 1184 -21.32 17.46 5.11
N THR A 1185 -21.61 16.44 5.91
CA THR A 1185 -21.72 15.02 5.51
C THR A 1185 -23.08 14.48 5.97
N GLY A 1186 -23.34 13.18 5.76
CA GLY A 1186 -24.59 12.57 6.21
C GLY A 1186 -25.71 12.71 5.17
N GLY A 1187 -26.85 12.10 5.49
CA GLY A 1187 -28.01 11.98 4.60
C GLY A 1187 -27.82 10.90 3.52
N VAL A 1188 -28.65 10.96 2.47
CA VAL A 1188 -28.86 9.83 1.51
C VAL A 1188 -28.54 10.14 0.04
N SER A 1189 -27.88 11.25 -0.27
CA SER A 1189 -27.52 11.61 -1.65
C SER A 1189 -26.14 12.28 -1.69
N PRO A 1190 -25.18 11.82 -2.53
CA PRO A 1190 -25.33 10.69 -3.44
C PRO A 1190 -25.49 9.38 -2.68
N TYR A 1191 -24.70 9.17 -1.63
CA TYR A 1191 -24.69 7.94 -0.82
C TYR A 1191 -25.42 8.07 0.52
N ALA A 1192 -25.93 6.94 1.03
CA ALA A 1192 -26.40 6.79 2.41
C ALA A 1192 -25.24 6.77 3.41
N ASP A 1193 -24.81 7.96 3.82
CA ASP A 1193 -23.67 8.16 4.71
C ASP A 1193 -23.96 7.66 6.15
N PRO A 1194 -23.05 6.87 6.76
CA PRO A 1194 -23.12 6.54 8.19
C PRO A 1194 -22.83 7.77 9.06
N ASN A 1195 -23.77 8.18 9.90
CA ASN A 1195 -23.59 9.34 10.79
C ASN A 1195 -22.56 9.18 11.92
N THR A 1196 -22.17 10.27 12.56
CA THR A 1196 -21.30 10.25 13.76
C THR A 1196 -22.08 9.96 15.04
N CYS A 1197 -21.51 9.18 15.95
CA CYS A 1197 -22.03 9.05 17.32
C CYS A 1197 -21.41 10.14 18.22
N ARG A 1198 -22.05 10.47 19.35
CA ARG A 1198 -21.45 11.36 20.37
C ARG A 1198 -20.01 10.95 20.75
N GLY A 1199 -19.75 9.65 20.87
CA GLY A 1199 -18.40 9.12 21.19
C GLY A 1199 -17.36 9.28 20.08
N ASP A 1200 -17.78 9.61 18.85
CA ASP A 1200 -16.90 9.84 17.70
C ASP A 1200 -16.54 11.35 17.56
N SER A 1201 -17.22 12.24 18.30
CA SER A 1201 -16.99 13.70 18.27
C SER A 1201 -15.55 14.06 18.61
N GLY A 1202 -15.02 15.08 17.95
CA GLY A 1202 -13.59 15.43 17.98
C GLY A 1202 -12.71 14.56 17.08
N GLY A 1203 -13.23 13.42 16.58
CA GLY A 1203 -12.49 12.54 15.70
C GLY A 1203 -12.09 13.20 14.36
N PRO A 1204 -11.07 12.63 13.69
CA PRO A 1204 -10.62 13.11 12.40
C PRO A 1204 -11.58 12.69 11.29
N LEU A 1205 -11.95 13.65 10.43
CA LEU A 1205 -12.47 13.38 9.09
C LEU A 1205 -11.29 13.30 8.13
N ILE A 1206 -11.12 12.17 7.46
CA ILE A 1206 -9.88 11.71 6.81
C ILE A 1206 -10.09 11.49 5.31
N VAL A 1207 -9.05 11.71 4.51
CA VAL A 1207 -9.01 11.38 3.08
C VAL A 1207 -7.94 10.32 2.81
N HIS A 1208 -8.31 9.31 2.01
CA HIS A 1208 -7.40 8.30 1.47
C HIS A 1208 -7.66 8.08 -0.02
N LYS A 1209 -6.56 8.14 -0.78
CA LYS A 1209 -6.49 8.11 -2.24
C LYS A 1209 -5.01 7.83 -2.54
N ARG A 1210 -4.66 6.82 -3.32
CA ARG A 1210 -3.28 6.29 -3.52
C ARG A 1210 -2.57 5.38 -2.44
N SER A 1211 -2.87 5.33 -1.10
CA SER A 1211 -2.22 4.50 0.04
C SER A 1211 -2.18 4.95 1.57
N ARG A 1212 -1.32 5.84 2.16
CA ARG A 1212 -1.36 6.32 3.62
C ARG A 1212 -2.70 7.01 4.15
N PHE A 1213 -2.74 7.90 5.18
CA PHE A 1213 -3.97 8.70 5.56
C PHE A 1213 -3.73 10.16 6.11
N ILE A 1214 -4.70 11.11 5.93
CA ILE A 1214 -4.65 12.57 6.32
C ILE A 1214 -6.02 13.10 6.78
N GLN A 1215 -6.08 13.93 7.83
CA GLN A 1215 -7.27 14.60 8.35
C GLN A 1215 -7.60 15.92 7.60
N VAL A 1216 -8.84 16.18 7.17
CA VAL A 1216 -9.36 17.47 6.64
C VAL A 1216 -10.35 18.20 7.55
N GLY A 1217 -10.91 17.50 8.52
CA GLY A 1217 -11.93 18.04 9.38
C GLY A 1217 -11.89 17.47 10.79
N VAL A 1218 -12.60 18.15 11.68
CA VAL A 1218 -12.87 17.68 13.04
C VAL A 1218 -14.36 17.49 13.20
N ILE A 1219 -14.78 16.30 13.66
CA ILE A 1219 -16.19 15.99 13.89
C ILE A 1219 -16.73 16.88 14.99
N SER A 1220 -17.74 17.69 14.65
CA SER A 1220 -18.27 18.73 15.55
C SER A 1220 -19.67 18.39 16.06
N TRP A 1221 -20.71 18.48 15.23
CA TRP A 1221 -22.09 18.24 15.69
C TRP A 1221 -22.96 17.60 14.61
N GLY A 1222 -24.06 16.95 14.98
CA GLY A 1222 -25.00 16.29 14.07
C GLY A 1222 -26.45 16.72 14.29
N VAL A 1223 -27.25 16.73 13.21
CA VAL A 1223 -28.66 17.15 13.22
C VAL A 1223 -29.54 16.15 13.98
N VAL A 1224 -29.25 14.85 13.91
CA VAL A 1224 -30.01 13.80 14.60
C VAL A 1224 -29.06 12.89 15.38
N ASP A 1225 -29.25 12.78 16.70
CA ASP A 1225 -28.55 11.77 17.51
C ASP A 1225 -29.11 10.37 17.23
N VAL A 1226 -28.40 9.63 16.38
CA VAL A 1226 -28.80 8.28 15.93
C VAL A 1226 -28.19 7.17 16.81
N CYS A 1227 -27.45 7.50 17.87
CA CYS A 1227 -26.63 6.55 18.62
C CYS A 1227 -27.06 6.38 20.09
N LYS A 1228 -28.23 5.77 20.31
CA LYS A 1228 -28.68 5.40 21.66
C LYS A 1228 -27.85 4.24 22.22
N ASN A 1229 -27.24 4.44 23.40
CA ASN A 1229 -26.46 3.43 24.13
C ASN A 1229 -25.37 2.75 23.28
N GLN A 1230 -24.60 3.56 22.52
CA GLN A 1230 -23.53 3.09 21.62
C GLN A 1230 -23.98 2.11 20.52
N LYS A 1231 -25.29 2.02 20.23
CA LYS A 1231 -25.83 1.26 19.09
C LYS A 1231 -26.51 2.22 18.11
N ARG A 1232 -26.09 2.18 16.85
CA ARG A 1232 -26.65 2.98 15.75
C ARG A 1232 -28.09 2.55 15.46
N GLN A 1233 -29.01 3.50 15.33
CA GLN A 1233 -30.38 3.25 14.88
C GLN A 1233 -30.40 2.68 13.46
N LYS A 1234 -31.30 1.70 13.22
CA LYS A 1234 -31.41 1.00 11.93
C LYS A 1234 -32.15 1.78 10.84
N GLN A 1235 -32.91 2.80 11.23
CA GLN A 1235 -33.57 3.76 10.35
C GLN A 1235 -33.18 5.14 10.82
N VAL A 1236 -32.61 5.93 9.91
CA VAL A 1236 -32.09 7.28 10.15
C VAL A 1236 -32.83 8.23 9.18
N PRO A 1237 -33.32 9.40 9.62
CA PRO A 1237 -33.97 10.36 8.73
C PRO A 1237 -33.02 10.86 7.63
N ALA A 1238 -33.55 11.16 6.44
CA ALA A 1238 -32.74 11.64 5.32
C ALA A 1238 -32.05 13.00 5.57
N HIS A 1239 -32.60 13.78 6.51
CA HIS A 1239 -32.06 15.06 6.97
C HIS A 1239 -31.05 14.91 8.14
N ALA A 1240 -30.63 13.69 8.49
CA ALA A 1240 -29.55 13.48 9.45
C ALA A 1240 -28.20 13.81 8.80
N ARG A 1241 -27.77 15.06 8.97
CA ARG A 1241 -26.46 15.55 8.52
C ARG A 1241 -25.53 15.68 9.71
N ASP A 1242 -24.23 15.54 9.43
CA ASP A 1242 -23.18 15.81 10.42
C ASP A 1242 -22.25 16.90 9.88
N PHE A 1243 -21.94 17.83 10.75
CA PHE A 1243 -21.13 19.00 10.48
C PHE A 1243 -19.77 18.89 11.15
N HIS A 1244 -18.74 19.26 10.40
CA HIS A 1244 -17.32 19.14 10.79
C HIS A 1244 -16.65 20.48 10.60
N ILE A 1245 -15.73 20.87 11.48
CA ILE A 1245 -14.93 22.08 11.21
C ILE A 1245 -13.94 21.76 10.09
N ASN A 1246 -14.04 22.53 9.01
CA ASN A 1246 -13.10 22.54 7.91
C ASN A 1246 -11.74 23.03 8.42
N LEU A 1247 -10.72 22.18 8.43
CA LEU A 1247 -9.43 22.59 8.96
C LEU A 1247 -8.83 23.77 8.18
N PHE A 1248 -9.10 23.87 6.88
CA PHE A 1248 -8.69 25.01 6.05
C PHE A 1248 -9.23 26.38 6.51
N GLN A 1249 -10.23 26.41 7.39
CA GLN A 1249 -10.82 27.63 7.93
C GLN A 1249 -10.25 28.03 9.30
N VAL A 1250 -9.43 27.16 9.92
CA VAL A 1250 -8.76 27.38 11.21
C VAL A 1250 -7.23 27.22 11.14
N LEU A 1251 -6.68 27.05 9.93
CA LEU A 1251 -5.24 26.95 9.68
C LEU A 1251 -4.38 28.06 10.29
N PRO A 1252 -4.75 29.36 10.28
CA PRO A 1252 -3.92 30.39 10.89
C PRO A 1252 -3.66 30.10 12.38
N TRP A 1253 -4.65 29.53 13.07
CA TRP A 1253 -4.54 29.11 14.45
C TRP A 1253 -3.77 27.79 14.59
N LEU A 1254 -4.03 26.78 13.75
CA LEU A 1254 -3.25 25.53 13.76
C LEU A 1254 -1.75 25.80 13.53
N LYS A 1255 -1.43 26.59 12.50
CA LYS A 1255 -0.07 27.02 12.17
C LYS A 1255 0.59 27.75 13.33
N GLN A 1256 -0.12 28.72 13.94
CA GLN A 1256 0.37 29.43 15.12
C GLN A 1256 0.63 28.51 16.31
N LYS A 1257 -0.16 27.45 16.50
CA LYS A 1257 -0.04 26.56 17.67
C LYS A 1257 0.86 25.34 17.45
N LEU A 1258 1.17 25.00 16.20
CA LEU A 1258 1.95 23.80 15.82
C LEU A 1258 3.27 24.13 15.08
N GLN A 1259 3.64 25.41 14.96
CA GLN A 1259 4.87 25.88 14.33
C GLN A 1259 6.15 25.18 14.86
N ASP A 1260 6.18 24.83 16.15
CA ASP A 1260 7.35 24.25 16.83
C ASP A 1260 7.46 22.71 16.69
N GLU A 1261 6.50 22.05 16.02
CA GLU A 1261 6.37 20.58 15.95
C GLU A 1261 7.07 19.93 14.74
N ASP A 1262 7.98 20.66 14.06
CA ASP A 1262 8.72 20.23 12.86
C ASP A 1262 7.85 19.67 11.73
N LEU A 1263 6.68 20.30 11.56
CA LEU A 1263 5.73 19.92 10.53
C LEU A 1263 5.99 20.64 9.16
N GLY A 1264 6.78 21.75 9.03
CA GLY A 1264 7.07 22.57 7.76
C GLY A 1264 6.60 24.07 7.20
N PHE A 1265 5.47 24.92 7.04
CA PHE A 1265 3.91 25.22 7.04
C PHE A 1265 3.72 26.34 5.98
N LEU A 1266 2.91 26.13 4.92
CA LEU A 1266 2.84 26.87 3.66
C LEU A 1266 1.94 28.12 3.68
#